data_AF-Q80V62-F1
#
_entry.id   AF-Q80V62-F1
#
_cell.length_a   1.000
_cell.length_b   1.000
_cell.length_c   1.000
_cell.angle_alpha   90.00
_cell.angle_beta   90.00
_cell.angle_gamma   90.00
#
_symmetry.space_group_name_H-M   'P 1'
#
loop_
_entity.id
_entity.type
_entity.pdbx_description
1 polymer ?
#
loop_
_entity_poly.entity_id
_entity_poly.type
_entity_poly.pdbx_seq_one_letter_code
_entity_poly.pdbx_strand_id
1 'polypeptide(L)'
;MISKRRRLDSEDKENLTEDASKTMPLSKLAKKSHNSHEVEENGSVFVKLLKASGLTLKTGENQNQLGVDQVIFQRKLFQALRKHPAYPKVIEEFVNGLESYTEDSESLRNCLLSCERLQDEEASMGTFYSKSLIKLLLGIDILQPAIIKMLFEKVPQFLFESENRDGINMARLIINQLKWLDRIVDGKDLTAQMMQLISVAPVNLQHDFITSLPEILGDSQHANVGKELGELLVQNTSLTVPILDVFSSLRLDPNFLSKIRQLVMGKLSSVRLEDFPVIVKFLLHSVTDTTSLEVIAELRENLNVQQFILPSRIQASQSKLKSKGLASSSGNQENSDKDCIVLVFDVIKSAIRYEKTISEAWFKAIERIESAAEHKALDVVMLLIIYSTSTQTKKGVEKLLRNKIQSDCIQEQLLDSAFSTHYLVLKDICPSILLLAQTLFHSQDQRIILFGSLLYKYAFKFFDTYCQQEVVGALVTHVCSGTEAEVDTALDVLLELIVLNASAMRLNAAFVKGILDYLENMSPQQIRKIFCILSTLAFSQQPGTSNHIQDDMHLVIRKQLSSTVFKYKLIGIIGAVTMAGIMAEDRSVPSNSSQRSANVSSEQRTQVTSLLQLVHSCTEHSPWASSLYYDEFANLIQERKLAPKTLEWVGQTIFNDFQDAFVVDFCAAPEGDFPFPVKALYGLEEYSTQDGIVINLLPLFYQECAKDASRATSQESSQRSMSSLCLASHFRLLRLCVARQHDGNLDEIDGLLDCPLFLPDLEPGEKLESMSAKDRSLMCSLTFLTFNWFREVVNAFCQQTSPEMKGKVLSRLKDLVELQGILEKYLAVIPDYVPPFASVDLDTLDMMPRSSSAVAAKNRNKGKTGGKKQKADSNKASCSDTLLTEDTSECDMAPSGRSHVDKESTGKEGKTFVSLQNYRAFFRELDIEVFSILHSGLVTKFILDTEMHTEATEVVQLGPAELLFLLEDLSQKLENMLTAPFAKRICCFKNKGRQNIGFSHLHQRSVQDIVHCVVQLLTPMCNHLENIHNFFQCLGAEHLSADDKARATAQEQHTMACCYQKLLQVLHALFAWKGFTHQSKHRLLHSALEVLSNRLKQMEQDQPLEELVSQSFSYLQNFHHSVPSFQCGLYLLRLLMALLEKSAVPNQKKEKLASLAKQLLCRAWPHGEKEKNPTFNDHLHDVLYIYLEHTDNVLKAIEEITGVGVPELVSAPKDAASSTFPTLTRHTFVIFFRVMMAELEKTVKGLQAGTAADSQQVHEEKLLYWNMAVRDFSILLNLMKVFDSYPVLHVCLKYGRRFVEAFLKQCMPLLDFSFRKHREDVLSLLQTLQLNTRLLHHLCGHSKIRQDTRLTKHVPLLKKSLELLVCRVKAMLVLNNCREAFWLGTLKNRDLQGEEIISQDPSSSESNAEDSEDGVTSHVSRNRATEDGEDEASDEQKDQDSDESDDSSS
;
A
#
# COMPACT_ATOMS: atom_id res chain seq x y z
N MET A 1 -30.56 20.82 -45.57
CA MET A 1 -29.87 21.31 -46.79
C MET A 1 -29.11 20.15 -47.42
N ILE A 2 -29.02 20.12 -48.76
CA ILE A 2 -27.88 19.65 -49.59
C ILE A 2 -26.97 18.58 -48.92
N SER A 3 -27.13 17.26 -49.11
CA SER A 3 -27.11 16.42 -50.32
C SER A 3 -25.73 16.25 -50.99
N LYS A 4 -25.21 15.00 -51.03
CA LYS A 4 -24.78 14.30 -52.27
C LYS A 4 -24.32 12.85 -51.99
N ARG A 5 -24.93 11.88 -52.68
CA ARG A 5 -24.31 10.58 -53.00
C ARG A 5 -23.28 10.76 -54.13
N ARG A 6 -22.34 9.83 -54.29
CA ARG A 6 -22.02 9.26 -55.62
C ARG A 6 -21.47 7.83 -55.52
N ARG A 7 -21.54 7.13 -56.65
CA ARG A 7 -21.27 5.71 -56.90
C ARG A 7 -20.92 5.66 -58.40
N LEU A 8 -19.93 4.88 -58.82
CA LEU A 8 -19.56 4.66 -60.25
C LEU A 8 -19.06 5.94 -60.98
N ASP A 9 -18.49 5.92 -62.19
CA ASP A 9 -17.56 5.02 -62.90
C ASP A 9 -17.00 5.82 -64.11
N SER A 10 -15.85 5.42 -64.68
CA SER A 10 -15.29 5.98 -65.93
C SER A 10 -14.07 5.14 -66.38
N GLU A 11 -13.74 4.91 -67.65
CA GLU A 11 -14.30 5.21 -69.00
C GLU A 11 -13.48 4.33 -69.99
N ASP A 12 -13.89 3.90 -71.19
CA ASP A 12 -15.16 3.88 -71.94
C ASP A 12 -15.01 2.85 -73.11
N LYS A 13 -16.11 2.44 -73.77
CA LYS A 13 -16.24 2.48 -75.25
C LYS A 13 -17.62 2.07 -75.80
N GLU A 14 -18.40 3.10 -76.14
CA GLU A 14 -19.12 3.29 -77.42
C GLU A 14 -20.16 2.25 -77.96
N ASN A 15 -21.44 2.64 -77.82
CA ASN A 15 -22.44 2.84 -78.91
C ASN A 15 -23.27 1.69 -79.55
N LEU A 16 -24.54 2.08 -79.83
CA LEU A 16 -25.64 1.48 -80.62
C LEU A 16 -26.71 0.69 -79.83
N THR A 17 -28.04 0.88 -79.96
CA THR A 17 -28.98 2.01 -80.16
C THR A 17 -30.38 1.40 -80.39
N GLU A 18 -31.36 1.81 -79.57
CA GLU A 18 -32.80 1.93 -79.88
C GLU A 18 -33.74 0.70 -80.06
N ASP A 19 -35.03 0.99 -79.84
CA ASP A 19 -36.27 0.22 -80.06
C ASP A 19 -36.53 -1.12 -79.31
N ALA A 20 -37.75 -1.41 -78.81
CA ALA A 20 -38.97 -0.58 -78.69
C ALA A 20 -39.88 -1.02 -77.51
N SER A 21 -40.80 -0.13 -77.10
CA SER A 21 -41.74 -0.33 -75.98
C SER A 21 -43.01 -1.11 -76.34
N LYS A 22 -43.62 -1.82 -75.36
CA LYS A 22 -45.02 -1.57 -74.93
C LYS A 22 -45.47 -2.42 -73.72
N THR A 23 -46.35 -1.84 -72.90
CA THR A 23 -47.12 -2.49 -71.84
C THR A 23 -48.60 -2.60 -72.23
N MET A 24 -49.29 -3.66 -71.79
CA MET A 24 -50.72 -3.71 -71.43
C MET A 24 -51.06 -5.12 -70.85
N PRO A 25 -52.03 -5.28 -69.92
CA PRO A 25 -52.31 -6.54 -69.25
C PRO A 25 -53.67 -7.20 -69.63
N LEU A 26 -53.96 -8.31 -68.92
CA LEU A 26 -55.26 -8.96 -68.68
C LEU A 26 -55.84 -9.99 -69.68
N SER A 27 -56.31 -11.08 -69.04
CA SER A 27 -57.46 -11.94 -69.34
C SER A 27 -57.21 -13.37 -69.85
N LYS A 28 -58.19 -14.24 -69.58
CA LYS A 28 -58.09 -15.71 -69.58
C LYS A 28 -58.21 -16.29 -70.99
N LEU A 29 -57.39 -17.29 -71.31
CA LEU A 29 -57.71 -18.27 -72.35
C LEU A 29 -57.02 -19.62 -72.05
N ALA A 30 -57.82 -20.68 -71.88
CA ALA A 30 -57.32 -22.01 -71.55
C ALA A 30 -57.21 -22.90 -72.79
N LYS A 31 -56.05 -23.52 -73.01
CA LYS A 31 -55.88 -24.86 -73.62
C LYS A 31 -54.41 -25.31 -73.70
N LYS A 32 -54.17 -26.54 -73.23
CA LYS A 32 -53.15 -27.50 -73.74
C LYS A 32 -51.73 -26.98 -73.98
N SER A 33 -50.89 -27.03 -72.94
CA SER A 33 -49.47 -27.37 -73.09
C SER A 33 -49.27 -28.88 -72.92
N HIS A 34 -48.30 -29.47 -73.64
CA HIS A 34 -47.86 -30.85 -73.39
C HIS A 34 -46.90 -30.88 -72.19
N ASN A 35 -46.98 -31.90 -71.33
CA ASN A 35 -45.92 -32.21 -70.37
C ASN A 35 -44.72 -32.78 -71.13
N SER A 36 -43.69 -31.95 -71.38
CA SER A 36 -42.42 -32.34 -72.02
C SER A 36 -41.27 -32.54 -71.02
N HIS A 37 -41.57 -32.70 -69.72
CA HIS A 37 -40.58 -32.70 -68.63
C HIS A 37 -40.74 -33.85 -67.61
N GLU A 38 -41.50 -34.88 -67.95
CA GLU A 38 -41.50 -36.14 -67.19
C GLU A 38 -40.44 -37.09 -67.74
N VAL A 39 -39.71 -37.77 -66.85
CA VAL A 39 -38.68 -38.75 -67.21
C VAL A 39 -39.32 -39.90 -67.98
N GLU A 40 -38.82 -40.21 -69.18
CA GLU A 40 -39.28 -41.36 -69.97
C GLU A 40 -39.11 -42.68 -69.19
N GLU A 41 -39.99 -43.66 -69.42
CA GLU A 41 -40.13 -44.85 -68.55
C GLU A 41 -39.02 -45.91 -68.73
N ASN A 42 -37.76 -45.51 -68.56
CA ASN A 42 -36.56 -46.35 -68.54
C ASN A 42 -36.45 -47.22 -67.26
N GLY A 43 -37.46 -48.07 -67.05
CA GLY A 43 -37.35 -49.42 -66.49
C GLY A 43 -37.01 -49.63 -65.01
N SER A 44 -36.28 -48.72 -64.35
CA SER A 44 -35.66 -49.02 -63.06
C SER A 44 -36.65 -49.17 -61.91
N VAL A 45 -36.33 -50.06 -60.96
CA VAL A 45 -37.14 -50.34 -59.77
C VAL A 45 -37.36 -49.06 -58.95
N PHE A 46 -36.34 -48.20 -58.87
CA PHE A 46 -36.38 -46.88 -58.24
C PHE A 46 -37.50 -45.98 -58.79
N VAL A 47 -37.44 -45.62 -60.08
CA VAL A 47 -38.42 -44.71 -60.70
C VAL A 47 -39.84 -45.28 -60.60
N LYS A 48 -39.98 -46.59 -60.79
CA LYS A 48 -41.28 -47.28 -60.78
C LYS A 48 -41.92 -47.32 -59.38
N LEU A 49 -41.13 -47.55 -58.32
CA LEU A 49 -41.64 -47.51 -56.94
C LEU A 49 -41.95 -46.08 -56.47
N LEU A 50 -41.18 -45.07 -56.87
CA LEU A 50 -41.49 -43.68 -56.54
C LEU A 50 -42.83 -43.24 -57.13
N LYS A 51 -43.03 -43.47 -58.44
CA LYS A 51 -44.28 -43.14 -59.16
C LYS A 51 -45.48 -43.88 -58.56
N ALA A 52 -45.32 -45.17 -58.21
CA ALA A 52 -46.35 -45.94 -57.51
C ALA A 52 -46.63 -45.47 -56.07
N SER A 53 -45.64 -44.88 -55.38
CA SER A 53 -45.77 -44.35 -54.02
C SER A 53 -46.38 -42.96 -53.96
N GLY A 54 -46.40 -42.24 -55.09
CA GLY A 54 -47.01 -40.93 -55.24
C GLY A 54 -46.03 -39.76 -55.40
N LEU A 55 -44.78 -40.02 -55.81
CA LEU A 55 -43.83 -38.98 -56.22
C LEU A 55 -43.41 -39.18 -57.68
N THR A 56 -43.43 -38.10 -58.45
CA THR A 56 -43.06 -38.07 -59.87
C THR A 56 -41.79 -37.26 -60.07
N LEU A 57 -40.76 -37.88 -60.63
CA LEU A 57 -39.48 -37.23 -60.93
C LEU A 57 -39.63 -36.25 -62.09
N LYS A 58 -38.86 -35.15 -62.06
CA LYS A 58 -38.82 -34.11 -63.11
C LYS A 58 -37.40 -33.87 -63.62
N THR A 59 -37.32 -33.46 -64.88
CA THR A 59 -36.09 -33.18 -65.63
C THR A 59 -35.70 -31.70 -65.59
N GLY A 60 -34.40 -31.40 -65.73
CA GLY A 60 -33.85 -30.05 -65.76
C GLY A 60 -33.98 -29.33 -64.42
N GLU A 61 -34.26 -28.02 -64.41
CA GLU A 61 -34.30 -27.22 -63.17
C GLU A 61 -35.55 -27.45 -62.27
N ASN A 62 -36.50 -28.29 -62.69
CA ASN A 62 -37.84 -28.40 -62.09
C ASN A 62 -37.87 -29.27 -60.81
N GLN A 63 -38.58 -28.81 -59.78
CA GLN A 63 -38.75 -29.58 -58.53
C GLN A 63 -39.52 -30.89 -58.75
N ASN A 64 -39.14 -31.93 -57.99
CA ASN A 64 -39.83 -33.22 -57.99
C ASN A 64 -41.25 -33.09 -57.43
N GLN A 65 -42.26 -33.69 -58.08
CA GLN A 65 -43.67 -33.46 -57.76
C GLN A 65 -44.26 -34.55 -56.86
N LEU A 66 -44.78 -34.15 -55.70
CA LEU A 66 -45.37 -34.99 -54.67
C LEU A 66 -46.90 -34.92 -54.75
N GLY A 67 -47.54 -36.01 -55.21
CA GLY A 67 -49.00 -36.10 -55.42
C GLY A 67 -49.82 -36.58 -54.20
N VAL A 68 -49.16 -36.81 -53.07
CA VAL A 68 -49.76 -37.18 -51.78
C VAL A 68 -49.09 -36.41 -50.65
N ASP A 69 -49.59 -36.51 -49.42
CA ASP A 69 -48.83 -36.04 -48.25
C ASP A 69 -47.49 -36.79 -48.08
N GLN A 70 -46.48 -36.13 -47.51
CA GLN A 70 -45.14 -36.67 -47.30
C GLN A 70 -45.10 -37.93 -46.42
N VAL A 71 -45.91 -38.01 -45.36
CA VAL A 71 -46.00 -39.19 -44.48
C VAL A 71 -46.75 -40.32 -45.19
N ILE A 72 -47.75 -39.99 -46.01
CA ILE A 72 -48.44 -40.96 -46.86
C ILE A 72 -47.50 -41.55 -47.93
N PHE A 73 -46.66 -40.73 -48.57
CA PHE A 73 -45.61 -41.18 -49.48
C PHE A 73 -44.64 -42.15 -48.79
N GLN A 74 -44.07 -41.76 -47.64
CA GLN A 74 -43.13 -42.61 -46.90
C GLN A 74 -43.75 -43.96 -46.51
N ARG A 75 -44.98 -43.94 -45.99
CA ARG A 75 -45.73 -45.17 -45.65
C ARG A 75 -45.98 -46.04 -46.88
N LYS A 76 -46.36 -45.47 -48.02
CA LYS A 76 -46.54 -46.20 -49.28
C LYS A 76 -45.24 -46.83 -49.77
N LEU A 77 -44.14 -46.09 -49.80
CA LEU A 77 -42.85 -46.56 -50.28
C LEU A 77 -42.28 -47.67 -49.38
N PHE A 78 -42.33 -47.48 -48.06
CA PHE A 78 -41.99 -48.52 -47.08
C PHE A 78 -42.83 -49.79 -47.30
N GLN A 79 -44.15 -49.64 -47.46
CA GLN A 79 -45.07 -50.77 -47.65
C GLN A 79 -44.83 -51.48 -49.00
N ALA A 80 -44.46 -50.75 -50.06
CA ALA A 80 -44.12 -51.31 -51.36
C ALA A 80 -42.83 -52.15 -51.29
N LEU A 81 -41.75 -51.59 -50.71
CA LEU A 81 -40.49 -52.31 -50.50
C LEU A 81 -40.67 -53.56 -49.64
N ARG A 82 -41.41 -53.45 -48.51
CA ARG A 82 -41.71 -54.58 -47.62
C ARG A 82 -42.59 -55.68 -48.23
N LYS A 83 -43.36 -55.38 -49.29
CA LYS A 83 -44.21 -56.33 -50.02
C LYS A 83 -43.61 -56.80 -51.34
N HIS A 84 -42.44 -56.29 -51.74
CA HIS A 84 -41.84 -56.65 -53.02
C HIS A 84 -41.34 -58.10 -53.00
N PRO A 85 -41.54 -58.91 -54.07
CA PRO A 85 -41.13 -60.32 -54.09
C PRO A 85 -39.64 -60.57 -53.85
N ALA A 86 -38.79 -59.57 -54.11
CA ALA A 86 -37.34 -59.64 -53.94
C ALA A 86 -36.81 -59.07 -52.61
N TYR A 87 -37.66 -58.78 -51.60
CA TYR A 87 -37.18 -58.34 -50.29
C TYR A 87 -36.28 -59.41 -49.62
N PRO A 88 -35.07 -59.08 -49.10
CA PRO A 88 -34.53 -57.73 -48.91
C PRO A 88 -33.75 -57.12 -50.09
N LYS A 89 -33.36 -57.91 -51.10
CA LYS A 89 -32.51 -57.47 -52.24
C LYS A 89 -33.05 -56.24 -52.98
N VAL A 90 -34.37 -56.03 -52.98
CA VAL A 90 -35.01 -54.83 -53.53
C VAL A 90 -34.47 -53.51 -52.94
N ILE A 91 -33.92 -53.52 -51.72
CA ILE A 91 -33.35 -52.32 -51.09
C ILE A 91 -32.08 -51.89 -51.83
N GLU A 92 -31.15 -52.81 -52.06
CA GLU A 92 -29.95 -52.60 -52.89
C GLU A 92 -30.35 -52.17 -54.31
N GLU A 93 -31.29 -52.88 -54.93
CA GLU A 93 -31.76 -52.62 -56.30
C GLU A 93 -32.44 -51.25 -56.45
N PHE A 94 -33.11 -50.77 -55.40
CA PHE A 94 -33.70 -49.42 -55.34
C PHE A 94 -32.63 -48.35 -55.09
N VAL A 95 -31.64 -48.60 -54.24
CA VAL A 95 -30.54 -47.65 -53.95
C VAL A 95 -29.59 -47.52 -55.14
N ASN A 96 -29.24 -48.62 -55.83
CA ASN A 96 -28.45 -48.56 -57.06
C ASN A 96 -29.21 -47.82 -58.18
N GLY A 97 -30.55 -47.94 -58.20
CA GLY A 97 -31.43 -47.18 -59.10
C GLY A 97 -31.53 -45.69 -58.75
N LEU A 98 -31.36 -45.32 -57.47
CA LEU A 98 -31.17 -43.93 -57.04
C LEU A 98 -29.78 -43.43 -57.41
N GLU A 99 -28.73 -44.19 -57.12
CA GLU A 99 -27.33 -43.80 -57.31
C GLU A 99 -27.01 -43.47 -58.77
N SER A 100 -27.51 -44.29 -59.70
CA SER A 100 -27.38 -44.10 -61.14
C SER A 100 -28.21 -42.92 -61.67
N TYR A 101 -29.42 -42.69 -61.14
CA TYR A 101 -30.16 -41.43 -61.39
C TYR A 101 -29.41 -40.21 -60.81
N THR A 102 -28.56 -40.43 -59.82
CA THR A 102 -27.77 -39.42 -59.08
C THR A 102 -26.32 -39.37 -59.59
N GLU A 103 -26.05 -39.83 -60.81
CA GLU A 103 -24.79 -39.53 -61.54
C GLU A 103 -24.88 -38.19 -62.29
N ASP A 104 -26.07 -37.77 -62.70
CA ASP A 104 -26.32 -36.42 -63.18
C ASP A 104 -26.38 -35.42 -62.00
N SER A 105 -25.66 -34.31 -62.13
CA SER A 105 -25.57 -33.25 -61.13
C SER A 105 -26.86 -32.42 -61.02
N GLU A 106 -27.63 -32.26 -62.10
CA GLU A 106 -28.93 -31.58 -62.05
C GLU A 106 -29.98 -32.47 -61.34
N SER A 107 -30.01 -33.76 -61.69
CA SER A 107 -30.86 -34.75 -61.02
C SER A 107 -30.51 -34.91 -59.54
N LEU A 108 -29.22 -34.96 -59.17
CA LEU A 108 -28.78 -34.91 -57.76
C LEU A 108 -29.29 -33.64 -57.06
N ARG A 109 -29.05 -32.45 -57.63
CA ARG A 109 -29.51 -31.17 -57.10
C ARG A 109 -31.01 -31.19 -56.82
N ASN A 110 -31.83 -31.69 -57.73
CA ASN A 110 -33.28 -31.76 -57.55
C ASN A 110 -33.74 -32.81 -56.53
N CYS A 111 -32.98 -33.90 -56.35
CA CYS A 111 -33.23 -34.87 -55.28
C CYS A 111 -32.95 -34.25 -53.90
N LEU A 112 -31.94 -33.37 -53.80
CA LEU A 112 -31.55 -32.66 -52.58
C LEU A 112 -32.45 -31.44 -52.24
N LEU A 113 -33.09 -30.82 -53.23
CA LEU A 113 -34.02 -29.70 -53.07
C LEU A 113 -35.44 -30.16 -52.70
N SER A 114 -36.27 -29.22 -52.24
CA SER A 114 -37.66 -29.46 -51.81
C SER A 114 -38.54 -30.00 -52.94
N CYS A 115 -39.48 -30.90 -52.60
CA CYS A 115 -40.50 -31.35 -53.56
C CYS A 115 -41.64 -30.32 -53.67
N GLU A 116 -42.16 -30.13 -54.88
CA GLU A 116 -43.39 -29.38 -55.14
C GLU A 116 -44.61 -30.24 -54.77
N ARG A 117 -45.65 -29.66 -54.15
CA ARG A 117 -46.88 -30.38 -53.77
C ARG A 117 -48.02 -30.12 -54.75
N LEU A 118 -48.49 -31.19 -55.40
CA LEU A 118 -49.70 -31.17 -56.21
C LEU A 118 -50.93 -31.42 -55.33
N GLN A 119 -51.84 -30.45 -55.20
CA GLN A 119 -53.23 -30.69 -54.76
C GLN A 119 -54.18 -29.55 -55.17
N ASP A 120 -55.47 -29.80 -55.00
CA ASP A 120 -56.61 -29.09 -55.61
C ASP A 120 -56.90 -27.69 -55.01
N GLU A 121 -57.71 -26.89 -55.73
CA GLU A 121 -57.85 -25.42 -55.58
C GLU A 121 -58.49 -24.91 -54.25
N GLU A 122 -58.80 -25.76 -53.27
CA GLU A 122 -59.66 -25.44 -52.12
C GLU A 122 -59.02 -25.69 -50.72
N ALA A 123 -57.81 -25.17 -50.49
CA ALA A 123 -57.20 -25.07 -49.14
C ALA A 123 -56.40 -23.79 -48.95
N SER A 124 -56.38 -23.25 -47.72
CA SER A 124 -56.03 -21.85 -47.44
C SER A 124 -54.57 -21.58 -47.04
N MET A 125 -54.00 -20.51 -47.60
CA MET A 125 -53.07 -19.54 -46.97
C MET A 125 -51.75 -20.03 -46.31
N GLY A 126 -51.45 -21.33 -46.28
CA GLY A 126 -50.15 -21.85 -45.81
C GLY A 126 -49.19 -22.08 -46.98
N THR A 127 -47.95 -21.60 -46.88
CA THR A 127 -46.86 -22.00 -47.78
C THR A 127 -46.42 -23.43 -47.44
N PHE A 128 -46.99 -24.43 -48.11
CA PHE A 128 -46.71 -25.85 -47.87
C PHE A 128 -45.37 -26.29 -48.47
N TYR A 129 -44.27 -26.05 -47.75
CA TYR A 129 -42.94 -26.56 -48.09
C TYR A 129 -42.83 -28.07 -47.79
N SER A 130 -42.58 -28.90 -48.81
CA SER A 130 -42.28 -30.33 -48.64
C SER A 130 -40.80 -30.53 -48.26
N LYS A 131 -40.48 -31.59 -47.49
CA LYS A 131 -39.08 -32.09 -47.39
C LYS A 131 -38.56 -32.48 -48.81
N SER A 132 -37.24 -32.50 -48.99
CA SER A 132 -36.58 -32.96 -50.22
C SER A 132 -36.80 -34.45 -50.47
N LEU A 133 -36.61 -34.92 -51.70
CA LEU A 133 -36.74 -36.36 -52.00
C LEU A 133 -35.78 -37.17 -51.12
N ILE A 134 -34.53 -36.72 -50.98
CA ILE A 134 -33.53 -37.40 -50.15
C ILE A 134 -33.93 -37.39 -48.65
N LYS A 135 -34.40 -36.28 -48.07
CA LYS A 135 -34.90 -36.32 -46.67
C LYS A 135 -36.13 -37.20 -46.50
N LEU A 136 -37.03 -37.28 -47.49
CA LEU A 136 -38.18 -38.19 -47.44
C LEU A 136 -37.74 -39.65 -47.45
N LEU A 137 -36.71 -40.00 -48.22
CA LEU A 137 -36.15 -41.36 -48.26
C LEU A 137 -35.33 -41.71 -46.99
N LEU A 138 -34.54 -40.78 -46.44
CA LEU A 138 -33.83 -41.02 -45.17
C LEU A 138 -34.78 -41.18 -43.97
N GLY A 139 -36.01 -40.66 -44.04
CA GLY A 139 -37.06 -40.92 -43.04
C GLY A 139 -37.69 -42.32 -43.11
N ILE A 140 -37.10 -43.26 -43.87
CA ILE A 140 -37.52 -44.66 -43.94
C ILE A 140 -36.38 -45.56 -43.44
N ASP A 141 -36.51 -46.09 -42.22
CA ASP A 141 -35.47 -46.85 -41.50
C ASP A 141 -34.75 -47.93 -42.32
N ILE A 142 -35.47 -48.64 -43.20
CA ILE A 142 -34.91 -49.74 -44.02
C ILE A 142 -34.13 -49.28 -45.26
N LEU A 143 -34.23 -48.00 -45.63
CA LEU A 143 -33.45 -47.36 -46.69
C LEU A 143 -32.29 -46.53 -46.13
N GLN A 144 -32.47 -45.94 -44.94
CA GLN A 144 -31.61 -44.91 -44.40
C GLN A 144 -30.09 -45.25 -44.42
N PRO A 145 -29.61 -46.42 -43.94
CA PRO A 145 -28.17 -46.69 -43.88
C PRO A 145 -27.52 -46.74 -45.27
N ALA A 146 -28.18 -47.38 -46.23
CA ALA A 146 -27.68 -47.51 -47.60
C ALA A 146 -27.65 -46.16 -48.34
N ILE A 147 -28.65 -45.30 -48.11
CA ILE A 147 -28.66 -43.96 -48.71
C ILE A 147 -27.65 -43.02 -48.00
N ILE A 148 -27.47 -43.11 -46.68
CA ILE A 148 -26.39 -42.38 -45.98
C ILE A 148 -25.04 -42.71 -46.62
N LYS A 149 -24.73 -44.00 -46.78
CA LYS A 149 -23.49 -44.45 -47.45
C LYS A 149 -23.37 -43.88 -48.87
N MET A 150 -24.41 -44.00 -49.70
CA MET A 150 -24.44 -43.44 -51.06
C MET A 150 -24.20 -41.92 -51.08
N LEU A 151 -24.74 -41.17 -50.11
CA LEU A 151 -24.47 -39.72 -49.99
C LEU A 151 -22.99 -39.46 -49.70
N PHE A 152 -22.40 -40.12 -48.70
CA PHE A 152 -20.98 -39.96 -48.38
C PHE A 152 -20.03 -40.46 -49.48
N GLU A 153 -20.44 -41.41 -50.32
CA GLU A 153 -19.67 -41.83 -51.51
C GLU A 153 -19.72 -40.79 -52.65
N LYS A 154 -20.78 -39.96 -52.71
CA LYS A 154 -20.91 -38.86 -53.69
C LYS A 154 -20.29 -37.53 -53.22
N VAL A 155 -20.28 -37.21 -51.91
CA VAL A 155 -19.71 -35.93 -51.38
C VAL A 155 -18.29 -35.62 -51.87
N PRO A 156 -17.32 -36.57 -51.91
CA PRO A 156 -15.95 -36.29 -52.34
C PRO A 156 -15.82 -35.67 -53.74
N GLN A 157 -16.79 -35.93 -54.62
CA GLN A 157 -16.83 -35.37 -55.98
C GLN A 157 -17.01 -33.85 -55.96
N PHE A 158 -17.71 -33.32 -54.93
CA PHE A 158 -18.06 -31.91 -54.80
C PHE A 158 -17.27 -31.16 -53.71
N LEU A 159 -16.32 -31.81 -53.03
CA LEU A 159 -15.53 -31.19 -51.95
C LEU A 159 -14.68 -30.00 -52.42
N PHE A 160 -14.18 -30.07 -53.66
CA PHE A 160 -13.31 -29.07 -54.27
C PHE A 160 -14.02 -28.23 -55.35
N GLU A 161 -15.32 -28.47 -55.54
CA GLU A 161 -16.17 -27.74 -56.48
C GLU A 161 -16.53 -26.37 -55.88
N SER A 162 -16.36 -25.29 -56.64
CA SER A 162 -16.85 -23.97 -56.26
C SER A 162 -18.39 -23.93 -56.28
N GLU A 163 -18.98 -22.89 -55.67
CA GLU A 163 -20.41 -22.66 -55.83
C GLU A 163 -20.80 -22.58 -57.31
N ASN A 164 -21.88 -23.28 -57.66
CA ASN A 164 -22.36 -23.36 -59.04
C ASN A 164 -23.03 -22.04 -59.48
N ARG A 165 -23.61 -22.02 -60.69
CA ARG A 165 -24.30 -20.83 -61.25
C ARG A 165 -25.43 -20.27 -60.37
N ASP A 166 -25.96 -21.06 -59.44
CA ASP A 166 -27.06 -20.71 -58.54
C ASP A 166 -26.55 -20.16 -57.18
N GLY A 167 -25.24 -20.16 -56.93
CA GLY A 167 -24.67 -19.92 -55.60
C GLY A 167 -24.84 -21.11 -54.64
N ILE A 168 -25.05 -22.33 -55.17
CA ILE A 168 -25.29 -23.53 -54.35
C ILE A 168 -24.00 -24.36 -54.29
N ASN A 169 -23.44 -24.53 -53.09
CA ASN A 169 -22.40 -25.52 -52.83
C ASN A 169 -23.04 -26.90 -52.62
N MET A 170 -22.74 -27.85 -53.51
CA MET A 170 -23.40 -29.16 -53.52
C MET A 170 -23.03 -30.03 -52.30
N ALA A 171 -21.78 -29.97 -51.83
CA ALA A 171 -21.34 -30.73 -50.66
C ALA A 171 -22.05 -30.27 -49.37
N ARG A 172 -22.20 -28.95 -49.15
CA ARG A 172 -23.05 -28.40 -48.07
C ARG A 172 -24.50 -28.85 -48.22
N LEU A 173 -25.05 -28.85 -49.44
CA LEU A 173 -26.43 -29.27 -49.71
C LEU A 173 -26.67 -30.78 -49.43
N ILE A 174 -25.69 -31.64 -49.69
CA ILE A 174 -25.73 -33.07 -49.32
C ILE A 174 -25.74 -33.24 -47.79
N ILE A 175 -24.82 -32.59 -47.07
CA ILE A 175 -24.74 -32.71 -45.61
C ILE A 175 -25.97 -32.09 -44.93
N ASN A 176 -26.59 -31.07 -45.52
CA ASN A 176 -27.87 -30.53 -45.06
C ASN A 176 -29.04 -31.55 -45.08
N GLN A 177 -28.93 -32.66 -45.83
CA GLN A 177 -29.92 -33.74 -45.80
C GLN A 177 -29.87 -34.55 -44.49
N LEU A 178 -28.73 -34.57 -43.81
CA LEU A 178 -28.52 -35.29 -42.55
C LEU A 178 -28.94 -34.48 -41.31
N LYS A 179 -29.19 -33.16 -41.45
CA LYS A 179 -29.63 -32.28 -40.36
C LYS A 179 -31.06 -32.61 -39.90
N TRP A 180 -31.22 -32.85 -38.61
CA TRP A 180 -32.48 -33.17 -37.92
C TRP A 180 -33.24 -34.34 -38.56
N LEU A 181 -32.59 -35.52 -38.61
CA LEU A 181 -33.26 -36.78 -38.93
C LEU A 181 -34.14 -37.23 -37.76
N ASP A 182 -35.40 -37.55 -38.06
CA ASP A 182 -36.42 -37.91 -37.07
C ASP A 182 -36.03 -39.17 -36.24
N ARG A 183 -35.17 -40.03 -36.81
CA ARG A 183 -34.47 -41.17 -36.17
C ARG A 183 -33.17 -41.44 -36.93
N ILE A 184 -32.11 -41.87 -36.24
CA ILE A 184 -30.88 -42.39 -36.85
C ILE A 184 -30.76 -43.89 -36.54
N VAL A 185 -30.55 -44.71 -37.57
CA VAL A 185 -30.52 -46.19 -37.47
C VAL A 185 -29.13 -46.69 -37.06
N ASP A 186 -28.07 -46.25 -37.75
CA ASP A 186 -26.68 -46.55 -37.39
C ASP A 186 -25.89 -45.25 -37.18
N GLY A 187 -26.06 -44.67 -35.98
CA GLY A 187 -25.35 -43.44 -35.60
C GLY A 187 -23.85 -43.63 -35.46
N LYS A 188 -23.35 -44.86 -35.32
CA LYS A 188 -21.91 -45.12 -35.17
C LYS A 188 -21.21 -45.05 -36.52
N ASP A 189 -21.77 -45.70 -37.55
CA ASP A 189 -21.25 -45.61 -38.91
C ASP A 189 -21.38 -44.18 -39.47
N LEU A 190 -22.53 -43.52 -39.25
CA LEU A 190 -22.71 -42.09 -39.59
C LEU A 190 -21.64 -41.19 -38.95
N THR A 191 -21.30 -41.41 -37.67
CA THR A 191 -20.23 -40.64 -37.00
C THR A 191 -18.87 -40.89 -37.63
N ALA A 192 -18.54 -42.15 -37.95
CA ALA A 192 -17.28 -42.50 -38.58
C ALA A 192 -17.14 -41.89 -39.98
N GLN A 193 -18.18 -42.00 -40.82
CA GLN A 193 -18.21 -41.38 -42.14
C GLN A 193 -18.12 -39.84 -42.06
N MET A 194 -18.78 -39.22 -41.08
CA MET A 194 -18.71 -37.77 -40.87
C MET A 194 -17.33 -37.29 -40.38
N MET A 195 -16.67 -38.02 -39.47
CA MET A 195 -15.31 -37.69 -39.03
C MET A 195 -14.27 -37.93 -40.14
N GLN A 196 -14.43 -39.00 -40.91
CA GLN A 196 -13.59 -39.25 -42.08
C GLN A 196 -13.78 -38.17 -43.15
N LEU A 197 -15.00 -37.71 -43.39
CA LEU A 197 -15.28 -36.57 -44.27
C LEU A 197 -14.62 -35.28 -43.75
N ILE A 198 -14.75 -34.99 -42.45
CA ILE A 198 -14.12 -33.82 -41.81
C ILE A 198 -12.60 -33.88 -41.96
N SER A 199 -11.95 -35.05 -41.86
CA SER A 199 -10.49 -35.13 -42.00
C SER A 199 -9.95 -34.89 -43.42
N VAL A 200 -10.80 -34.97 -44.46
CA VAL A 200 -10.41 -34.74 -45.88
C VAL A 200 -11.00 -33.47 -46.51
N ALA A 201 -11.97 -32.82 -45.86
CA ALA A 201 -12.64 -31.63 -46.40
C ALA A 201 -11.75 -30.37 -46.37
N PRO A 202 -11.83 -29.46 -47.38
CA PRO A 202 -11.18 -28.16 -47.32
C PRO A 202 -11.64 -27.32 -46.11
N VAL A 203 -10.73 -26.54 -45.53
CA VAL A 203 -10.90 -25.87 -44.21
C VAL A 203 -12.20 -25.07 -44.09
N ASN A 204 -12.68 -24.43 -45.16
CA ASN A 204 -13.96 -23.71 -45.18
C ASN A 204 -15.18 -24.63 -45.02
N LEU A 205 -15.24 -25.77 -45.75
CA LEU A 205 -16.29 -26.77 -45.55
C LEU A 205 -16.11 -27.52 -44.23
N GLN A 206 -14.86 -27.75 -43.82
CA GLN A 206 -14.52 -28.35 -42.52
C GLN A 206 -15.15 -27.56 -41.36
N HIS A 207 -15.10 -26.22 -41.44
CA HIS A 207 -15.73 -25.29 -40.49
C HIS A 207 -17.25 -25.49 -40.40
N ASP A 208 -17.94 -25.52 -41.55
CA ASP A 208 -19.39 -25.73 -41.66
C ASP A 208 -19.83 -27.13 -41.19
N PHE A 209 -19.07 -28.15 -41.57
CA PHE A 209 -19.34 -29.55 -41.24
C PHE A 209 -19.18 -29.80 -39.74
N ILE A 210 -18.14 -29.23 -39.11
CA ILE A 210 -17.96 -29.27 -37.65
C ILE A 210 -19.13 -28.57 -36.96
N THR A 211 -19.43 -27.31 -37.31
CA THR A 211 -20.54 -26.54 -36.70
C THR A 211 -21.90 -27.24 -36.85
N SER A 212 -22.08 -28.05 -37.90
CA SER A 212 -23.31 -28.83 -38.15
C SER A 212 -23.42 -30.14 -37.38
N LEU A 213 -22.37 -30.62 -36.70
CA LEU A 213 -22.38 -31.91 -35.97
C LEU A 213 -23.53 -32.06 -34.95
N PRO A 214 -23.90 -31.05 -34.14
CA PRO A 214 -24.99 -31.16 -33.16
C PRO A 214 -26.38 -31.32 -33.81
N GLU A 215 -26.52 -30.95 -35.08
CA GLU A 215 -27.77 -31.09 -35.85
C GLU A 215 -27.85 -32.44 -36.58
N ILE A 216 -26.71 -33.11 -36.78
CA ILE A 216 -26.56 -34.35 -37.57
C ILE A 216 -26.49 -35.60 -36.68
N LEU A 217 -25.92 -35.49 -35.48
CA LEU A 217 -25.62 -36.63 -34.61
C LEU A 217 -26.49 -36.65 -33.36
N GLY A 218 -26.89 -37.85 -32.93
CA GLY A 218 -27.71 -38.03 -31.74
C GLY A 218 -26.88 -37.99 -30.44
N ASP A 219 -27.59 -37.76 -29.32
CA ASP A 219 -27.03 -37.66 -27.96
C ASP A 219 -26.05 -38.80 -27.61
N SER A 220 -26.34 -40.02 -28.08
CA SER A 220 -25.55 -41.22 -27.79
C SER A 220 -24.23 -41.33 -28.58
N GLN A 221 -23.92 -40.39 -29.47
CA GLN A 221 -22.64 -40.30 -30.18
C GLN A 221 -21.69 -39.24 -29.61
N HIS A 222 -22.19 -38.28 -28.82
CA HIS A 222 -21.43 -37.07 -28.42
C HIS A 222 -20.09 -37.34 -27.72
N ALA A 223 -19.97 -38.43 -26.95
CA ALA A 223 -18.71 -38.80 -26.29
C ALA A 223 -17.59 -39.19 -27.28
N ASN A 224 -17.93 -39.86 -28.39
CA ASN A 224 -16.97 -40.22 -29.43
C ASN A 224 -16.56 -38.98 -30.23
N VAL A 225 -17.55 -38.17 -30.63
CA VAL A 225 -17.38 -36.88 -31.32
C VAL A 225 -16.48 -35.96 -30.52
N GLY A 226 -16.72 -35.85 -29.21
CA GLY A 226 -15.91 -35.06 -28.29
C GLY A 226 -14.43 -35.43 -28.36
N LYS A 227 -14.11 -36.72 -28.32
CA LYS A 227 -12.72 -37.23 -28.42
C LYS A 227 -12.07 -36.93 -29.77
N GLU A 228 -12.76 -37.22 -30.88
CA GLU A 228 -12.28 -36.97 -32.25
C GLU A 228 -11.97 -35.48 -32.46
N LEU A 229 -12.91 -34.60 -32.11
CA LEU A 229 -12.72 -33.14 -32.18
C LEU A 229 -11.61 -32.65 -31.22
N GLY A 230 -11.46 -33.28 -30.05
CA GLY A 230 -10.39 -32.98 -29.10
C GLY A 230 -9.00 -33.34 -29.64
N GLU A 231 -8.88 -34.39 -30.45
CA GLU A 231 -7.64 -34.77 -31.13
C GLU A 231 -7.36 -33.86 -32.33
N LEU A 232 -8.38 -33.46 -33.10
CA LEU A 232 -8.27 -32.45 -34.16
C LEU A 232 -7.87 -31.06 -33.64
N LEU A 233 -8.39 -30.64 -32.48
CA LEU A 233 -8.09 -29.36 -31.83
C LEU A 233 -6.60 -29.20 -31.46
N VAL A 234 -5.93 -30.31 -31.13
CA VAL A 234 -4.49 -30.31 -30.83
C VAL A 234 -3.64 -30.18 -32.10
N GLN A 235 -4.16 -30.63 -33.24
CA GLN A 235 -3.49 -30.66 -34.55
C GLN A 235 -3.67 -29.35 -35.33
N ASN A 236 -4.90 -28.83 -35.43
CA ASN A 236 -5.27 -27.74 -36.34
C ASN A 236 -5.81 -26.50 -35.60
N THR A 237 -4.94 -25.53 -35.31
CA THR A 237 -5.31 -24.24 -34.69
C THR A 237 -6.34 -23.44 -35.50
N SER A 238 -6.42 -23.63 -36.82
CA SER A 238 -7.43 -23.00 -37.68
C SER A 238 -8.87 -23.51 -37.45
N LEU A 239 -9.03 -24.64 -36.74
CA LEU A 239 -10.34 -25.21 -36.41
C LEU A 239 -10.76 -24.95 -34.96
N THR A 240 -10.00 -24.16 -34.20
CA THR A 240 -10.30 -23.91 -32.78
C THR A 240 -11.67 -23.26 -32.57
N VAL A 241 -12.02 -22.23 -33.32
CA VAL A 241 -13.32 -21.53 -33.19
C VAL A 241 -14.54 -22.48 -33.33
N PRO A 242 -14.71 -23.24 -34.43
CA PRO A 242 -15.89 -24.09 -34.61
C PRO A 242 -15.89 -25.30 -33.67
N ILE A 243 -14.72 -25.82 -33.27
CA ILE A 243 -14.64 -26.92 -32.31
C ILE A 243 -15.13 -26.48 -30.91
N LEU A 244 -14.77 -25.27 -30.47
CA LEU A 244 -15.22 -24.75 -29.16
C LEU A 244 -16.72 -24.35 -29.16
N ASP A 245 -17.23 -23.85 -30.28
CA ASP A 245 -18.67 -23.60 -30.46
C ASP A 245 -19.46 -24.92 -30.36
N VAL A 246 -19.01 -25.95 -31.07
CA VAL A 246 -19.59 -27.31 -30.97
C VAL A 246 -19.47 -27.88 -29.55
N PHE A 247 -18.32 -27.77 -28.88
CA PHE A 247 -18.18 -28.22 -27.49
C PHE A 247 -19.10 -27.49 -26.49
N SER A 248 -19.62 -26.32 -26.84
CA SER A 248 -20.62 -25.60 -26.02
C SER A 248 -22.06 -26.14 -26.22
N SER A 249 -22.28 -26.98 -27.23
CA SER A 249 -23.60 -27.53 -27.60
C SER A 249 -23.71 -29.06 -27.45
N LEU A 250 -22.59 -29.79 -27.48
CA LEU A 250 -22.57 -31.24 -27.22
C LEU A 250 -22.70 -31.54 -25.72
N ARG A 251 -23.38 -32.64 -25.36
CA ARG A 251 -23.40 -33.16 -23.98
C ARG A 251 -22.11 -33.95 -23.70
N LEU A 252 -21.15 -33.29 -23.06
CA LEU A 252 -19.83 -33.84 -22.72
C LEU A 252 -19.74 -34.28 -21.25
N ASP A 253 -18.87 -35.25 -20.95
CA ASP A 253 -18.51 -35.61 -19.58
C ASP A 253 -17.72 -34.45 -18.91
N PRO A 254 -18.02 -34.02 -17.66
CA PRO A 254 -17.26 -32.98 -16.98
C PRO A 254 -15.75 -33.22 -16.88
N ASN A 255 -15.31 -34.48 -16.79
CA ASN A 255 -13.90 -34.88 -16.78
C ASN A 255 -13.26 -34.79 -18.18
N PHE A 256 -14.06 -34.86 -19.23
CA PHE A 256 -13.60 -34.61 -20.60
C PHE A 256 -13.55 -33.11 -20.90
N LEU A 257 -14.54 -32.34 -20.42
CA LEU A 257 -14.55 -30.88 -20.52
C LEU A 257 -13.36 -30.25 -19.77
N SER A 258 -13.03 -30.72 -18.56
CA SER A 258 -11.83 -30.24 -17.85
C SER A 258 -10.54 -30.50 -18.63
N LYS A 259 -10.40 -31.68 -19.24
CA LYS A 259 -9.28 -32.03 -20.11
C LYS A 259 -9.22 -31.16 -21.38
N ILE A 260 -10.37 -30.82 -21.99
CA ILE A 260 -10.43 -29.84 -23.08
C ILE A 260 -9.92 -28.47 -22.60
N ARG A 261 -10.42 -27.97 -21.46
CA ARG A 261 -10.00 -26.65 -20.93
C ARG A 261 -8.48 -26.59 -20.74
N GLN A 262 -7.85 -27.63 -20.18
CA GLN A 262 -6.40 -27.68 -20.04
C GLN A 262 -5.64 -27.72 -21.39
N LEU A 263 -6.13 -28.48 -22.38
CA LEU A 263 -5.55 -28.49 -23.73
C LEU A 263 -5.66 -27.11 -24.41
N VAL A 264 -6.78 -26.41 -24.22
CA VAL A 264 -7.02 -25.06 -24.73
C VAL A 264 -6.11 -24.03 -24.03
N MET A 265 -6.00 -24.07 -22.71
CA MET A 265 -5.12 -23.16 -21.95
C MET A 265 -3.64 -23.37 -22.32
N GLY A 266 -3.18 -24.63 -22.38
CA GLY A 266 -1.81 -24.95 -22.79
C GLY A 266 -1.47 -24.58 -24.24
N LYS A 267 -2.48 -24.28 -25.07
CA LYS A 267 -2.33 -23.76 -26.44
C LYS A 267 -2.54 -22.25 -26.55
N LEU A 268 -3.01 -21.57 -25.51
CA LEU A 268 -3.52 -20.19 -25.56
C LEU A 268 -2.50 -19.19 -26.12
N SER A 269 -1.21 -19.36 -25.79
CA SER A 269 -0.08 -18.55 -26.30
C SER A 269 0.31 -18.81 -27.76
N SER A 270 -0.34 -19.75 -28.45
CA SER A 270 -0.13 -20.09 -29.87
C SER A 270 -1.31 -19.75 -30.80
N VAL A 271 -2.34 -19.08 -30.24
CA VAL A 271 -3.58 -18.72 -30.94
C VAL A 271 -3.43 -17.37 -31.66
N ARG A 272 -4.12 -17.19 -32.79
CA ARG A 272 -4.19 -15.90 -33.51
C ARG A 272 -5.02 -14.88 -32.69
N LEU A 273 -4.65 -13.60 -32.76
CA LEU A 273 -5.35 -12.53 -32.03
C LEU A 273 -6.86 -12.49 -32.34
N GLU A 274 -7.25 -12.77 -33.59
CA GLU A 274 -8.64 -12.84 -34.06
C GLU A 274 -9.51 -13.84 -33.28
N ASP A 275 -8.96 -15.01 -32.95
CA ASP A 275 -9.71 -16.12 -32.34
C ASP A 275 -9.81 -15.98 -30.81
N PHE A 276 -8.94 -15.16 -30.22
CA PHE A 276 -8.71 -15.05 -28.78
C PHE A 276 -9.98 -14.70 -27.96
N PRO A 277 -10.83 -13.74 -28.36
CA PRO A 277 -12.06 -13.43 -27.63
C PRO A 277 -13.04 -14.61 -27.58
N VAL A 278 -13.07 -15.46 -28.62
CA VAL A 278 -13.96 -16.63 -28.69
C VAL A 278 -13.48 -17.72 -27.74
N ILE A 279 -12.16 -17.96 -27.67
CA ILE A 279 -11.59 -18.92 -26.71
C ILE A 279 -11.82 -18.48 -25.27
N VAL A 280 -11.58 -17.20 -24.95
CA VAL A 280 -11.83 -16.66 -23.60
C VAL A 280 -13.32 -16.77 -23.25
N LYS A 281 -14.23 -16.52 -24.21
CA LYS A 281 -15.67 -16.72 -24.01
C LYS A 281 -16.02 -18.19 -23.71
N PHE A 282 -15.46 -19.16 -24.44
CA PHE A 282 -15.63 -20.58 -24.15
C PHE A 282 -15.10 -20.97 -22.77
N LEU A 283 -13.88 -20.52 -22.41
CA LEU A 283 -13.26 -20.83 -21.12
C LEU A 283 -14.05 -20.26 -19.92
N LEU A 284 -14.72 -19.11 -20.10
CA LEU A 284 -15.58 -18.51 -19.09
C LEU A 284 -16.97 -19.16 -19.05
N HIS A 285 -17.60 -19.44 -20.19
CA HIS A 285 -18.92 -20.10 -20.26
C HIS A 285 -18.88 -21.59 -19.87
N SER A 286 -17.73 -22.24 -19.93
CA SER A 286 -17.53 -23.63 -19.50
C SER A 286 -17.19 -23.77 -18.01
N VAL A 287 -17.37 -22.72 -17.21
CA VAL A 287 -17.21 -22.72 -15.76
C VAL A 287 -18.41 -23.38 -15.07
N THR A 288 -18.14 -24.06 -13.95
CA THR A 288 -19.16 -24.49 -12.98
C THR A 288 -18.70 -24.07 -11.58
N ASP A 289 -19.63 -23.81 -10.66
CA ASP A 289 -19.41 -23.30 -9.30
C ASP A 289 -18.13 -23.83 -8.63
N THR A 290 -17.98 -25.16 -8.62
CA THR A 290 -16.88 -25.92 -8.00
C THR A 290 -15.53 -25.77 -8.71
N THR A 291 -15.52 -25.51 -10.02
CA THR A 291 -14.31 -25.38 -10.85
C THR A 291 -13.91 -23.92 -11.11
N SER A 292 -14.81 -22.97 -10.83
CA SER A 292 -14.67 -21.54 -11.13
C SER A 292 -13.32 -20.94 -10.72
N LEU A 293 -12.90 -21.15 -9.47
CA LEU A 293 -11.68 -20.55 -8.92
C LEU A 293 -10.41 -21.13 -9.57
N GLU A 294 -10.38 -22.44 -9.81
CA GLU A 294 -9.24 -23.13 -10.41
C GLU A 294 -9.07 -22.74 -11.89
N VAL A 295 -10.16 -22.78 -12.67
CA VAL A 295 -10.18 -22.33 -14.07
C VAL A 295 -9.80 -20.86 -14.20
N ILE A 296 -10.23 -19.98 -13.28
CA ILE A 296 -9.91 -18.55 -13.36
C ILE A 296 -8.47 -18.25 -12.91
N ALA A 297 -7.92 -19.01 -11.96
CA ALA A 297 -6.50 -18.92 -11.61
C ALA A 297 -5.60 -19.37 -12.78
N GLU A 298 -5.91 -20.52 -13.39
CA GLU A 298 -5.20 -21.06 -14.56
C GLU A 298 -5.31 -20.11 -15.77
N LEU A 299 -6.49 -19.51 -16.01
CA LEU A 299 -6.69 -18.49 -17.04
C LEU A 299 -5.87 -17.21 -16.78
N ARG A 300 -5.89 -16.69 -15.55
CA ARG A 300 -5.10 -15.53 -15.11
C ARG A 300 -3.59 -15.74 -15.32
N GLU A 301 -3.09 -16.94 -15.05
CA GLU A 301 -1.68 -17.28 -15.26
C GLU A 301 -1.31 -17.31 -16.75
N ASN A 302 -2.19 -17.80 -17.62
CA ASN A 302 -1.96 -17.85 -19.06
C ASN A 302 -2.24 -16.52 -19.80
N LEU A 303 -3.06 -15.61 -19.26
CA LEU A 303 -3.35 -14.29 -19.85
C LEU A 303 -2.20 -13.27 -19.70
N ASN A 304 -1.05 -13.52 -20.32
CA ASN A 304 0.06 -12.56 -20.41
C ASN A 304 -0.11 -11.56 -21.57
N VAL A 305 -1.09 -10.65 -21.43
CA VAL A 305 -1.52 -9.66 -22.45
C VAL A 305 -0.38 -8.77 -22.98
N GLN A 306 0.73 -8.63 -22.25
CA GLN A 306 1.94 -7.93 -22.73
C GLN A 306 2.58 -8.58 -23.98
N GLN A 307 2.37 -9.88 -24.20
CA GLN A 307 2.91 -10.58 -25.38
C GLN A 307 2.32 -10.06 -26.71
N PHE A 308 1.08 -9.56 -26.70
CA PHE A 308 0.41 -9.07 -27.91
C PHE A 308 0.99 -7.74 -28.43
N ILE A 309 1.68 -6.96 -27.59
CA ILE A 309 2.13 -5.59 -27.92
C ILE A 309 3.63 -5.55 -28.24
N LEU A 310 4.41 -6.48 -27.69
CA LEU A 310 5.88 -6.48 -27.76
C LEU A 310 6.50 -6.52 -29.18
N PRO A 311 5.89 -7.15 -30.22
CA PRO A 311 6.48 -7.19 -31.58
C PRO A 311 6.78 -5.81 -32.17
N SER A 312 5.93 -4.82 -31.89
CA SER A 312 5.99 -3.46 -32.47
C SER A 312 7.26 -2.69 -32.08
N ARG A 313 7.68 -2.75 -30.80
CA ARG A 313 8.76 -1.90 -30.27
C ARG A 313 10.17 -2.36 -30.61
N ILE A 314 10.38 -3.66 -30.86
CA ILE A 314 11.73 -4.20 -31.09
C ILE A 314 12.18 -3.94 -32.54
N GLN A 315 11.29 -4.07 -33.52
CA GLN A 315 11.64 -3.85 -34.94
C GLN A 315 11.87 -2.36 -35.29
N ALA A 316 11.21 -1.43 -34.60
CA ALA A 316 11.34 0.02 -34.82
C ALA A 316 12.77 0.59 -34.59
N SER A 317 13.67 -0.20 -33.98
CA SER A 317 15.04 0.20 -33.69
C SER A 317 16.05 -0.07 -34.82
N GLN A 318 15.77 -0.99 -35.75
CA GLN A 318 16.74 -1.42 -36.78
C GLN A 318 16.49 -0.85 -38.20
N SER A 319 15.33 -0.24 -38.48
CA SER A 319 14.96 0.20 -39.84
C SER A 319 15.51 1.56 -40.28
N LYS A 320 16.32 2.26 -39.46
CA LYS A 320 16.82 3.63 -39.74
C LYS A 320 17.91 3.76 -40.82
N LEU A 321 18.21 2.69 -41.56
CA LEU A 321 19.16 2.71 -42.69
C LEU A 321 18.55 2.02 -43.93
N LYS A 322 18.49 2.76 -45.05
CA LYS A 322 17.99 2.36 -46.40
C LYS A 322 16.47 2.09 -46.45
N SER A 323 15.65 3.11 -46.72
CA SER A 323 15.42 3.54 -48.11
C SER A 323 14.57 4.82 -48.22
N LYS A 324 14.63 5.51 -49.37
CA LYS A 324 13.64 6.51 -49.81
C LYS A 324 12.89 5.94 -51.01
N GLY A 325 11.61 5.64 -50.88
CA GLY A 325 10.77 5.21 -52.00
C GLY A 325 9.41 4.68 -51.56
N LEU A 326 8.35 5.16 -52.24
CA LEU A 326 6.93 4.76 -52.12
C LEU A 326 6.33 4.80 -50.70
N ALA A 327 5.55 5.85 -50.43
CA ALA A 327 4.63 5.89 -49.29
C ALA A 327 3.20 5.52 -49.74
N SER A 328 2.82 4.25 -49.57
CA SER A 328 1.44 3.78 -49.77
C SER A 328 1.19 2.47 -49.00
N SER A 329 0.01 2.37 -48.36
CA SER A 329 -0.57 1.16 -47.73
C SER A 329 0.27 0.37 -46.71
N SER A 330 0.47 0.93 -45.50
CA SER A 330 0.86 0.14 -44.31
C SER A 330 0.12 0.57 -43.01
N GLY A 331 -1.07 1.17 -43.13
CA GLY A 331 -1.75 1.86 -42.02
C GLY A 331 -2.66 1.01 -41.13
N ASN A 332 -2.89 -0.27 -41.43
CA ASN A 332 -3.97 -1.05 -40.78
C ASN A 332 -3.49 -1.91 -39.59
N GLN A 333 -2.19 -2.16 -39.47
CA GLN A 333 -1.68 -3.25 -38.61
C GLN A 333 -1.35 -2.83 -37.16
N GLU A 334 -1.36 -1.53 -36.83
CA GLU A 334 -1.32 -1.06 -35.43
C GLU A 334 -2.70 -1.02 -34.76
N ASN A 335 -3.79 -1.27 -35.50
CA ASN A 335 -5.15 -1.21 -34.97
C ASN A 335 -5.61 -2.59 -34.47
N SER A 336 -5.32 -3.66 -35.21
CA SER A 336 -5.69 -5.06 -34.88
C SER A 336 -5.38 -5.44 -33.44
N ASP A 337 -4.21 -5.05 -32.95
CA ASP A 337 -3.69 -5.46 -31.65
C ASP A 337 -4.43 -4.74 -30.51
N LYS A 338 -4.86 -3.50 -30.76
CA LYS A 338 -5.67 -2.68 -29.82
C LYS A 338 -7.12 -3.15 -29.83
N ASP A 339 -7.69 -3.35 -31.02
CA ASP A 339 -9.07 -3.81 -31.21
C ASP A 339 -9.27 -5.20 -30.59
N CYS A 340 -8.30 -6.11 -30.75
CA CYS A 340 -8.26 -7.41 -30.06
C CYS A 340 -8.29 -7.26 -28.53
N ILE A 341 -7.43 -6.40 -27.96
CA ILE A 341 -7.39 -6.19 -26.50
C ILE A 341 -8.73 -5.67 -25.97
N VAL A 342 -9.38 -4.75 -26.68
CA VAL A 342 -10.72 -4.26 -26.31
C VAL A 342 -11.74 -5.41 -26.38
N LEU A 343 -11.78 -6.18 -27.47
CA LEU A 343 -12.71 -7.32 -27.63
C LEU A 343 -12.53 -8.40 -26.55
N VAL A 344 -11.29 -8.76 -26.19
CA VAL A 344 -11.02 -9.72 -25.10
C VAL A 344 -11.51 -9.18 -23.77
N PHE A 345 -11.23 -7.91 -23.46
CA PHE A 345 -11.70 -7.31 -22.21
C PHE A 345 -13.21 -7.07 -22.18
N ASP A 346 -13.87 -6.84 -23.31
CA ASP A 346 -15.33 -6.72 -23.37
C ASP A 346 -16.03 -8.07 -23.17
N VAL A 347 -15.45 -9.18 -23.66
CA VAL A 347 -15.87 -10.54 -23.29
C VAL A 347 -15.75 -10.73 -21.77
N ILE A 348 -14.59 -10.42 -21.18
CA ILE A 348 -14.36 -10.58 -19.73
C ILE A 348 -15.29 -9.66 -18.90
N LYS A 349 -15.43 -8.38 -19.27
CA LYS A 349 -16.39 -7.41 -18.68
C LYS A 349 -17.81 -7.98 -18.71
N SER A 350 -18.24 -8.58 -19.83
CA SER A 350 -19.58 -9.15 -19.96
C SER A 350 -19.78 -10.35 -19.04
N ALA A 351 -18.82 -11.29 -19.01
CA ALA A 351 -18.88 -12.50 -18.18
C ALA A 351 -19.00 -12.16 -16.69
N ILE A 352 -18.11 -11.31 -16.14
CA ILE A 352 -18.18 -10.93 -14.71
C ILE A 352 -19.41 -10.09 -14.35
N ARG A 353 -20.08 -9.48 -15.33
CA ARG A 353 -21.28 -8.63 -15.14
C ARG A 353 -22.56 -9.45 -15.10
N TYR A 354 -22.67 -10.49 -15.91
CA TYR A 354 -23.82 -11.38 -15.91
C TYR A 354 -23.67 -12.52 -14.89
N GLU A 355 -22.45 -13.00 -14.66
CA GLU A 355 -22.18 -14.21 -13.87
C GLU A 355 -21.30 -13.91 -12.65
N LYS A 356 -21.95 -13.67 -11.49
CA LYS A 356 -21.27 -13.29 -10.24
C LYS A 356 -20.21 -14.30 -9.80
N THR A 357 -20.43 -15.59 -10.05
CA THR A 357 -19.51 -16.69 -9.72
C THR A 357 -18.10 -16.42 -10.26
N ILE A 358 -18.00 -15.94 -11.51
CA ILE A 358 -16.72 -15.57 -12.14
C ILE A 358 -16.08 -14.38 -11.39
N SER A 359 -16.86 -13.34 -11.07
CA SER A 359 -16.35 -12.15 -10.36
C SER A 359 -15.80 -12.47 -8.96
N GLU A 360 -16.45 -13.36 -8.22
CA GLU A 360 -16.01 -13.80 -6.89
C GLU A 360 -14.81 -14.74 -6.96
N ALA A 361 -14.78 -15.65 -7.93
CA ALA A 361 -13.67 -16.56 -8.15
C ALA A 361 -12.39 -15.80 -8.55
N TRP A 362 -12.50 -14.80 -9.43
CA TRP A 362 -11.38 -13.94 -9.82
C TRP A 362 -10.88 -13.09 -8.65
N PHE A 363 -11.79 -12.53 -7.84
CA PHE A 363 -11.44 -11.85 -6.59
C PHE A 363 -10.65 -12.77 -5.64
N LYS A 364 -11.13 -14.00 -5.42
CA LYS A 364 -10.47 -14.99 -4.54
C LYS A 364 -9.13 -15.48 -5.11
N ALA A 365 -8.96 -15.52 -6.44
CA ALA A 365 -7.67 -15.82 -7.07
C ALA A 365 -6.63 -14.70 -6.78
N ILE A 366 -7.03 -13.43 -6.93
CA ILE A 366 -6.16 -12.27 -6.62
C ILE A 366 -5.93 -12.11 -5.09
N GLU A 367 -6.86 -12.57 -4.26
CA GLU A 367 -6.67 -12.63 -2.80
C GLU A 367 -5.55 -13.61 -2.40
N ARG A 368 -5.51 -14.82 -3.00
CA ARG A 368 -4.57 -15.90 -2.65
C ARG A 368 -3.09 -15.62 -2.95
N ILE A 369 -2.78 -14.86 -3.99
CA ILE A 369 -1.40 -14.58 -4.43
C ILE A 369 -0.66 -13.65 -3.43
N GLU A 370 0.15 -14.24 -2.55
CA GLU A 370 0.86 -13.51 -1.49
C GLU A 370 2.24 -12.99 -1.94
N SER A 371 2.92 -13.65 -2.89
CA SER A 371 4.21 -13.19 -3.38
C SER A 371 4.04 -12.00 -4.34
N ALA A 372 4.85 -10.94 -4.17
CA ALA A 372 4.78 -9.74 -5.01
C ALA A 372 5.15 -10.02 -6.49
N ALA A 373 6.01 -11.00 -6.75
CA ALA A 373 6.49 -11.35 -8.09
C ALA A 373 5.42 -12.04 -8.97
N GLU A 374 4.37 -12.61 -8.36
CA GLU A 374 3.25 -13.22 -9.08
C GLU A 374 2.19 -12.20 -9.52
N HIS A 375 2.16 -10.97 -8.97
CA HIS A 375 1.20 -9.94 -9.36
C HIS A 375 1.54 -9.37 -10.73
N LYS A 376 0.53 -9.29 -11.61
CA LYS A 376 0.65 -8.78 -12.98
C LYS A 376 -0.14 -7.48 -13.13
N ALA A 377 0.19 -6.70 -14.16
CA ALA A 377 -0.61 -5.52 -14.55
C ALA A 377 -2.09 -5.87 -14.80
N LEU A 378 -2.39 -7.08 -15.27
CA LEU A 378 -3.76 -7.57 -15.46
C LEU A 378 -4.55 -7.69 -14.15
N ASP A 379 -3.92 -8.01 -13.01
CA ASP A 379 -4.62 -8.11 -11.72
C ASP A 379 -5.16 -6.75 -11.29
N VAL A 380 -4.36 -5.69 -11.48
CA VAL A 380 -4.77 -4.30 -11.22
C VAL A 380 -5.96 -3.91 -12.12
N VAL A 381 -5.89 -4.23 -13.42
CA VAL A 381 -7.01 -3.98 -14.36
C VAL A 381 -8.26 -4.75 -13.93
N MET A 382 -8.15 -6.04 -13.61
CA MET A 382 -9.29 -6.85 -13.21
C MET A 382 -9.94 -6.38 -11.90
N LEU A 383 -9.16 -5.94 -10.92
CA LEU A 383 -9.69 -5.32 -9.70
C LEU A 383 -10.49 -4.04 -10.04
N LEU A 384 -9.99 -3.18 -10.93
CA LEU A 384 -10.71 -1.97 -11.37
C LEU A 384 -12.03 -2.30 -12.09
N ILE A 385 -12.04 -3.31 -12.97
CA ILE A 385 -13.28 -3.72 -13.64
C ILE A 385 -14.26 -4.32 -12.61
N ILE A 386 -13.84 -5.24 -11.72
CA ILE A 386 -14.69 -5.85 -10.69
C ILE A 386 -15.25 -4.79 -9.69
N TYR A 387 -14.48 -3.75 -9.39
CA TYR A 387 -14.93 -2.59 -8.60
C TYR A 387 -16.03 -1.80 -9.32
N SER A 388 -15.94 -1.66 -10.65
CA SER A 388 -16.95 -0.95 -11.44
C SER A 388 -18.27 -1.73 -11.60
N THR A 389 -18.20 -3.05 -11.64
CA THR A 389 -19.32 -3.93 -12.04
C THR A 389 -20.48 -3.94 -11.06
N SER A 390 -20.23 -3.86 -9.74
CA SER A 390 -21.32 -3.87 -8.74
C SER A 390 -20.98 -3.10 -7.47
N THR A 391 -21.99 -2.52 -6.82
CA THR A 391 -21.81 -1.84 -5.52
C THR A 391 -21.43 -2.81 -4.39
N GLN A 392 -21.81 -4.08 -4.48
CA GLN A 392 -21.46 -5.11 -3.49
C GLN A 392 -19.96 -5.46 -3.53
N THR A 393 -19.38 -5.61 -4.73
CA THR A 393 -17.95 -5.92 -4.90
C THR A 393 -17.03 -4.76 -4.50
N LYS A 394 -17.48 -3.49 -4.61
CA LYS A 394 -16.67 -2.30 -4.27
C LYS A 394 -15.98 -2.37 -2.92
N LYS A 395 -16.69 -2.68 -1.82
CA LYS A 395 -16.08 -2.72 -0.49
C LYS A 395 -15.18 -3.94 -0.26
N GLY A 396 -15.40 -5.04 -0.97
CA GLY A 396 -14.47 -6.17 -1.02
C GLY A 396 -13.16 -5.79 -1.72
N VAL A 397 -13.26 -5.24 -2.93
CA VAL A 397 -12.09 -4.80 -3.73
C VAL A 397 -11.32 -3.67 -3.03
N GLU A 398 -12.00 -2.68 -2.46
CA GLU A 398 -11.34 -1.61 -1.71
C GLU A 398 -10.51 -2.19 -0.55
N LYS A 399 -11.07 -3.12 0.24
CA LYS A 399 -10.35 -3.76 1.35
C LYS A 399 -9.19 -4.64 0.86
N LEU A 400 -9.38 -5.43 -0.20
CA LEU A 400 -8.32 -6.27 -0.77
C LEU A 400 -7.17 -5.43 -1.33
N LEU A 401 -7.47 -4.37 -2.08
CA LEU A 401 -6.46 -3.49 -2.67
C LEU A 401 -5.67 -2.75 -1.58
N ARG A 402 -6.34 -2.23 -0.53
CA ARG A 402 -5.67 -1.69 0.66
C ARG A 402 -4.70 -2.71 1.26
N ASN A 403 -5.13 -3.94 1.49
CA ASN A 403 -4.27 -4.99 2.04
C ASN A 403 -3.06 -5.28 1.13
N LYS A 404 -3.24 -5.41 -0.20
CA LYS A 404 -2.14 -5.69 -1.15
C LYS A 404 -1.17 -4.52 -1.33
N ILE A 405 -1.62 -3.27 -1.11
CA ILE A 405 -0.72 -2.11 -1.00
C ILE A 405 0.03 -2.14 0.35
N GLN A 406 -0.63 -2.53 1.44
CA GLN A 406 -0.01 -2.58 2.77
C GLN A 406 1.00 -3.71 2.95
N SER A 407 0.85 -4.81 2.23
CA SER A 407 1.86 -5.87 2.07
C SER A 407 2.93 -5.55 1.01
N ASP A 408 2.93 -4.33 0.47
CA ASP A 408 3.84 -3.85 -0.58
C ASP A 408 3.87 -4.73 -1.86
N CYS A 409 2.80 -5.51 -2.12
CA CYS A 409 2.66 -6.39 -3.29
C CYS A 409 2.30 -5.61 -4.57
N ILE A 410 1.29 -4.73 -4.50
CA ILE A 410 0.83 -3.93 -5.64
C ILE A 410 1.47 -2.54 -5.55
N GLN A 411 2.54 -2.36 -6.31
CA GLN A 411 3.38 -1.15 -6.32
C GLN A 411 3.13 -0.26 -7.54
N GLU A 412 3.70 0.95 -7.55
CA GLU A 412 3.55 1.96 -8.61
C GLU A 412 3.87 1.42 -10.02
N GLN A 413 4.83 0.50 -10.12
CA GLN A 413 5.32 -0.10 -11.36
C GLN A 413 4.24 -0.98 -12.03
N LEU A 414 3.44 -1.70 -11.23
CA LEU A 414 2.30 -2.46 -11.71
C LEU A 414 1.14 -1.54 -12.14
N LEU A 415 1.03 -0.36 -11.53
CA LEU A 415 0.02 0.64 -11.88
C LEU A 415 0.36 1.41 -13.17
N ASP A 416 1.60 1.87 -13.37
CA ASP A 416 2.02 2.52 -14.63
C ASP A 416 1.95 1.54 -15.80
N SER A 417 2.38 0.28 -15.61
CA SER A 417 2.25 -0.75 -16.65
C SER A 417 0.78 -1.11 -16.93
N ALA A 418 -0.10 -1.16 -15.93
CA ALA A 418 -1.54 -1.33 -16.15
C ALA A 418 -2.15 -0.17 -16.96
N PHE A 419 -1.91 1.08 -16.58
CA PHE A 419 -2.48 2.23 -17.28
C PHE A 419 -1.87 2.44 -18.67
N SER A 420 -0.54 2.42 -18.81
CA SER A 420 0.13 2.63 -20.10
C SER A 420 -0.20 1.56 -21.14
N THR A 421 -0.54 0.34 -20.70
CA THR A 421 -0.93 -0.78 -21.59
C THR A 421 -2.45 -0.82 -21.86
N HIS A 422 -3.29 -0.50 -20.86
CA HIS A 422 -4.74 -0.78 -20.90
C HIS A 422 -5.64 0.46 -20.74
N TYR A 423 -5.12 1.68 -20.87
CA TYR A 423 -5.91 2.92 -20.74
C TYR A 423 -7.20 2.95 -21.59
N LEU A 424 -7.20 2.36 -22.79
CA LEU A 424 -8.41 2.25 -23.63
C LEU A 424 -9.53 1.46 -22.93
N VAL A 425 -9.19 0.31 -22.33
CA VAL A 425 -10.12 -0.55 -21.58
C VAL A 425 -10.59 0.12 -20.30
N LEU A 426 -9.71 0.87 -19.64
CA LEU A 426 -9.97 1.57 -18.38
C LEU A 426 -10.78 2.86 -18.55
N LYS A 427 -10.85 3.43 -19.77
CA LYS A 427 -11.46 4.74 -20.03
C LYS A 427 -12.96 4.77 -19.69
N ASP A 428 -13.72 3.77 -20.13
CA ASP A 428 -15.15 3.60 -19.85
C ASP A 428 -15.47 3.60 -18.34
N ILE A 429 -14.45 3.27 -17.54
CA ILE A 429 -14.53 2.92 -16.14
C ILE A 429 -14.10 4.09 -15.22
N CYS A 430 -13.70 5.22 -15.81
CA CYS A 430 -13.09 6.37 -15.13
C CYS A 430 -13.87 6.85 -13.88
N PRO A 431 -15.20 7.04 -13.88
CA PRO A 431 -15.91 7.50 -12.67
C PRO A 431 -15.76 6.56 -11.47
N SER A 432 -15.55 5.26 -11.70
CA SER A 432 -15.25 4.31 -10.62
C SER A 432 -13.78 4.34 -10.19
N ILE A 433 -12.86 4.64 -11.10
CA ILE A 433 -11.43 4.85 -10.81
C ILE A 433 -11.25 6.09 -9.93
N LEU A 434 -11.97 7.18 -10.22
CA LEU A 434 -11.95 8.40 -9.39
C LEU A 434 -12.60 8.18 -8.03
N LEU A 435 -13.71 7.43 -7.95
CA LEU A 435 -14.33 7.04 -6.68
C LEU A 435 -13.40 6.16 -5.83
N LEU A 436 -12.67 5.23 -6.46
CA LEU A 436 -11.66 4.43 -5.78
C LEU A 436 -10.49 5.29 -5.31
N ALA A 437 -9.96 6.17 -6.17
CA ALA A 437 -8.91 7.11 -5.82
C ALA A 437 -9.31 7.94 -4.59
N GLN A 438 -10.53 8.46 -4.55
CA GLN A 438 -11.10 9.18 -3.41
C GLN A 438 -11.14 8.33 -2.14
N THR A 439 -11.64 7.09 -2.18
CA THR A 439 -11.69 6.25 -0.96
C THR A 439 -10.30 5.86 -0.48
N LEU A 440 -9.32 5.66 -1.37
CA LEU A 440 -7.93 5.44 -0.99
C LEU A 440 -7.28 6.71 -0.39
N PHE A 441 -7.65 7.89 -0.89
CA PHE A 441 -7.19 9.19 -0.39
C PHE A 441 -7.60 9.45 1.06
N HIS A 442 -8.88 9.23 1.41
CA HIS A 442 -9.43 9.37 2.77
C HIS A 442 -8.93 8.31 3.78
N SER A 443 -7.69 7.85 3.64
CA SER A 443 -7.04 6.88 4.53
C SER A 443 -5.91 7.54 5.32
N GLN A 444 -5.38 6.82 6.32
CA GLN A 444 -4.32 7.34 7.19
C GLN A 444 -2.94 6.72 6.89
N ASP A 445 -2.85 5.70 6.03
CA ASP A 445 -1.57 5.08 5.63
C ASP A 445 -1.09 5.75 4.34
N GLN A 446 0.01 6.51 4.43
CA GLN A 446 0.54 7.31 3.33
C GLN A 446 0.74 6.51 2.04
N ARG A 447 1.05 5.21 2.11
CA ARG A 447 1.21 4.35 0.91
C ARG A 447 -0.09 4.21 0.12
N ILE A 448 -1.22 4.17 0.83
CA ILE A 448 -2.56 4.07 0.23
C ILE A 448 -3.00 5.42 -0.34
N ILE A 449 -2.70 6.53 0.35
CA ILE A 449 -2.94 7.89 -0.17
C ILE A 449 -2.12 8.11 -1.45
N LEU A 450 -0.83 7.76 -1.45
CA LEU A 450 0.04 7.81 -2.63
C LEU A 450 -0.47 6.93 -3.78
N PHE A 451 -0.97 5.71 -3.51
CA PHE A 451 -1.59 4.90 -4.55
C PHE A 451 -2.85 5.57 -5.15
N GLY A 452 -3.68 6.21 -4.32
CA GLY A 452 -4.79 7.05 -4.77
C GLY A 452 -4.34 8.27 -5.59
N SER A 453 -3.22 8.89 -5.20
CA SER A 453 -2.59 10.01 -5.90
C SER A 453 -2.14 9.61 -7.32
N LEU A 454 -1.58 8.41 -7.46
CA LEU A 454 -1.21 7.83 -8.74
C LEU A 454 -2.43 7.51 -9.62
N LEU A 455 -3.56 7.07 -9.05
CA LEU A 455 -4.79 6.87 -9.82
C LEU A 455 -5.29 8.18 -10.44
N TYR A 456 -5.27 9.30 -9.69
CA TYR A 456 -5.56 10.63 -10.25
C TYR A 456 -4.54 11.02 -11.33
N LYS A 457 -3.23 10.83 -11.07
CA LYS A 457 -2.16 11.16 -12.02
C LYS A 457 -2.27 10.40 -13.35
N TYR A 458 -2.53 9.08 -13.30
CA TYR A 458 -2.67 8.27 -14.50
C TYR A 458 -4.00 8.52 -15.23
N ALA A 459 -5.10 8.79 -14.52
CA ALA A 459 -6.35 9.23 -15.13
C ALA A 459 -6.16 10.54 -15.92
N PHE A 460 -5.51 11.55 -15.34
CA PHE A 460 -5.21 12.81 -16.03
C PHE A 460 -4.27 12.64 -17.23
N LYS A 461 -3.24 11.78 -17.10
CA LYS A 461 -2.23 11.50 -18.13
C LYS A 461 -2.80 10.80 -19.38
N PHE A 462 -3.80 9.91 -19.21
CA PHE A 462 -4.24 9.01 -20.29
C PHE A 462 -5.71 9.15 -20.72
N PHE A 463 -6.59 9.77 -19.94
CA PHE A 463 -7.99 9.97 -20.32
C PHE A 463 -8.22 11.33 -21.00
N ASP A 464 -9.47 11.61 -21.37
CA ASP A 464 -9.84 12.81 -22.12
C ASP A 464 -10.08 14.03 -21.23
N THR A 465 -10.38 15.16 -21.85
CA THR A 465 -10.55 16.47 -21.17
C THR A 465 -11.68 16.49 -20.15
N TYR A 466 -12.72 15.66 -20.29
CA TYR A 466 -13.77 15.55 -19.28
C TYR A 466 -13.24 14.85 -18.03
N CYS A 467 -12.58 13.71 -18.19
CA CYS A 467 -11.92 13.00 -17.09
C CYS A 467 -10.82 13.86 -16.43
N GLN A 468 -10.07 14.63 -17.20
CA GLN A 468 -9.07 15.58 -16.69
C GLN A 468 -9.71 16.69 -15.84
N GLN A 469 -10.88 17.19 -16.24
CA GLN A 469 -11.66 18.16 -15.47
C GLN A 469 -12.15 17.55 -14.14
N GLU A 470 -12.71 16.33 -14.16
CA GLU A 470 -13.13 15.63 -12.93
C GLU A 470 -11.95 15.37 -11.98
N VAL A 471 -10.77 14.97 -12.50
CA VAL A 471 -9.56 14.79 -11.69
C VAL A 471 -9.15 16.10 -11.00
N VAL A 472 -9.10 17.22 -11.73
CA VAL A 472 -8.73 18.52 -11.14
C VAL A 472 -9.77 18.97 -10.11
N GLY A 473 -11.07 18.81 -10.40
CA GLY A 473 -12.14 19.12 -9.44
C GLY A 473 -12.06 18.28 -8.16
N ALA A 474 -11.75 16.99 -8.28
CA ALA A 474 -11.55 16.11 -7.13
C ALA A 474 -10.33 16.51 -6.29
N LEU A 475 -9.18 16.79 -6.92
CA LEU A 475 -7.97 17.25 -6.24
C LEU A 475 -8.19 18.59 -5.53
N VAL A 476 -8.86 19.56 -6.18
CA VAL A 476 -9.25 20.84 -5.56
C VAL A 476 -10.16 20.61 -4.35
N THR A 477 -11.08 19.64 -4.42
CA THR A 477 -11.96 19.28 -3.30
C THR A 477 -11.18 18.70 -2.12
N HIS A 478 -10.22 17.82 -2.38
CA HIS A 478 -9.31 17.29 -1.35
C HIS A 478 -8.45 18.39 -0.71
N VAL A 479 -7.98 19.38 -1.48
CA VAL A 479 -7.29 20.55 -0.93
C VAL A 479 -8.22 21.38 -0.03
N CYS A 480 -9.43 21.69 -0.48
CA CYS A 480 -10.32 22.60 0.25
C CYS A 480 -11.04 21.96 1.46
N SER A 481 -11.00 20.63 1.63
CA SER A 481 -11.79 19.92 2.65
C SER A 481 -11.20 18.61 3.22
N GLY A 482 -10.03 18.17 2.79
CA GLY A 482 -9.37 16.95 3.28
C GLY A 482 -8.61 17.14 4.60
N THR A 483 -7.97 16.07 5.10
CA THR A 483 -7.00 16.17 6.21
C THR A 483 -5.62 16.60 5.69
N GLU A 484 -4.73 17.09 6.57
CA GLU A 484 -3.37 17.57 6.23
C GLU A 484 -2.64 16.72 5.17
N ALA A 485 -2.56 15.41 5.36
CA ALA A 485 -1.87 14.49 4.46
C ALA A 485 -2.58 14.34 3.09
N GLU A 486 -3.90 14.52 3.04
CA GLU A 486 -4.66 14.59 1.79
C GLU A 486 -4.42 15.92 1.07
N VAL A 487 -4.43 17.05 1.79
CA VAL A 487 -4.12 18.37 1.23
C VAL A 487 -2.70 18.39 0.66
N ASP A 488 -1.71 17.96 1.42
CA ASP A 488 -0.31 17.88 0.98
C ASP A 488 -0.16 17.02 -0.27
N THR A 489 -0.72 15.80 -0.26
CA THR A 489 -0.62 14.86 -1.38
C THR A 489 -1.39 15.36 -2.61
N ALA A 490 -2.53 16.05 -2.44
CA ALA A 490 -3.27 16.64 -3.55
C ALA A 490 -2.52 17.81 -4.20
N LEU A 491 -1.85 18.65 -3.41
CA LEU A 491 -0.99 19.73 -3.90
C LEU A 491 0.24 19.18 -4.65
N ASP A 492 0.85 18.10 -4.16
CA ASP A 492 1.97 17.45 -4.86
C ASP A 492 1.54 16.81 -6.19
N VAL A 493 0.34 16.18 -6.24
CA VAL A 493 -0.23 15.75 -7.53
C VAL A 493 -0.48 16.94 -8.44
N LEU A 494 -1.08 18.04 -7.96
CA LEU A 494 -1.35 19.23 -8.78
C LEU A 494 -0.05 19.84 -9.36
N LEU A 495 1.05 19.85 -8.60
CA LEU A 495 2.39 20.21 -9.09
C LEU A 495 2.86 19.24 -10.20
N GLU A 496 2.75 17.93 -10.00
CA GLU A 496 3.06 16.94 -11.04
C GLU A 496 2.17 17.08 -12.29
N LEU A 497 0.88 17.43 -12.16
CA LEU A 497 -0.02 17.62 -13.30
C LEU A 497 0.38 18.82 -14.17
N ILE A 498 0.90 19.90 -13.57
CA ILE A 498 1.46 21.04 -14.31
C ILE A 498 2.69 20.59 -15.12
N VAL A 499 3.60 19.82 -14.51
CA VAL A 499 4.82 19.32 -15.18
C VAL A 499 4.46 18.32 -16.30
N LEU A 500 3.46 17.46 -16.09
CA LEU A 500 2.98 16.50 -17.10
C LEU A 500 2.26 17.16 -18.27
N ASN A 501 1.32 18.08 -18.02
CA ASN A 501 0.57 18.77 -19.08
C ASN A 501 0.00 20.12 -18.64
N ALA A 502 0.86 21.14 -18.57
CA ALA A 502 0.46 22.54 -18.36
C ALA A 502 -0.54 23.09 -19.40
N SER A 503 -0.78 22.44 -20.55
CA SER A 503 -1.82 22.88 -21.49
C SER A 503 -3.23 22.46 -21.02
N ALA A 504 -3.42 21.20 -20.63
CA ALA A 504 -4.67 20.71 -20.06
C ALA A 504 -4.94 21.30 -18.66
N MET A 505 -3.88 21.50 -17.86
CA MET A 505 -4.02 22.06 -16.51
C MET A 505 -4.50 23.52 -16.54
N ARG A 506 -4.06 24.32 -17.52
CA ARG A 506 -4.53 25.71 -17.70
C ARG A 506 -6.01 25.82 -18.06
N LEU A 507 -6.55 24.88 -18.85
CA LEU A 507 -8.00 24.87 -19.15
C LEU A 507 -8.85 24.70 -17.88
N ASN A 508 -8.31 24.01 -16.87
CA ASN A 508 -8.95 23.75 -15.59
C ASN A 508 -8.52 24.73 -14.47
N ALA A 509 -7.71 25.75 -14.78
CA ALA A 509 -7.16 26.66 -13.76
C ALA A 509 -8.22 27.50 -13.02
N ALA A 510 -9.43 27.63 -13.57
CA ALA A 510 -10.57 28.25 -12.88
C ALA A 510 -10.94 27.51 -11.58
N PHE A 511 -10.84 26.17 -11.53
CA PHE A 511 -11.08 25.39 -10.32
C PHE A 511 -9.95 25.60 -9.30
N VAL A 512 -8.70 25.56 -9.76
CA VAL A 512 -7.51 25.78 -8.92
C VAL A 512 -7.53 27.17 -8.27
N LYS A 513 -8.02 28.20 -9.00
CA LYS A 513 -8.20 29.55 -8.47
C LYS A 513 -9.14 29.60 -7.26
N GLY A 514 -10.14 28.71 -7.20
CA GLY A 514 -11.08 28.62 -6.08
C GLY A 514 -10.44 28.23 -4.75
N ILE A 515 -9.22 27.66 -4.75
CA ILE A 515 -8.47 27.37 -3.52
C ILE A 515 -8.14 28.66 -2.75
N LEU A 516 -8.04 29.82 -3.43
CA LEU A 516 -7.74 31.11 -2.80
C LEU A 516 -8.77 31.51 -1.72
N ASP A 517 -10.02 31.08 -1.84
CA ASP A 517 -11.09 31.36 -0.87
C ASP A 517 -10.98 30.49 0.41
N TYR A 518 -10.12 29.47 0.42
CA TYR A 518 -9.95 28.50 1.52
C TYR A 518 -8.59 28.61 2.23
N LEU A 519 -7.74 29.59 1.86
CA LEU A 519 -6.38 29.77 2.39
C LEU A 519 -6.29 29.89 3.92
N GLU A 520 -7.37 30.31 4.59
CA GLU A 520 -7.39 30.47 6.05
C GLU A 520 -7.22 29.15 6.82
N ASN A 521 -7.46 28.00 6.17
CA ASN A 521 -7.38 26.68 6.79
C ASN A 521 -6.07 25.92 6.48
N MET A 522 -5.16 26.52 5.70
CA MET A 522 -3.98 25.86 5.14
C MET A 522 -2.73 26.08 6.00
N SER A 523 -1.83 25.09 6.04
CA SER A 523 -0.50 25.23 6.65
C SER A 523 0.44 26.09 5.79
N PRO A 524 1.53 26.67 6.36
CA PRO A 524 2.49 27.48 5.59
C PRO A 524 3.12 26.75 4.41
N GLN A 525 3.40 25.46 4.55
CA GLN A 525 3.93 24.62 3.47
C GLN A 525 2.89 24.45 2.34
N GLN A 526 1.62 24.24 2.68
CA GLN A 526 0.52 24.16 1.72
C GLN A 526 0.30 25.50 1.01
N ILE A 527 0.35 26.62 1.73
CA ILE A 527 0.27 27.98 1.15
C ILE A 527 1.39 28.17 0.13
N ARG A 528 2.64 27.81 0.45
CA ARG A 528 3.79 27.90 -0.48
C ARG A 528 3.55 27.04 -1.73
N LYS A 529 3.08 25.79 -1.58
CA LYS A 529 2.68 24.92 -2.71
C LYS A 529 1.53 25.53 -3.55
N ILE A 530 0.48 26.06 -2.93
CA ILE A 530 -0.68 26.68 -3.60
C ILE A 530 -0.27 27.89 -4.44
N PHE A 531 0.53 28.81 -3.87
CA PHE A 531 1.02 29.96 -4.61
C PHE A 531 2.04 29.57 -5.70
N CYS A 532 2.82 28.50 -5.50
CA CYS A 532 3.69 27.92 -6.52
C CYS A 532 2.88 27.37 -7.72
N ILE A 533 1.83 26.58 -7.46
CA ILE A 533 0.88 26.08 -8.46
C ILE A 533 0.25 27.24 -9.26
N LEU A 534 -0.34 28.22 -8.56
CA LEU A 534 -1.09 29.30 -9.19
C LEU A 534 -0.20 30.26 -9.99
N SER A 535 0.96 30.66 -9.46
CA SER A 535 1.91 31.50 -10.20
C SER A 535 2.55 30.76 -11.38
N THR A 536 2.86 29.47 -11.25
CA THR A 536 3.36 28.67 -12.38
C THR A 536 2.31 28.63 -13.50
N LEU A 537 1.03 28.40 -13.17
CA LEU A 537 -0.06 28.46 -14.15
C LEU A 537 -0.19 29.85 -14.78
N ALA A 538 -0.20 30.92 -13.96
CA ALA A 538 -0.32 32.30 -14.44
C ALA A 538 0.83 32.71 -15.37
N PHE A 539 2.07 32.40 -15.02
CA PHE A 539 3.27 32.82 -15.79
C PHE A 539 3.72 31.80 -16.84
N SER A 540 3.07 30.64 -16.99
CA SER A 540 3.35 29.69 -18.09
C SER A 540 2.83 30.13 -19.48
N GLN A 541 2.31 31.36 -19.59
CA GLN A 541 1.74 31.91 -20.81
C GLN A 541 2.81 32.34 -21.84
N GLN A 542 2.42 32.31 -23.12
CA GLN A 542 2.93 33.30 -24.07
C GLN A 542 2.22 34.63 -23.75
N PRO A 543 2.93 35.76 -23.60
CA PRO A 543 2.37 36.98 -23.00
C PRO A 543 1.13 37.49 -23.77
N GLY A 544 -0.02 37.53 -23.08
CA GLY A 544 -1.26 38.14 -23.56
C GLY A 544 -2.54 37.30 -23.50
N THR A 545 -2.59 36.16 -22.81
CA THR A 545 -3.79 35.27 -22.80
C THR A 545 -4.32 34.97 -21.39
N SER A 546 -5.24 35.81 -20.92
CA SER A 546 -5.98 35.72 -19.64
C SER A 546 -5.15 35.94 -18.35
N ASN A 547 -5.12 37.18 -17.87
CA ASN A 547 -4.38 37.57 -16.66
C ASN A 547 -5.13 37.28 -15.35
N HIS A 548 -6.38 36.84 -15.39
CA HIS A 548 -7.28 36.80 -14.21
C HIS A 548 -6.70 36.10 -12.98
N ILE A 549 -5.90 35.03 -13.15
CA ILE A 549 -5.24 34.34 -12.02
C ILE A 549 -4.23 35.28 -11.33
N GLN A 550 -3.42 35.99 -12.12
CA GLN A 550 -2.46 36.97 -11.62
C GLN A 550 -3.17 38.15 -10.93
N ASP A 551 -4.26 38.65 -11.51
CA ASP A 551 -5.04 39.77 -10.95
C ASP A 551 -5.66 39.41 -9.59
N ASP A 552 -6.31 38.24 -9.48
CA ASP A 552 -6.89 37.74 -8.24
C ASP A 552 -5.81 37.41 -7.18
N MET A 553 -4.67 36.82 -7.58
CA MET A 553 -3.53 36.63 -6.67
C MET A 553 -3.02 37.96 -6.11
N HIS A 554 -2.78 38.96 -6.96
CA HIS A 554 -2.37 40.30 -6.52
C HIS A 554 -3.43 41.01 -5.66
N LEU A 555 -4.72 40.67 -5.81
CA LEU A 555 -5.80 41.18 -4.96
C LEU A 555 -5.79 40.51 -3.58
N VAL A 556 -5.70 39.18 -3.52
CA VAL A 556 -5.62 38.42 -2.26
C VAL A 556 -4.36 38.78 -1.47
N ILE A 557 -3.19 38.78 -2.11
CA ILE A 557 -1.91 39.14 -1.48
C ILE A 557 -1.99 40.53 -0.82
N ARG A 558 -2.52 41.55 -1.52
CA ARG A 558 -2.68 42.90 -0.95
C ARG A 558 -3.62 42.94 0.25
N LYS A 559 -4.76 42.22 0.21
CA LYS A 559 -5.69 42.13 1.35
C LYS A 559 -5.01 41.47 2.57
N GLN A 560 -4.30 40.36 2.35
CA GLN A 560 -3.65 39.58 3.39
C GLN A 560 -2.49 40.36 4.06
N LEU A 561 -1.59 40.98 3.25
CA LEU A 561 -0.50 41.83 3.76
C LEU A 561 -0.99 43.04 4.56
N SER A 562 -2.14 43.62 4.19
CA SER A 562 -2.72 44.80 4.85
C SER A 562 -3.42 44.49 6.17
N SER A 563 -3.58 43.22 6.54
CA SER A 563 -4.26 42.81 7.77
C SER A 563 -3.42 43.08 9.01
N THR A 564 -4.03 43.45 10.14
CA THR A 564 -3.31 43.61 11.42
C THR A 564 -2.98 42.27 12.09
N VAL A 565 -3.73 41.20 11.77
CA VAL A 565 -3.57 39.89 12.41
C VAL A 565 -2.48 39.08 11.72
N PHE A 566 -1.53 38.58 12.50
CA PHE A 566 -0.32 37.92 11.99
C PHE A 566 -0.60 36.73 11.05
N LYS A 567 -1.58 35.87 11.36
CA LYS A 567 -1.98 34.73 10.51
C LYS A 567 -2.29 35.16 9.06
N TYR A 568 -2.98 36.29 8.89
CA TYR A 568 -3.30 36.84 7.58
C TYR A 568 -2.09 37.47 6.89
N LYS A 569 -1.25 38.20 7.64
CA LYS A 569 0.04 38.68 7.10
C LYS A 569 0.93 37.53 6.60
N LEU A 570 1.02 36.42 7.34
CA LEU A 570 1.79 35.24 6.97
C LEU A 570 1.38 34.68 5.59
N ILE A 571 0.07 34.52 5.34
CA ILE A 571 -0.46 34.12 4.02
C ILE A 571 -0.03 35.11 2.93
N GLY A 572 -0.11 36.42 3.23
CA GLY A 572 0.31 37.49 2.32
C GLY A 572 1.80 37.50 2.00
N ILE A 573 2.66 37.26 3.00
CA ILE A 573 4.13 37.23 2.86
C ILE A 573 4.55 36.03 2.01
N ILE A 574 4.16 34.81 2.39
CA ILE A 574 4.50 33.58 1.67
C ILE A 574 4.00 33.68 0.22
N GLY A 575 2.75 34.10 0.01
CA GLY A 575 2.17 34.22 -1.32
C GLY A 575 2.85 35.28 -2.21
N ALA A 576 3.25 36.42 -1.63
CA ALA A 576 3.98 37.46 -2.34
C ALA A 576 5.40 37.03 -2.73
N VAL A 577 6.16 36.46 -1.78
CA VAL A 577 7.55 36.02 -2.04
C VAL A 577 7.57 34.86 -3.03
N THR A 578 6.68 33.88 -2.89
CA THR A 578 6.53 32.77 -3.86
C THR A 578 6.22 33.29 -5.27
N MET A 579 5.30 34.27 -5.38
CA MET A 579 4.96 34.87 -6.67
C MET A 579 6.12 35.68 -7.26
N ALA A 580 6.82 36.49 -6.45
CA ALA A 580 8.02 37.21 -6.86
C ALA A 580 9.10 36.26 -7.41
N GLY A 581 9.28 35.11 -6.77
CA GLY A 581 10.23 34.07 -7.17
C GLY A 581 9.98 33.50 -8.56
N ILE A 582 8.76 33.01 -8.80
CA ILE A 582 8.39 32.39 -10.09
C ILE A 582 8.26 33.43 -11.22
N MET A 583 8.15 34.72 -10.86
CA MET A 583 8.33 35.84 -11.79
C MET A 583 9.81 36.16 -12.09
N ALA A 584 10.75 35.91 -11.17
CA ALA A 584 12.17 36.27 -11.27
C ALA A 584 13.10 35.16 -11.76
N GLU A 585 12.60 33.92 -11.85
CA GLU A 585 13.30 32.72 -12.31
C GLU A 585 13.87 32.88 -13.73
N ASP A 586 15.15 32.51 -13.94
CA ASP A 586 15.78 32.62 -15.26
C ASP A 586 15.27 31.56 -16.24
N ARG A 587 14.50 32.03 -17.24
CA ARG A 587 13.88 31.19 -18.28
C ARG A 587 14.71 31.14 -19.56
N SER A 588 16.04 31.16 -19.44
CA SER A 588 17.02 31.10 -20.54
C SER A 588 17.06 29.73 -21.27
N VAL A 589 15.93 29.31 -21.87
CA VAL A 589 15.88 28.14 -22.75
C VAL A 589 16.75 28.40 -23.98
N PRO A 590 17.71 27.52 -24.34
CA PRO A 590 18.60 27.71 -25.49
C PRO A 590 17.82 27.60 -26.81
N SER A 591 17.25 28.73 -27.25
CA SER A 591 16.36 28.82 -28.41
C SER A 591 16.59 30.14 -29.15
N ASN A 592 16.92 30.04 -30.44
CA ASN A 592 17.48 31.13 -31.24
C ASN A 592 16.46 32.23 -31.59
N SER A 593 16.18 33.13 -30.64
CA SER A 593 15.26 34.28 -30.80
C SER A 593 15.79 35.57 -30.16
N SER A 594 17.11 35.76 -30.22
CA SER A 594 17.89 36.83 -29.61
C SER A 594 17.65 38.23 -30.22
N GLN A 595 16.49 38.83 -29.93
CA GLN A 595 16.30 40.28 -29.98
C GLN A 595 15.07 40.83 -29.21
N ARG A 596 14.03 40.01 -28.96
CA ARG A 596 12.80 40.47 -28.26
C ARG A 596 12.78 40.26 -26.73
N SER A 597 13.68 39.46 -26.18
CA SER A 597 13.69 39.11 -24.75
C SER A 597 14.10 40.25 -23.81
N ALA A 598 14.93 41.20 -24.28
CA ALA A 598 15.54 42.23 -23.43
C ALA A 598 14.51 43.10 -22.70
N ASN A 599 13.51 43.64 -23.41
CA ASN A 599 12.54 44.57 -22.82
C ASN A 599 11.66 43.89 -21.76
N VAL A 600 11.20 42.65 -22.03
CA VAL A 600 10.33 41.88 -21.13
C VAL A 600 10.99 41.68 -19.76
N SER A 601 12.31 41.44 -19.73
CA SER A 601 13.07 41.30 -18.47
C SER A 601 13.02 42.55 -17.57
N SER A 602 12.79 43.74 -18.13
CA SER A 602 12.81 44.99 -17.37
C SER A 602 11.49 45.28 -16.68
N GLU A 603 10.36 45.05 -17.36
CA GLU A 603 9.03 45.17 -16.77
C GLU A 603 8.83 44.10 -15.69
N GLN A 604 9.21 42.85 -15.99
CA GLN A 604 9.19 41.71 -15.06
C GLN A 604 9.95 42.02 -13.76
N ARG A 605 11.22 42.48 -13.87
CA ARG A 605 12.03 42.88 -12.71
C ARG A 605 11.41 44.04 -11.92
N THR A 606 10.83 45.03 -12.60
CA THR A 606 10.19 46.17 -11.93
C THR A 606 8.96 45.73 -11.12
N GLN A 607 8.17 44.78 -11.63
CA GLN A 607 7.03 44.22 -10.90
C GLN A 607 7.45 43.33 -9.73
N VAL A 608 8.55 42.59 -9.85
CA VAL A 608 9.18 41.83 -8.74
C VAL A 608 9.66 42.78 -7.64
N THR A 609 10.46 43.80 -7.98
CA THR A 609 10.95 44.82 -7.02
C THR A 609 9.78 45.52 -6.32
N SER A 610 8.75 45.96 -7.06
CA SER A 610 7.59 46.62 -6.48
C SER A 610 6.78 45.72 -5.54
N LEU A 611 6.72 44.41 -5.81
CA LEU A 611 6.03 43.45 -4.93
C LEU A 611 6.82 43.22 -3.64
N LEU A 612 8.14 43.05 -3.72
CA LEU A 612 9.02 42.85 -2.57
C LEU A 612 9.06 44.10 -1.66
N GLN A 613 9.15 45.29 -2.25
CA GLN A 613 9.05 46.56 -1.51
C GLN A 613 7.71 46.72 -0.79
N LEU A 614 6.59 46.30 -1.42
CA LEU A 614 5.29 46.27 -0.77
C LEU A 614 5.28 45.32 0.44
N VAL A 615 5.83 44.10 0.31
CA VAL A 615 5.95 43.16 1.45
C VAL A 615 6.76 43.80 2.57
N HIS A 616 7.95 44.32 2.28
CA HIS A 616 8.82 44.95 3.28
C HIS A 616 8.13 46.09 4.04
N SER A 617 7.43 46.98 3.32
CA SER A 617 6.67 48.08 3.94
C SER A 617 5.50 47.59 4.83
N CYS A 618 4.96 46.41 4.55
CA CYS A 618 3.93 45.77 5.37
C CYS A 618 4.51 45.00 6.57
N THR A 619 5.80 44.65 6.56
CA THR A 619 6.44 43.84 7.61
C THR A 619 7.29 44.64 8.60
N GLU A 620 7.87 45.79 8.22
CA GLU A 620 8.78 46.59 9.07
C GLU A 620 8.23 46.97 10.47
N HIS A 621 6.90 47.02 10.64
CA HIS A 621 6.27 47.36 11.92
C HIS A 621 6.12 46.19 12.91
N SER A 622 6.51 44.96 12.55
CA SER A 622 6.32 43.77 13.41
C SER A 622 7.49 42.80 13.26
N PRO A 623 8.28 42.53 14.33
CA PRO A 623 9.52 41.76 14.21
C PRO A 623 9.30 40.34 13.69
N TRP A 624 8.20 39.69 14.10
CA TRP A 624 7.78 38.36 13.62
C TRP A 624 7.42 38.33 12.12
N ALA A 625 7.04 39.47 11.55
CA ALA A 625 6.66 39.59 10.15
C ALA A 625 7.86 39.92 9.27
N SER A 626 8.82 40.72 9.77
CA SER A 626 10.10 40.94 9.11
C SER A 626 10.98 39.70 9.14
N SER A 627 11.08 38.97 10.26
CA SER A 627 11.84 37.72 10.33
C SER A 627 11.28 36.65 9.37
N LEU A 628 9.96 36.46 9.35
CA LEU A 628 9.27 35.59 8.38
C LEU A 628 9.53 36.02 6.92
N TYR A 629 9.49 37.32 6.63
CA TYR A 629 9.80 37.81 5.28
C TYR A 629 11.24 37.50 4.88
N TYR A 630 12.21 37.70 5.77
CA TYR A 630 13.61 37.39 5.50
C TYR A 630 13.84 35.88 5.33
N ASP A 631 13.17 35.03 6.12
CA ASP A 631 13.27 33.58 5.99
C ASP A 631 12.57 33.03 4.73
N GLU A 632 11.40 33.52 4.34
CA GLU A 632 10.77 33.16 3.05
C GLU A 632 11.62 33.62 1.85
N PHE A 633 12.24 34.79 1.94
CA PHE A 633 13.10 35.30 0.87
C PHE A 633 14.43 34.51 0.82
N ALA A 634 14.96 34.10 1.96
CA ALA A 634 16.10 33.18 2.06
C ALA A 634 15.77 31.83 1.40
N ASN A 635 14.63 31.23 1.71
CA ASN A 635 14.16 29.99 1.10
C ASN A 635 14.04 30.12 -0.43
N LEU A 636 13.45 31.22 -0.93
CA LEU A 636 13.37 31.51 -2.36
C LEU A 636 14.75 31.54 -3.05
N ILE A 637 15.73 32.23 -2.47
CA ILE A 637 17.09 32.34 -3.02
C ILE A 637 17.85 31.00 -2.91
N GLN A 638 17.50 30.17 -1.91
CA GLN A 638 18.03 28.81 -1.80
C GLN A 638 17.47 27.89 -2.89
N GLU A 639 16.15 27.89 -3.12
CA GLU A 639 15.43 27.01 -4.05
C GLU A 639 15.60 27.38 -5.53
N ARG A 640 15.54 28.67 -5.87
CA ARG A 640 15.39 29.14 -7.26
C ARG A 640 16.60 29.90 -7.77
N LYS A 641 16.89 29.76 -9.06
CA LYS A 641 17.88 30.59 -9.77
C LYS A 641 17.19 31.85 -10.30
N LEU A 642 17.22 32.91 -9.50
CA LEU A 642 16.78 34.24 -9.94
C LEU A 642 17.71 34.77 -11.02
N ALA A 643 17.18 35.59 -11.94
CA ALA A 643 18.01 36.32 -12.90
C ALA A 643 19.06 37.19 -12.18
N PRO A 644 20.35 37.17 -12.58
CA PRO A 644 21.45 37.70 -11.77
C PRO A 644 21.31 39.19 -11.44
N LYS A 645 20.82 40.02 -12.38
CA LYS A 645 20.59 41.46 -12.15
C LYS A 645 19.51 41.78 -11.12
N THR A 646 18.61 40.83 -10.85
CA THR A 646 17.62 40.95 -9.77
C THR A 646 18.26 40.58 -8.44
N LEU A 647 19.06 39.50 -8.42
CA LEU A 647 19.82 39.06 -7.24
C LEU A 647 20.88 40.08 -6.80
N GLU A 648 21.54 40.73 -7.74
CA GLU A 648 22.52 41.82 -7.55
C GLU A 648 21.88 42.99 -6.77
N TRP A 649 20.76 43.53 -7.28
CA TRP A 649 20.02 44.61 -6.64
C TRP A 649 19.48 44.23 -5.24
N VAL A 650 18.98 43.01 -5.10
CA VAL A 650 18.50 42.45 -3.83
C VAL A 650 19.63 42.36 -2.80
N GLY A 651 20.74 41.71 -3.15
CA GLY A 651 21.87 41.49 -2.25
C GLY A 651 22.57 42.77 -1.79
N GLN A 652 22.77 43.74 -2.69
CA GLN A 652 23.36 45.04 -2.33
C GLN A 652 22.52 45.79 -1.30
N THR A 653 21.19 45.68 -1.37
CA THR A 653 20.28 46.28 -0.39
C THR A 653 20.40 45.57 0.97
N ILE A 654 20.35 44.24 0.96
CA ILE A 654 20.40 43.39 2.17
C ILE A 654 21.74 43.49 2.91
N PHE A 655 22.86 43.65 2.19
CA PHE A 655 24.19 43.85 2.77
C PHE A 655 24.23 45.13 3.61
N ASN A 656 23.84 46.25 3.01
CA ASN A 656 23.79 47.55 3.69
C ASN A 656 22.81 47.53 4.87
N ASP A 657 21.58 47.02 4.65
CA ASP A 657 20.55 46.91 5.69
C ASP A 657 20.99 46.05 6.88
N PHE A 658 21.82 45.01 6.66
CA PHE A 658 22.36 44.18 7.74
C PHE A 658 23.48 44.92 8.52
N GLN A 659 24.39 45.58 7.79
CA GLN A 659 25.49 46.35 8.38
C GLN A 659 24.95 47.46 9.30
N ASP A 660 24.10 48.34 8.76
CA ASP A 660 23.51 49.48 9.49
C ASP A 660 22.63 49.05 10.69
N ALA A 661 22.09 47.82 10.68
CA ALA A 661 21.19 47.32 11.72
C ALA A 661 21.88 46.66 12.91
N PHE A 662 22.95 45.88 12.67
CA PHE A 662 23.46 44.92 13.67
C PHE A 662 24.96 45.06 13.97
N VAL A 663 25.71 45.73 13.10
CA VAL A 663 27.17 45.73 13.10
C VAL A 663 27.71 47.05 13.67
N VAL A 664 28.64 46.98 14.61
CA VAL A 664 29.23 48.14 15.31
C VAL A 664 30.73 47.94 15.52
N ASP A 665 31.49 49.03 15.48
CA ASP A 665 32.94 49.03 15.72
C ASP A 665 33.29 48.59 17.16
N PHE A 666 34.47 47.98 17.33
CA PHE A 666 34.90 47.46 18.63
C PHE A 666 35.19 48.58 19.65
N CYS A 667 34.25 48.78 20.58
CA CYS A 667 34.40 49.62 21.76
C CYS A 667 34.47 48.78 23.06
N ALA A 668 35.33 49.18 24.00
CA ALA A 668 35.52 48.47 25.26
C ALA A 668 34.29 48.44 26.20
N ALA A 669 33.33 49.36 26.00
CA ALA A 669 32.01 49.34 26.61
C ALA A 669 31.02 50.09 25.69
N PRO A 670 29.89 49.49 25.28
CA PRO A 670 28.88 50.16 24.46
C PRO A 670 28.04 51.16 25.28
N GLU A 671 27.47 52.16 24.61
CA GLU A 671 26.68 53.21 25.24
C GLU A 671 25.32 52.69 25.78
N GLY A 672 25.12 52.75 27.10
CA GLY A 672 23.83 52.51 27.74
C GLY A 672 23.88 52.11 29.21
N ASP A 673 22.80 52.37 29.95
CA ASP A 673 22.63 51.98 31.36
C ASP A 673 22.18 50.51 31.47
N PHE A 674 23.13 49.58 31.42
CA PHE A 674 22.85 48.14 31.52
C PHE A 674 23.00 47.61 32.96
N PRO A 675 22.10 46.73 33.45
CA PRO A 675 22.21 46.14 34.79
C PRO A 675 23.31 45.07 34.94
N PHE A 676 24.07 44.79 33.87
CA PHE A 676 25.14 43.80 33.82
C PHE A 676 26.36 44.37 33.08
N PRO A 677 27.60 43.99 33.46
CA PRO A 677 28.79 44.42 32.74
C PRO A 677 28.79 43.83 31.33
N VAL A 678 28.70 44.69 30.32
CA VAL A 678 28.73 44.30 28.91
C VAL A 678 30.16 44.07 28.46
N LYS A 679 30.40 42.99 27.73
CA LYS A 679 31.69 42.63 27.14
C LYS A 679 31.48 42.17 25.69
N ALA A 680 32.53 42.24 24.89
CA ALA A 680 32.63 41.49 23.66
C ALA A 680 33.01 40.03 24.01
N LEU A 681 32.07 39.09 23.87
CA LEU A 681 32.26 37.66 24.20
C LEU A 681 32.23 36.78 22.96
N TYR A 682 32.86 35.60 23.06
CA TYR A 682 32.99 34.62 21.97
C TYR A 682 33.60 35.23 20.67
N GLY A 683 34.69 35.99 20.78
CA GLY A 683 35.56 36.27 19.63
C GLY A 683 36.50 35.08 19.35
N LEU A 684 36.88 34.85 18.09
CA LEU A 684 37.82 33.77 17.74
C LEU A 684 39.28 34.22 17.54
N GLU A 685 39.52 35.54 17.50
CA GLU A 685 40.83 36.20 17.34
C GLU A 685 40.94 37.39 18.31
N GLU A 686 42.14 37.76 18.74
CA GLU A 686 42.36 38.91 19.63
C GLU A 686 42.47 40.22 18.85
N TYR A 687 41.32 40.88 18.64
CA TYR A 687 41.20 42.18 17.96
C TYR A 687 41.97 43.30 18.69
N SER A 688 43.06 43.76 18.07
CA SER A 688 43.99 44.76 18.62
C SER A 688 43.49 46.22 18.51
N THR A 689 42.34 46.51 19.13
CA THR A 689 41.93 47.86 19.56
C THR A 689 41.87 48.97 18.48
N GLN A 690 41.16 48.75 17.37
CA GLN A 690 40.24 49.77 16.80
C GLN A 690 39.39 49.25 15.62
N ASP A 691 39.98 48.53 14.65
CA ASP A 691 39.28 48.09 13.41
C ASP A 691 38.47 46.78 13.57
N GLY A 692 38.18 46.35 14.80
CA GLY A 692 37.42 45.12 15.07
C GLY A 692 35.92 45.30 14.87
N ILE A 693 35.25 44.30 14.30
CA ILE A 693 33.79 44.29 14.08
C ILE A 693 33.07 43.54 15.22
N VAL A 694 31.93 44.04 15.71
CA VAL A 694 31.13 43.45 16.80
C VAL A 694 29.64 43.42 16.44
N ILE A 695 28.92 42.37 16.84
CA ILE A 695 27.45 42.32 16.74
C ILE A 695 26.77 42.89 18.01
N ASN A 696 25.88 43.85 17.81
CA ASN A 696 25.29 44.70 18.85
C ASN A 696 24.10 44.07 19.61
N LEU A 697 24.22 42.81 20.03
CA LEU A 697 23.08 41.99 20.46
C LEU A 697 22.39 42.47 21.76
N LEU A 698 23.14 42.64 22.86
CA LEU A 698 22.53 43.09 24.13
C LEU A 698 21.91 44.49 24.04
N PRO A 699 22.58 45.55 23.52
CA PRO A 699 22.00 46.89 23.51
C PRO A 699 20.69 46.99 22.71
N LEU A 700 20.61 46.31 21.55
CA LEU A 700 19.36 46.22 20.77
C LEU A 700 18.24 45.52 21.57
N PHE A 701 18.50 44.31 22.09
CA PHE A 701 17.49 43.54 22.82
C PHE A 701 17.03 44.21 24.13
N TYR A 702 17.94 44.88 24.83
CA TYR A 702 17.61 45.65 26.04
C TYR A 702 16.71 46.85 25.71
N GLN A 703 16.99 47.56 24.61
CA GLN A 703 16.16 48.68 24.16
C GLN A 703 14.74 48.23 23.79
N GLU A 704 14.57 47.07 23.16
CA GLU A 704 13.26 46.49 22.85
C GLU A 704 12.46 46.18 24.13
N CYS A 705 13.09 45.49 25.08
CA CYS A 705 12.50 45.14 26.38
C CYS A 705 12.09 46.39 27.21
N ALA A 706 12.85 47.49 27.11
CA ALA A 706 12.51 48.76 27.75
C ALA A 706 11.36 49.49 27.03
N LYS A 707 11.30 49.44 25.70
CA LYS A 707 10.24 50.08 24.88
C LYS A 707 8.86 49.44 25.11
N ASP A 708 8.77 48.11 25.20
CA ASP A 708 7.48 47.45 25.47
C ASP A 708 6.92 47.71 26.89
N ALA A 709 7.80 47.98 27.86
CA ALA A 709 7.37 48.40 29.19
C ALA A 709 6.88 49.87 29.27
N SER A 710 7.21 50.70 28.27
CA SER A 710 6.98 52.17 28.29
C SER A 710 5.95 52.67 27.27
N ARG A 711 5.44 51.80 26.39
CA ARG A 711 4.40 52.06 25.36
C ARG A 711 3.06 52.64 25.83
N ALA A 712 2.90 52.96 27.11
CA ALA A 712 1.76 53.70 27.66
C ALA A 712 1.82 55.23 27.43
N THR A 713 3.01 55.80 27.23
CA THR A 713 3.21 57.26 27.13
C THR A 713 4.35 57.66 26.20
N SER A 714 4.15 58.78 25.49
CA SER A 714 5.03 59.41 24.48
C SER A 714 5.08 58.73 23.11
N GLN A 715 4.78 59.53 22.08
CA GLN A 715 5.11 59.29 20.67
C GLN A 715 6.11 60.36 20.25
N GLU A 716 7.41 60.10 20.41
CA GLU A 716 8.46 60.94 19.82
C GLU A 716 9.38 60.10 18.94
N SER A 717 9.93 60.73 17.91
CA SER A 717 10.57 60.06 16.78
C SER A 717 11.98 59.57 17.10
N SER A 718 12.11 58.30 17.51
CA SER A 718 13.38 57.58 17.47
C SER A 718 13.65 56.99 16.08
N GLN A 719 14.93 56.88 15.69
CA GLN A 719 15.35 56.22 14.44
C GLN A 719 14.80 54.77 14.36
N ARG A 720 14.56 54.31 13.13
CA ARG A 720 14.10 52.94 12.82
C ARG A 720 15.23 51.92 13.02
N SER A 721 15.57 51.62 14.27
CA SER A 721 16.41 50.45 14.60
C SER A 721 15.66 49.17 14.23
N MET A 722 16.28 48.30 13.42
CA MET A 722 15.76 46.95 13.16
C MET A 722 15.78 46.09 14.42
N SER A 723 14.89 45.10 14.47
CA SER A 723 14.70 44.27 15.67
C SER A 723 15.80 43.23 15.84
N SER A 724 16.28 43.03 17.08
CA SER A 724 17.29 42.00 17.39
C SER A 724 16.81 40.59 17.03
N LEU A 725 15.49 40.36 17.10
CA LEU A 725 14.83 39.10 16.74
C LEU A 725 14.98 38.73 15.26
N CYS A 726 15.33 39.69 14.39
CA CYS A 726 15.53 39.46 12.95
C CYS A 726 16.97 39.06 12.59
N LEU A 727 17.94 39.15 13.50
CA LEU A 727 19.36 38.96 13.25
C LEU A 727 19.67 37.65 12.48
N ALA A 728 19.16 36.52 12.97
CA ALA A 728 19.41 35.21 12.36
C ALA A 728 18.76 35.03 10.98
N SER A 729 17.51 35.46 10.81
CA SER A 729 16.79 35.40 9.53
C SER A 729 17.43 36.30 8.47
N HIS A 730 17.85 37.52 8.86
CA HIS A 730 18.49 38.47 7.96
C HIS A 730 19.91 38.04 7.58
N PHE A 731 20.67 37.46 8.51
CA PHE A 731 21.97 36.85 8.19
C PHE A 731 21.84 35.63 7.28
N ARG A 732 20.83 34.75 7.48
CA ARG A 732 20.55 33.64 6.55
C ARG A 732 20.29 34.15 5.13
N LEU A 733 19.52 35.23 5.01
CA LEU A 733 19.21 35.90 3.74
C LEU A 733 20.46 36.54 3.11
N LEU A 734 21.25 37.29 3.88
CA LEU A 734 22.53 37.89 3.44
C LEU A 734 23.49 36.83 2.89
N ARG A 735 23.76 35.78 3.68
CA ARG A 735 24.58 34.63 3.27
C ARG A 735 24.15 34.10 1.91
N LEU A 736 22.85 33.85 1.74
CA LEU A 736 22.34 33.22 0.52
C LEU A 736 22.37 34.17 -0.68
N CYS A 737 22.34 35.49 -0.48
CA CYS A 737 22.64 36.46 -1.54
C CYS A 737 24.11 36.35 -1.97
N VAL A 738 25.06 36.51 -1.04
CA VAL A 738 26.51 36.46 -1.30
C VAL A 738 26.91 35.13 -1.94
N ALA A 739 26.50 34.00 -1.35
CA ALA A 739 26.78 32.65 -1.87
C ALA A 739 26.12 32.35 -3.23
N ARG A 740 25.15 33.14 -3.70
CA ARG A 740 24.55 33.02 -5.04
C ARG A 740 25.12 34.03 -6.05
N GLN A 741 25.74 35.11 -5.58
CA GLN A 741 26.49 36.05 -6.42
C GLN A 741 27.93 35.55 -6.68
N HIS A 742 28.55 34.91 -5.69
CA HIS A 742 29.96 34.51 -5.70
C HIS A 742 30.17 32.98 -5.73
N ASP A 743 29.23 32.23 -6.34
CA ASP A 743 29.27 30.77 -6.57
C ASP A 743 29.67 29.93 -5.33
N GLY A 744 29.21 30.35 -4.15
CA GLY A 744 29.45 29.69 -2.86
C GLY A 744 30.60 30.26 -2.04
N ASN A 745 31.40 31.20 -2.58
CA ASN A 745 32.39 31.91 -1.80
C ASN A 745 31.73 32.91 -0.82
N LEU A 746 32.34 33.13 0.34
CA LEU A 746 31.83 33.97 1.44
C LEU A 746 32.89 34.95 2.02
N ASP A 747 34.04 35.14 1.36
CA ASP A 747 35.12 36.06 1.80
C ASP A 747 34.66 37.51 2.08
N GLU A 748 33.51 37.95 1.58
CA GLU A 748 32.95 39.29 1.87
C GLU A 748 32.27 39.41 3.25
N ILE A 749 31.96 38.27 3.89
CA ILE A 749 31.25 38.20 5.17
C ILE A 749 31.94 37.28 6.19
N ASP A 750 33.17 36.85 5.91
CA ASP A 750 33.91 35.88 6.73
C ASP A 750 34.19 36.39 8.15
N GLY A 751 34.47 37.68 8.31
CA GLY A 751 34.63 38.33 9.62
C GLY A 751 33.44 38.10 10.56
N LEU A 752 32.21 37.88 10.05
CA LEU A 752 31.04 37.54 10.88
C LEU A 752 31.12 36.15 11.53
N LEU A 753 32.03 35.27 11.08
CA LEU A 753 32.39 34.03 11.78
C LEU A 753 33.20 34.32 13.04
N ASP A 754 34.16 35.24 12.98
CA ASP A 754 35.14 35.51 14.04
C ASP A 754 34.69 36.61 15.01
N CYS A 755 33.75 37.48 14.59
CA CYS A 755 33.13 38.54 15.38
C CYS A 755 32.68 38.09 16.78
N PRO A 756 33.03 38.84 17.85
CA PRO A 756 32.39 38.69 19.15
C PRO A 756 30.98 39.32 19.17
N LEU A 757 30.25 39.04 20.23
CA LEU A 757 28.93 39.59 20.50
C LEU A 757 28.96 40.50 21.75
N PHE A 758 28.30 41.66 21.71
CA PHE A 758 28.07 42.43 22.94
C PHE A 758 27.05 41.71 23.84
N LEU A 759 27.55 41.15 24.94
CA LEU A 759 26.81 40.29 25.87
C LEU A 759 27.24 40.51 27.33
N PRO A 760 26.40 40.15 28.31
CA PRO A 760 26.82 39.94 29.70
C PRO A 760 27.49 38.56 29.84
N ASP A 761 28.19 38.32 30.95
CA ASP A 761 28.71 36.97 31.28
C ASP A 761 27.54 35.97 31.40
N LEU A 762 27.46 35.02 30.45
CA LEU A 762 26.36 34.04 30.38
C LEU A 762 26.57 32.80 31.26
N GLU A 763 27.76 32.57 31.82
CA GLU A 763 27.98 31.44 32.73
C GLU A 763 27.23 31.67 34.07
N PRO A 764 26.32 30.77 34.45
CA PRO A 764 25.54 30.94 35.68
C PRO A 764 26.38 30.71 36.94
N GLY A 765 26.86 31.79 37.53
CA GLY A 765 27.47 31.77 38.85
C GLY A 765 26.51 31.31 39.96
N GLU A 766 27.07 31.07 41.16
CA GLU A 766 26.43 30.53 42.38
C GLU A 766 25.15 31.24 42.85
N LYS A 767 24.80 32.37 42.22
CA LYS A 767 23.70 33.27 42.59
C LYS A 767 22.45 33.14 41.71
N LEU A 768 22.38 32.16 40.80
CA LEU A 768 21.24 31.89 39.90
C LEU A 768 19.85 32.13 40.53
N GLU A 769 19.57 31.50 41.67
CA GLU A 769 18.25 31.59 42.34
C GLU A 769 17.95 32.99 42.90
N SER A 770 18.99 33.77 43.23
CA SER A 770 18.88 35.11 43.82
C SER A 770 18.68 36.23 42.78
N MET A 771 18.87 35.94 41.48
CA MET A 771 18.60 36.89 40.40
C MET A 771 17.09 37.15 40.24
N SER A 772 16.70 38.37 39.85
CA SER A 772 15.29 38.68 39.65
C SER A 772 14.69 37.88 38.49
N ALA A 773 13.36 37.74 38.46
CA ALA A 773 12.68 37.02 37.39
C ALA A 773 12.88 37.70 36.02
N LYS A 774 13.03 39.03 35.97
CA LYS A 774 13.35 39.77 34.74
C LYS A 774 14.76 39.47 34.26
N ASP A 775 15.73 39.48 35.16
CA ASP A 775 17.14 39.24 34.81
C ASP A 775 17.35 37.80 34.33
N ARG A 776 16.73 36.83 35.00
CA ARG A 776 16.75 35.42 34.59
C ARG A 776 16.10 35.19 33.23
N SER A 777 14.99 35.86 32.95
CA SER A 777 14.38 35.89 31.61
C SER A 777 15.34 36.49 30.57
N LEU A 778 15.94 37.64 30.89
CA LEU A 778 16.83 38.36 29.97
C LEU A 778 18.08 37.54 29.62
N MET A 779 18.73 36.91 30.61
CA MET A 779 19.85 35.99 30.36
C MET A 779 19.43 34.81 29.49
N CYS A 780 18.32 34.14 29.82
CA CYS A 780 17.84 33.00 29.05
C CYS A 780 17.52 33.37 27.59
N SER A 781 16.87 34.52 27.36
CA SER A 781 16.64 35.05 26.00
C SER A 781 17.95 35.38 25.26
N LEU A 782 18.95 35.97 25.92
CA LEU A 782 20.25 36.25 25.30
C LEU A 782 21.01 34.98 24.96
N THR A 783 21.01 33.95 25.82
CA THR A 783 21.56 32.63 25.49
C THR A 783 20.82 32.01 24.29
N PHE A 784 19.48 32.11 24.23
CA PHE A 784 18.70 31.67 23.07
C PHE A 784 19.07 32.41 21.78
N LEU A 785 19.15 33.75 21.80
CA LEU A 785 19.51 34.55 20.63
C LEU A 785 20.94 34.27 20.15
N THR A 786 21.89 34.17 21.10
CA THR A 786 23.30 33.84 20.84
C THR A 786 23.47 32.43 20.26
N PHE A 787 22.79 31.44 20.82
CA PHE A 787 22.78 30.07 20.30
C PHE A 787 22.17 30.00 18.89
N ASN A 788 21.12 30.78 18.63
CA ASN A 788 20.48 30.87 17.31
C ASN A 788 21.32 31.61 16.27
N TRP A 789 22.06 32.65 16.66
CA TRP A 789 23.08 33.29 15.83
C TRP A 789 24.14 32.29 15.41
N PHE A 790 24.82 31.64 16.37
CA PHE A 790 25.90 30.72 16.03
C PHE A 790 25.42 29.49 15.25
N ARG A 791 24.16 29.04 15.41
CA ARG A 791 23.56 28.00 14.54
C ARG A 791 23.51 28.41 13.06
N GLU A 792 23.16 29.65 12.73
CA GLU A 792 23.22 30.13 11.34
C GLU A 792 24.65 30.45 10.88
N VAL A 793 25.55 30.87 11.76
CA VAL A 793 27.00 30.99 11.44
C VAL A 793 27.59 29.62 11.08
N VAL A 794 27.24 28.56 11.81
CA VAL A 794 27.62 27.17 11.47
C VAL A 794 26.93 26.72 10.16
N ASN A 795 25.68 27.09 9.91
CA ASN A 795 25.05 26.87 8.58
C ASN A 795 25.79 27.60 7.46
N ALA A 796 26.42 28.75 7.75
CA ALA A 796 27.08 29.56 6.74
C ALA A 796 28.40 28.96 6.26
N PHE A 797 29.32 28.73 7.19
CA PHE A 797 30.71 28.46 6.83
C PHE A 797 31.03 26.95 6.75
N CYS A 798 30.10 26.05 7.08
CA CYS A 798 30.30 24.58 6.99
C CYS A 798 30.61 24.04 5.58
N GLN A 799 30.28 24.78 4.53
CA GLN A 799 30.60 24.41 3.15
C GLN A 799 31.97 24.93 2.68
N GLN A 800 32.60 25.83 3.44
CA GLN A 800 33.90 26.39 3.05
C GLN A 800 35.00 25.34 3.14
N THR A 801 35.94 25.42 2.19
CA THR A 801 36.92 24.35 1.95
C THR A 801 38.26 24.59 2.67
N SER A 802 38.60 25.84 3.00
CA SER A 802 39.85 26.20 3.68
C SER A 802 39.95 25.57 5.09
N PRO A 803 41.15 25.08 5.49
CA PRO A 803 41.32 24.36 6.75
C PRO A 803 41.13 25.26 7.97
N GLU A 804 41.58 26.51 7.89
CA GLU A 804 41.41 27.53 8.94
C GLU A 804 39.92 27.82 9.21
N MET A 805 39.15 28.08 8.15
CA MET A 805 37.70 28.30 8.22
C MET A 805 36.97 27.09 8.84
N LYS A 806 37.41 25.86 8.54
CA LYS A 806 36.91 24.65 9.21
C LYS A 806 37.32 24.56 10.68
N GLY A 807 38.51 25.04 11.04
CA GLY A 807 38.94 25.20 12.43
C GLY A 807 38.06 26.20 13.19
N LYS A 808 37.80 27.38 12.60
CA LYS A 808 36.91 28.42 13.13
C LYS A 808 35.46 27.93 13.27
N VAL A 809 34.93 27.19 12.29
CA VAL A 809 33.62 26.50 12.39
C VAL A 809 33.58 25.43 13.47
N LEU A 810 34.66 24.66 13.67
CA LEU A 810 34.75 23.70 14.77
C LEU A 810 34.81 24.40 16.13
N SER A 811 35.48 25.56 16.25
CA SER A 811 35.39 26.40 17.46
C SER A 811 33.94 26.85 17.70
N ARG A 812 33.23 27.36 16.69
CA ARG A 812 31.80 27.70 16.83
C ARG A 812 30.94 26.51 17.23
N LEU A 813 31.24 25.31 16.76
CA LEU A 813 30.52 24.10 17.17
C LEU A 813 30.74 23.76 18.66
N LYS A 814 31.92 24.09 19.22
CA LYS A 814 32.19 24.01 20.67
C LYS A 814 31.40 25.07 21.43
N ASP A 815 31.41 26.31 20.95
CA ASP A 815 30.60 27.41 21.52
C ASP A 815 29.12 27.00 21.60
N LEU A 816 28.57 26.36 20.56
CA LEU A 816 27.20 25.83 20.58
C LEU A 816 26.97 24.80 21.70
N VAL A 817 27.88 23.85 21.90
CA VAL A 817 27.73 22.80 22.93
C VAL A 817 27.83 23.39 24.33
N GLU A 818 28.73 24.36 24.54
CA GLU A 818 28.83 25.12 25.79
C GLU A 818 27.55 25.93 26.05
N LEU A 819 27.09 26.71 25.07
CA LEU A 819 25.87 27.52 25.15
C LEU A 819 24.61 26.67 25.33
N GLN A 820 24.54 25.48 24.73
CA GLN A 820 23.49 24.51 25.04
C GLN A 820 23.55 24.13 26.51
N GLY A 821 24.72 23.74 27.02
CA GLY A 821 24.92 23.39 28.43
C GLY A 821 24.53 24.52 29.39
N ILE A 822 24.91 25.76 29.08
CA ILE A 822 24.48 26.97 29.79
C ILE A 822 22.95 27.11 29.77
N LEU A 823 22.33 26.90 28.60
CA LEU A 823 20.89 27.00 28.45
C LEU A 823 20.14 25.92 29.27
N GLU A 824 20.65 24.69 29.35
CA GLU A 824 20.04 23.65 30.19
C GLU A 824 20.09 24.05 31.68
N LYS A 825 21.19 24.69 32.14
CA LYS A 825 21.30 25.23 33.51
C LYS A 825 20.23 26.29 33.79
N TYR A 826 19.99 27.23 32.87
CA TYR A 826 18.95 28.25 33.04
C TYR A 826 17.53 27.66 33.01
N LEU A 827 17.23 26.78 32.05
CA LEU A 827 15.91 26.17 31.91
C LEU A 827 15.56 25.24 33.08
N ALA A 828 16.56 24.62 33.73
CA ALA A 828 16.35 23.86 34.97
C ALA A 828 15.86 24.71 36.16
N VAL A 829 16.14 26.02 36.14
CA VAL A 829 15.66 27.02 37.13
C VAL A 829 14.37 27.72 36.67
N ILE A 830 14.09 27.75 35.36
CA ILE A 830 12.91 28.40 34.75
C ILE A 830 12.17 27.40 33.83
N PRO A 831 11.52 26.35 34.37
CA PRO A 831 10.98 25.25 33.57
C PRO A 831 9.81 25.64 32.65
N ASP A 832 9.11 26.73 32.97
CA ASP A 832 7.96 27.28 32.23
C ASP A 832 8.34 28.53 31.40
N TYR A 833 9.62 28.69 31.03
CA TYR A 833 10.05 29.85 30.23
C TYR A 833 9.56 29.78 28.79
N VAL A 834 9.17 30.91 28.21
CA VAL A 834 8.79 31.02 26.80
C VAL A 834 9.78 31.95 26.10
N PRO A 835 10.79 31.40 25.39
CA PRO A 835 11.77 32.20 24.65
C PRO A 835 11.17 32.76 23.35
N PRO A 836 11.80 33.77 22.72
CA PRO A 836 11.38 34.25 21.40
C PRO A 836 11.54 33.16 20.33
N PHE A 837 10.61 33.10 19.36
CA PHE A 837 10.67 32.17 18.24
C PHE A 837 11.82 32.49 17.29
N ALA A 838 12.67 31.51 17.00
CA ALA A 838 13.81 31.66 16.08
C ALA A 838 13.44 31.48 14.60
N SER A 839 12.32 30.81 14.33
CA SER A 839 11.70 30.65 13.02
C SER A 839 10.18 30.64 13.22
N VAL A 840 9.44 31.39 12.39
CA VAL A 840 8.00 31.60 12.60
C VAL A 840 7.17 30.70 11.68
N ASP A 841 7.02 29.44 12.08
CA ASP A 841 6.06 28.51 11.47
C ASP A 841 4.69 28.60 12.19
N LEU A 842 3.57 28.30 11.53
CA LEU A 842 2.24 28.59 12.09
C LEU A 842 1.97 27.80 13.38
N ASP A 843 2.45 26.55 13.43
CA ASP A 843 2.36 25.63 14.58
C ASP A 843 3.05 26.14 15.85
N THR A 844 3.93 27.15 15.73
CA THR A 844 4.64 27.75 16.87
C THR A 844 3.72 28.65 17.71
N LEU A 845 2.69 29.24 17.11
CA LEU A 845 1.83 30.25 17.74
C LEU A 845 0.97 29.71 18.89
N ASP A 846 0.58 28.43 18.83
CA ASP A 846 -0.19 27.75 19.90
C ASP A 846 0.72 27.12 20.99
N MET A 847 2.05 27.25 20.87
CA MET A 847 3.01 26.47 21.66
C MET A 847 3.44 27.14 22.98
N MET A 848 2.61 27.00 24.01
CA MET A 848 3.11 27.11 25.40
C MET A 848 3.96 25.87 25.77
N PRO A 849 5.26 26.01 26.09
CA PRO A 849 6.07 24.92 26.60
C PRO A 849 5.57 24.48 27.98
N ARG A 850 4.89 23.34 28.04
CA ARG A 850 4.37 22.77 29.30
C ARG A 850 5.44 21.92 29.97
N SER A 851 5.97 22.37 31.10
CA SER A 851 6.89 21.56 31.91
C SER A 851 6.20 20.27 32.40
N SER A 852 6.89 19.14 32.29
CA SER A 852 6.36 17.82 32.67
C SER A 852 6.54 17.53 34.17
N SER A 853 6.20 18.51 35.02
CA SER A 853 6.38 18.41 36.48
C SER A 853 5.25 17.64 37.17
N ALA A 854 5.24 16.32 36.96
CA ALA A 854 4.25 15.41 37.55
C ALA A 854 4.61 14.91 38.97
N VAL A 855 5.54 15.56 39.68
CA VAL A 855 6.09 15.05 40.97
C VAL A 855 6.23 16.17 42.03
N ALA A 856 5.15 16.89 42.33
CA ALA A 856 5.13 17.93 43.38
C ALA A 856 3.92 17.90 44.35
N ALA A 857 3.01 16.94 44.24
CA ALA A 857 1.78 16.85 45.06
C ALA A 857 2.02 16.33 46.50
N LYS A 858 2.87 17.00 47.28
CA LYS A 858 3.29 16.54 48.62
C LYS A 858 2.28 16.93 49.72
N ASN A 859 1.40 15.98 50.05
CA ASN A 859 0.64 15.84 51.31
C ASN A 859 0.42 17.11 52.18
N ARG A 860 -0.73 17.78 52.01
CA ARG A 860 -1.34 18.60 53.07
C ARG A 860 -2.69 17.99 53.44
N ASN A 861 -2.77 17.31 54.58
CA ASN A 861 -3.91 16.46 54.94
C ASN A 861 -4.56 16.94 56.26
N LYS A 862 -5.90 16.99 56.28
CA LYS A 862 -6.80 17.28 57.42
C LYS A 862 -6.67 18.64 58.13
N GLY A 863 -7.46 19.61 57.66
CA GLY A 863 -8.26 20.46 58.55
C GLY A 863 -9.76 20.10 58.38
N LYS A 864 -10.53 19.97 59.47
CA LYS A 864 -11.98 19.71 59.43
C LYS A 864 -12.77 21.02 59.59
N THR A 865 -14.05 20.99 59.18
CA THR A 865 -15.04 22.10 59.08
C THR A 865 -14.90 22.94 57.80
N GLY A 866 -15.97 23.38 57.12
CA GLY A 866 -17.39 22.96 57.24
C GLY A 866 -18.41 24.07 56.92
N GLY A 867 -19.00 24.10 55.71
CA GLY A 867 -20.06 25.06 55.40
C GLY A 867 -20.57 25.11 53.95
N LYS A 868 -21.87 24.83 53.79
CA LYS A 868 -22.86 25.37 52.82
C LYS A 868 -22.47 25.69 51.35
N LYS A 869 -23.17 24.98 50.45
CA LYS A 869 -23.87 25.44 49.22
C LYS A 869 -23.65 26.89 48.75
N GLN A 870 -23.36 27.04 47.45
CA GLN A 870 -24.11 27.94 46.58
C GLN A 870 -24.17 27.43 45.12
N LYS A 871 -25.25 27.78 44.41
CA LYS A 871 -25.42 27.60 42.96
C LYS A 871 -25.10 28.93 42.26
N ALA A 872 -24.61 28.87 41.02
CA ALA A 872 -24.83 29.90 40.00
C ALA A 872 -24.76 29.25 38.61
N ASP A 873 -25.71 29.58 37.73
CA ASP A 873 -25.83 29.02 36.38
C ASP A 873 -25.28 29.99 35.32
N SER A 874 -24.74 29.47 34.21
CA SER A 874 -24.75 30.18 32.92
C SER A 874 -24.64 29.20 31.74
N ASN A 875 -25.58 29.26 30.80
CA ASN A 875 -25.69 28.36 29.65
C ASN A 875 -25.00 28.93 28.40
N LYS A 876 -24.42 28.05 27.55
CA LYS A 876 -24.65 28.06 26.09
C LYS A 876 -24.12 26.80 25.38
N ALA A 877 -24.86 26.42 24.33
CA ALA A 877 -24.52 25.52 23.20
C ALA A 877 -23.62 24.29 23.47
N SER A 878 -24.10 23.05 23.56
CA SER A 878 -24.85 22.23 22.56
C SER A 878 -24.01 21.58 21.45
N CYS A 879 -23.48 20.38 21.73
CA CYS A 879 -23.67 19.22 20.86
C CYS A 879 -23.59 17.95 21.72
N SER A 880 -24.49 17.00 21.50
CA SER A 880 -24.58 15.76 22.28
C SER A 880 -24.56 14.56 21.35
N ASP A 881 -23.40 13.90 21.24
CA ASP A 881 -23.30 12.56 20.68
C ASP A 881 -23.03 11.55 21.79
N THR A 882 -23.79 10.46 21.74
CA THR A 882 -23.71 9.33 22.67
C THR A 882 -23.09 8.14 21.93
N LEU A 883 -22.55 7.15 22.65
CA LEU A 883 -21.92 5.93 22.11
C LEU A 883 -20.49 6.13 21.55
N LEU A 884 -19.53 6.26 22.45
CA LEU A 884 -18.16 5.77 22.20
C LEU A 884 -17.88 4.55 23.07
N THR A 885 -17.35 3.50 22.45
CA THR A 885 -17.07 2.20 23.07
C THR A 885 -15.86 2.25 24.00
N GLU A 886 -15.90 1.49 25.10
CA GLU A 886 -14.77 1.30 26.01
C GLU A 886 -13.57 0.68 25.29
N ASP A 887 -12.47 1.43 25.13
CA ASP A 887 -11.19 0.87 24.69
C ASP A 887 -10.14 0.97 25.80
N THR A 888 -9.48 -0.15 26.10
CA THR A 888 -8.80 -0.34 27.39
C THR A 888 -7.30 -0.02 27.33
N SER A 889 -6.85 1.03 28.04
CA SER A 889 -5.42 1.35 28.20
C SER A 889 -5.01 1.89 29.58
N GLU A 890 -5.50 1.29 30.67
CA GLU A 890 -5.04 1.62 32.04
C GLU A 890 -4.41 0.41 32.72
N CYS A 891 -3.10 0.49 32.99
CA CYS A 891 -2.33 -0.52 33.72
C CYS A 891 -2.16 -0.05 35.17
N ASP A 892 -3.25 -0.12 35.93
CA ASP A 892 -3.31 0.45 37.27
C ASP A 892 -2.56 -0.41 38.31
N MET A 893 -1.88 0.27 39.23
CA MET A 893 -1.00 -0.36 40.23
C MET A 893 -1.81 -0.79 41.46
N ALA A 894 -1.85 -2.09 41.75
CA ALA A 894 -2.50 -2.62 42.95
C ALA A 894 -1.77 -2.16 44.23
N PRO A 895 -2.46 -1.61 45.25
CA PRO A 895 -1.82 -1.06 46.44
C PRO A 895 -1.47 -2.13 47.49
N SER A 896 -0.21 -2.58 47.50
CA SER A 896 0.39 -3.38 48.58
C SER A 896 1.91 -3.13 48.61
N GLY A 897 2.58 -3.04 49.76
CA GLY A 897 2.12 -3.09 51.16
C GLY A 897 3.16 -2.46 52.08
N ARG A 898 2.87 -2.31 53.39
CA ARG A 898 3.81 -1.68 54.33
C ARG A 898 5.01 -2.58 54.65
N SER A 899 6.21 -2.18 54.26
CA SER A 899 7.47 -2.58 54.89
C SER A 899 8.30 -1.33 55.22
N HIS A 900 8.87 -1.27 56.42
CA HIS A 900 9.55 -0.10 56.97
C HIS A 900 10.98 -0.49 57.35
N VAL A 901 11.96 -0.16 56.51
CA VAL A 901 13.39 -0.29 56.81
C VAL A 901 14.13 0.96 56.29
N ASP A 902 14.64 1.69 57.26
CA ASP A 902 15.86 2.50 57.36
C ASP A 902 16.25 3.54 56.29
N LYS A 903 16.57 4.72 56.83
CA LYS A 903 17.41 5.73 56.19
C LYS A 903 18.87 5.35 56.46
N GLU A 904 19.75 5.50 55.48
CA GLU A 904 20.95 6.34 55.60
C GLU A 904 21.75 6.35 54.29
N SER A 905 21.69 7.47 53.57
CA SER A 905 22.63 7.82 52.50
C SER A 905 22.68 9.34 52.37
N THR A 906 23.89 9.88 52.23
CA THR A 906 24.15 11.32 52.16
C THR A 906 23.55 11.98 50.92
N GLY A 907 23.21 13.27 51.05
CA GLY A 907 22.54 14.03 49.99
C GLY A 907 23.37 14.13 48.72
N LYS A 908 22.75 13.82 47.58
CA LYS A 908 23.12 14.33 46.26
C LYS A 908 21.94 15.17 45.76
N GLU A 909 22.24 16.35 45.24
CA GLU A 909 21.23 17.25 44.69
C GLU A 909 20.57 16.60 43.48
N GLY A 910 19.24 16.47 43.53
CA GLY A 910 18.46 15.88 42.44
C GLY A 910 18.34 16.85 41.28
N LYS A 911 19.38 16.93 40.43
CA LYS A 911 19.36 17.78 39.22
C LYS A 911 18.12 17.48 38.37
N THR A 912 17.26 18.49 38.22
CA THR A 912 16.07 18.46 37.38
C THR A 912 16.47 18.54 35.91
N PHE A 913 16.72 17.38 35.30
CA PHE A 913 16.98 17.28 33.85
C PHE A 913 15.79 17.83 33.05
N VAL A 914 16.04 18.88 32.26
CA VAL A 914 15.06 19.45 31.33
C VAL A 914 15.28 18.85 29.95
N SER A 915 14.21 18.37 29.31
CA SER A 915 14.29 17.91 27.92
C SER A 915 14.25 19.10 26.97
N LEU A 916 15.39 19.42 26.35
CA LEU A 916 15.50 20.45 25.30
C LEU A 916 14.68 20.12 24.04
N GLN A 917 14.16 18.90 23.88
CA GLN A 917 13.20 18.56 22.82
C GLN A 917 11.92 19.42 22.91
N ASN A 918 11.51 19.83 24.11
CA ASN A 918 10.38 20.77 24.29
C ASN A 918 10.66 22.17 23.72
N TYR A 919 11.94 22.52 23.55
CA TYR A 919 12.41 23.82 23.07
C TYR A 919 12.93 23.79 21.63
N ARG A 920 12.89 22.64 20.94
CA ARG A 920 13.42 22.46 19.57
C ARG A 920 12.74 23.35 18.51
N ALA A 921 11.53 23.84 18.82
CA ALA A 921 10.77 24.83 18.04
C ALA A 921 11.37 26.25 18.06
N PHE A 922 12.19 26.57 19.06
CA PHE A 922 12.80 27.88 19.30
C PHE A 922 14.30 27.89 18.93
N PHE A 923 14.76 26.85 18.23
CA PHE A 923 16.11 26.73 17.71
C PHE A 923 16.10 26.81 16.17
N ARG A 924 17.00 27.63 15.60
CA ARG A 924 17.26 27.65 14.15
C ARG A 924 17.60 26.24 13.69
N GLU A 925 17.01 25.85 12.58
CA GLU A 925 17.29 24.59 11.94
C GLU A 925 18.70 24.60 11.36
N LEU A 926 19.48 23.54 11.63
CA LEU A 926 20.77 23.37 10.95
C LEU A 926 20.49 22.93 9.51
N ASP A 927 21.18 23.49 8.52
CA ASP A 927 21.13 23.01 7.14
C ASP A 927 21.69 21.57 7.06
N ILE A 928 21.39 20.81 5.99
CA ILE A 928 21.90 19.44 5.83
C ILE A 928 23.42 19.43 5.61
N GLU A 929 23.93 20.45 4.95
CA GLU A 929 25.34 20.64 4.63
C GLU A 929 26.23 20.82 5.87
N VAL A 930 25.68 21.16 7.04
CA VAL A 930 26.43 21.21 8.32
C VAL A 930 27.09 19.86 8.65
N PHE A 931 26.49 18.75 8.20
CA PHE A 931 27.07 17.43 8.41
C PHE A 931 28.31 17.14 7.55
N SER A 932 28.71 18.06 6.65
CA SER A 932 30.05 18.06 6.04
C SER A 932 31.15 17.95 7.09
N ILE A 933 30.93 18.53 8.28
CA ILE A 933 31.84 18.55 9.43
C ILE A 933 32.18 17.13 9.91
N LEU A 934 31.35 16.10 9.67
CA LEU A 934 31.71 14.72 10.03
C LEU A 934 32.98 14.22 9.30
N HIS A 935 33.40 14.85 8.20
CA HIS A 935 34.66 14.56 7.52
C HIS A 935 35.90 15.16 8.21
N SER A 936 35.75 16.07 9.18
CA SER A 936 36.90 16.66 9.87
C SER A 936 37.53 15.65 10.84
N GLY A 937 38.77 15.24 10.55
CA GLY A 937 39.62 14.53 11.50
C GLY A 937 40.30 15.53 12.44
N LEU A 938 41.63 15.58 12.39
CA LEU A 938 42.42 16.67 12.96
C LEU A 938 42.40 17.86 11.98
N VAL A 939 42.05 19.06 12.45
CA VAL A 939 42.05 20.30 11.66
C VAL A 939 42.91 21.34 12.38
N THR A 940 43.91 21.89 11.71
CA THR A 940 44.77 22.92 12.30
C THR A 940 44.10 24.29 12.17
N LYS A 941 43.72 24.90 13.30
CA LYS A 941 43.49 26.34 13.40
C LYS A 941 44.87 27.01 13.50
N PHE A 942 45.08 28.05 12.70
CA PHE A 942 46.22 28.95 12.88
C PHE A 942 45.74 30.14 13.72
N ILE A 943 46.49 30.48 14.76
CA ILE A 943 46.40 31.76 15.45
C ILE A 943 47.51 32.62 14.86
N LEU A 944 47.13 33.74 14.27
CA LEU A 944 48.03 34.71 13.67
C LEU A 944 48.29 35.85 14.66
N ASP A 945 49.53 36.36 14.68
CA ASP A 945 49.85 37.59 15.39
C ASP A 945 49.42 38.83 14.58
N THR A 946 49.63 40.02 15.16
CA THR A 946 49.30 41.31 14.54
C THR A 946 50.12 41.66 13.29
N GLU A 947 51.13 40.86 12.93
CA GLU A 947 51.90 41.00 11.68
C GLU A 947 51.59 39.87 10.67
N MET A 948 50.49 39.13 10.89
CA MET A 948 50.04 37.98 10.10
C MET A 948 51.05 36.83 10.06
N HIS A 949 51.89 36.70 11.09
CA HIS A 949 52.79 35.56 11.28
C HIS A 949 52.13 34.50 12.17
N THR A 950 52.50 33.23 11.99
CA THR A 950 51.88 32.11 12.71
C THR A 950 52.40 32.02 14.14
N GLU A 951 51.63 32.52 15.11
CA GLU A 951 52.02 32.54 16.51
C GLU A 951 51.78 31.19 17.20
N ALA A 952 50.63 30.54 16.92
CA ALA A 952 50.32 29.20 17.42
C ALA A 952 49.48 28.36 16.44
N THR A 953 49.84 27.09 16.28
CA THR A 953 49.00 26.07 15.62
C THR A 953 48.20 25.28 16.65
N GLU A 954 46.91 25.55 16.76
CA GLU A 954 46.00 24.77 17.59
C GLU A 954 45.37 23.64 16.75
N VAL A 955 45.55 22.39 17.15
CA VAL A 955 44.95 21.25 16.45
C VAL A 955 43.54 21.02 17.01
N VAL A 956 42.54 21.59 16.33
CA VAL A 956 41.13 21.44 16.66
C VAL A 956 40.62 20.12 16.09
N GLN A 957 40.23 19.21 16.97
CA GLN A 957 39.55 17.96 16.62
C GLN A 957 38.05 18.05 16.97
N LEU A 958 37.21 17.39 16.18
CA LEU A 958 35.82 17.12 16.53
C LEU A 958 35.77 16.17 17.75
N GLY A 959 35.35 16.69 18.90
CA GLY A 959 35.23 15.93 20.15
C GLY A 959 33.94 15.09 20.24
N PRO A 960 33.77 14.32 21.33
CA PRO A 960 32.63 13.42 21.49
C PRO A 960 31.30 14.14 21.74
N ALA A 961 31.31 15.35 22.31
CA ALA A 961 30.09 16.09 22.62
C ALA A 961 29.55 16.81 21.37
N GLU A 962 30.45 17.35 20.57
CA GLU A 962 30.25 17.98 19.27
C GLU A 962 29.77 16.95 18.24
N LEU A 963 30.39 15.76 18.23
CA LEU A 963 29.92 14.61 17.46
C LEU A 963 28.51 14.17 17.90
N LEU A 964 28.25 14.07 19.22
CA LEU A 964 26.92 13.73 19.73
C LEU A 964 25.86 14.75 19.28
N PHE A 965 26.16 16.03 19.37
CA PHE A 965 25.28 17.12 18.96
C PHE A 965 24.88 17.02 17.48
N LEU A 966 25.85 16.80 16.58
CA LEU A 966 25.58 16.62 15.15
C LEU A 966 24.79 15.33 14.87
N LEU A 967 25.14 14.21 15.52
CA LEU A 967 24.47 12.93 15.31
C LEU A 967 23.05 12.90 15.91
N GLU A 968 22.79 13.64 16.98
CA GLU A 968 21.46 13.83 17.56
C GLU A 968 20.55 14.55 16.54
N ASP A 969 20.96 15.69 15.99
CA ASP A 969 20.20 16.45 14.99
C ASP A 969 20.00 15.66 13.68
N LEU A 970 21.04 14.97 13.18
CA LEU A 970 20.94 14.08 12.01
C LEU A 970 19.95 12.93 12.25
N SER A 971 19.98 12.30 13.43
CA SER A 971 19.04 11.23 13.77
C SER A 971 17.58 11.70 13.78
N GLN A 972 17.33 12.91 14.27
CA GLN A 972 15.99 13.51 14.30
C GLN A 972 15.49 13.86 12.88
N LYS A 973 16.35 14.45 12.03
CA LYS A 973 16.04 14.74 10.63
C LYS A 973 15.70 13.47 9.82
N LEU A 974 16.42 12.37 10.02
CA LEU A 974 16.12 11.11 9.32
C LEU A 974 14.92 10.35 9.91
N GLU A 975 14.68 10.41 11.23
CA GLU A 975 13.42 9.91 11.79
C GLU A 975 12.21 10.69 11.22
N ASN A 976 12.32 12.01 11.03
CA ASN A 976 11.27 12.82 10.41
C ASN A 976 11.05 12.50 8.91
N MET A 977 12.10 12.50 8.08
CA MET A 977 11.94 12.38 6.61
C MET A 977 11.90 10.95 6.06
N LEU A 978 12.54 9.97 6.72
CA LEU A 978 12.66 8.59 6.19
C LEU A 978 11.73 7.59 6.90
N THR A 979 11.28 7.87 8.13
CA THR A 979 10.45 6.95 8.92
C THR A 979 9.00 7.39 8.90
N ALA A 980 8.14 6.64 8.19
CA ALA A 980 6.71 6.92 8.15
C ALA A 980 6.11 6.96 9.57
N PRO A 981 5.29 7.98 9.92
CA PRO A 981 4.88 8.25 11.30
C PRO A 981 4.02 7.17 11.96
N PHE A 982 3.54 6.19 11.18
CA PHE A 982 2.74 5.05 11.63
C PHE A 982 3.53 3.88 12.24
N ALA A 983 4.87 3.89 12.23
CA ALA A 983 5.68 2.78 12.72
C ALA A 983 5.62 2.58 14.26
N LYS A 984 5.24 3.61 15.04
CA LYS A 984 5.12 3.52 16.51
C LYS A 984 3.73 2.96 16.88
N ARG A 985 3.69 1.69 17.34
CA ARG A 985 2.46 0.93 17.64
C ARG A 985 1.56 1.65 18.65
N ILE A 986 0.34 1.99 18.23
CA ILE A 986 -0.87 2.20 19.04
C ILE A 986 -0.70 3.07 20.29
N CYS A 987 -0.66 4.39 20.10
CA CYS A 987 -1.20 5.37 21.06
C CYS A 987 -1.97 6.44 20.28
N CYS A 988 -3.27 6.20 20.08
CA CYS A 988 -4.15 7.19 19.46
C CYS A 988 -4.55 8.29 20.46
N PHE A 989 -4.97 9.44 19.93
CA PHE A 989 -5.53 10.57 20.70
C PHE A 989 -4.57 11.35 21.62
N LYS A 990 -3.55 12.00 21.05
CA LYS A 990 -3.44 13.49 20.98
C LYS A 990 -2.18 13.96 20.24
N ASN A 991 -2.29 15.12 19.58
CA ASN A 991 -1.21 15.95 19.00
C ASN A 991 -0.22 15.27 18.03
N LYS A 992 -0.66 14.96 16.80
CA LYS A 992 0.25 14.55 15.70
C LYS A 992 1.13 15.68 15.14
N GLY A 993 0.63 16.92 15.10
CA GLY A 993 1.33 18.09 14.51
C GLY A 993 2.62 18.54 15.20
N ARG A 994 3.21 17.73 16.10
CA ARG A 994 4.48 18.04 16.77
C ARG A 994 5.71 17.46 16.09
N GLN A 995 5.57 16.69 15.02
CA GLN A 995 6.69 15.95 14.39
C GLN A 995 7.51 16.77 13.38
N ASN A 996 6.95 17.82 12.78
CA ASN A 996 7.62 18.63 11.75
C ASN A 996 8.23 19.94 12.30
N ILE A 997 8.01 20.23 13.59
CA ILE A 997 8.37 21.49 14.22
C ILE A 997 9.90 21.61 14.33
N GLY A 998 10.47 22.60 13.65
CA GLY A 998 11.91 22.83 13.56
C GLY A 998 12.62 22.11 12.40
N PHE A 999 11.86 21.64 11.39
CA PHE A 999 12.32 20.99 10.15
C PHE A 999 11.83 21.68 8.86
N SER A 1000 11.55 22.99 8.93
CA SER A 1000 11.11 23.86 7.83
C SER A 1000 11.95 23.78 6.55
N HIS A 1001 13.28 23.94 6.64
CA HIS A 1001 14.22 23.92 5.52
C HIS A 1001 14.35 22.50 4.93
N LEU A 1002 14.39 21.48 5.81
CA LEU A 1002 14.44 20.07 5.44
C LEU A 1002 13.27 19.68 4.52
N HIS A 1003 12.04 20.11 4.86
CA HIS A 1003 10.85 19.82 4.05
C HIS A 1003 10.80 20.55 2.70
N GLN A 1004 11.63 21.59 2.47
CA GLN A 1004 11.71 22.21 1.13
C GLN A 1004 12.61 21.40 0.17
N ARG A 1005 13.40 20.43 0.67
CA ARG A 1005 14.22 19.54 -0.16
C ARG A 1005 13.51 18.23 -0.45
N SER A 1006 13.78 17.65 -1.62
CA SER A 1006 13.28 16.31 -1.91
C SER A 1006 13.97 15.29 -1.01
N VAL A 1007 13.20 14.27 -0.59
CA VAL A 1007 13.73 13.12 0.18
C VAL A 1007 14.90 12.45 -0.56
N GLN A 1008 14.93 12.53 -1.89
CA GLN A 1008 15.97 11.91 -2.72
C GLN A 1008 17.31 12.64 -2.58
N ASP A 1009 17.31 13.97 -2.47
CA ASP A 1009 18.52 14.78 -2.31
C ASP A 1009 19.11 14.61 -0.90
N ILE A 1010 18.23 14.51 0.10
CA ILE A 1010 18.61 14.23 1.50
C ILE A 1010 19.22 12.83 1.61
N VAL A 1011 18.58 11.81 1.00
CA VAL A 1011 19.14 10.45 0.93
C VAL A 1011 20.48 10.43 0.17
N HIS A 1012 20.59 11.16 -0.94
CA HIS A 1012 21.87 11.25 -1.68
C HIS A 1012 22.97 11.88 -0.83
N CYS A 1013 22.69 12.97 -0.10
CA CYS A 1013 23.66 13.62 0.78
C CYS A 1013 24.10 12.69 1.92
N VAL A 1014 23.18 12.01 2.63
CA VAL A 1014 23.60 11.11 3.71
C VAL A 1014 24.33 9.86 3.23
N VAL A 1015 24.10 9.40 1.99
CA VAL A 1015 24.94 8.34 1.37
C VAL A 1015 26.38 8.81 1.17
N GLN A 1016 26.63 10.10 0.89
CA GLN A 1016 28.00 10.66 0.87
C GLN A 1016 28.61 10.68 2.28
N LEU A 1017 27.81 11.02 3.31
CA LEU A 1017 28.22 11.01 4.73
C LEU A 1017 28.48 9.61 5.32
N LEU A 1018 28.15 8.54 4.59
CA LEU A 1018 28.29 7.17 5.08
C LEU A 1018 29.76 6.79 5.36
N THR A 1019 30.70 7.32 4.57
CA THR A 1019 32.14 7.06 4.74
C THR A 1019 32.71 7.58 6.07
N PRO A 1020 32.56 8.88 6.44
CA PRO A 1020 32.99 9.34 7.76
C PRO A 1020 32.17 8.73 8.90
N MET A 1021 30.87 8.45 8.72
CA MET A 1021 30.08 7.74 9.73
C MET A 1021 30.67 6.36 10.09
N CYS A 1022 31.11 5.58 9.10
CA CYS A 1022 31.82 4.32 9.34
C CYS A 1022 33.12 4.53 10.10
N ASN A 1023 33.92 5.55 9.78
CA ASN A 1023 35.15 5.85 10.52
C ASN A 1023 34.87 6.17 12.00
N HIS A 1024 33.84 6.97 12.28
CA HIS A 1024 33.42 7.27 13.66
C HIS A 1024 32.90 6.03 14.40
N LEU A 1025 32.17 5.15 13.70
CA LEU A 1025 31.71 3.87 14.26
C LEU A 1025 32.88 2.93 14.60
N GLU A 1026 33.87 2.83 13.72
CA GLU A 1026 35.11 2.05 13.92
C GLU A 1026 35.94 2.61 15.09
N ASN A 1027 36.09 3.94 15.19
CA ASN A 1027 36.79 4.59 16.30
C ASN A 1027 36.11 4.34 17.65
N ILE A 1028 34.78 4.50 17.72
CA ILE A 1028 34.00 4.27 18.95
C ILE A 1028 33.97 2.77 19.31
N HIS A 1029 33.89 1.88 18.32
CA HIS A 1029 34.05 0.43 18.51
C HIS A 1029 35.40 0.13 19.19
N ASN A 1030 36.50 0.63 18.63
CA ASN A 1030 37.84 0.40 19.17
C ASN A 1030 37.97 0.93 20.61
N PHE A 1031 37.45 2.12 20.91
CA PHE A 1031 37.40 2.69 22.26
C PHE A 1031 36.74 1.73 23.29
N PHE A 1032 35.57 1.17 22.97
CA PHE A 1032 34.89 0.24 23.87
C PHE A 1032 35.56 -1.15 23.95
N GLN A 1033 36.25 -1.60 22.90
CA GLN A 1033 37.06 -2.83 22.94
C GLN A 1033 38.28 -2.65 23.87
N CYS A 1034 38.98 -1.52 23.79
CA CYS A 1034 40.10 -1.21 24.70
C CYS A 1034 39.66 -1.15 26.17
N LEU A 1035 38.55 -0.47 26.47
CA LEU A 1035 37.99 -0.43 27.83
C LEU A 1035 37.69 -1.83 28.38
N GLY A 1036 37.22 -2.75 27.53
CA GLY A 1036 36.98 -4.15 27.91
C GLY A 1036 38.23 -4.92 28.37
N ALA A 1037 39.43 -4.46 27.99
CA ALA A 1037 40.71 -5.08 28.39
C ALA A 1037 41.34 -4.47 29.65
N GLU A 1038 40.95 -3.26 30.06
CA GLU A 1038 41.68 -2.46 31.06
C GLU A 1038 41.05 -2.43 32.47
N HIS A 1039 39.96 -3.16 32.72
CA HIS A 1039 39.20 -3.13 33.99
C HIS A 1039 39.89 -3.82 35.20
N LEU A 1040 41.15 -3.46 35.50
CA LEU A 1040 41.94 -3.99 36.61
C LEU A 1040 42.83 -2.95 37.36
N SER A 1041 42.46 -1.66 37.44
CA SER A 1041 42.94 -0.78 38.56
C SER A 1041 42.26 0.60 38.72
N ALA A 1042 42.23 1.07 39.99
CA ALA A 1042 42.18 2.46 40.49
C ALA A 1042 40.91 3.33 40.25
N ASP A 1043 40.20 3.62 41.35
CA ASP A 1043 38.88 4.27 41.36
C ASP A 1043 38.83 5.77 40.96
N ASP A 1044 39.90 6.56 41.13
CA ASP A 1044 39.81 8.03 40.96
C ASP A 1044 39.71 8.51 39.50
N LYS A 1045 40.15 7.72 38.51
CA LYS A 1045 39.92 8.06 37.09
C LYS A 1045 38.45 7.91 36.68
N ALA A 1046 37.69 7.06 37.36
CA ALA A 1046 36.40 6.56 36.88
C ALA A 1046 35.37 7.66 36.60
N ARG A 1047 35.45 8.81 37.27
CA ARG A 1047 34.40 9.84 37.24
C ARG A 1047 34.43 10.73 36.00
N ALA A 1048 35.60 11.02 35.45
CA ALA A 1048 35.72 11.74 34.17
C ALA A 1048 35.38 10.79 33.01
N THR A 1049 36.01 9.61 33.02
CA THR A 1049 35.80 8.58 32.00
C THR A 1049 34.35 8.09 31.94
N ALA A 1050 33.58 8.11 33.04
CA ALA A 1050 32.14 7.78 33.01
C ALA A 1050 31.31 8.74 32.14
N GLN A 1051 31.61 10.04 32.12
CA GLN A 1051 30.89 11.01 31.30
C GLN A 1051 31.28 10.86 29.82
N GLU A 1052 32.56 10.60 29.54
CA GLU A 1052 33.05 10.29 28.19
C GLU A 1052 32.44 8.98 27.67
N GLN A 1053 32.46 7.91 28.47
CA GLN A 1053 31.82 6.62 28.15
C GLN A 1053 30.32 6.79 27.89
N HIS A 1054 29.60 7.59 28.69
CA HIS A 1054 28.19 7.85 28.44
C HIS A 1054 27.97 8.57 27.10
N THR A 1055 28.76 9.61 26.83
CA THR A 1055 28.70 10.41 25.59
C THR A 1055 29.03 9.57 24.36
N MET A 1056 30.10 8.76 24.43
CA MET A 1056 30.52 7.82 23.38
C MET A 1056 29.48 6.71 23.16
N ALA A 1057 28.83 6.20 24.21
CA ALA A 1057 27.75 5.23 24.08
C ALA A 1057 26.51 5.84 23.39
N CYS A 1058 26.20 7.11 23.66
CA CYS A 1058 25.17 7.86 22.95
C CYS A 1058 25.55 8.09 21.48
N CYS A 1059 26.80 8.46 21.17
CA CYS A 1059 27.29 8.57 19.79
C CYS A 1059 27.13 7.25 19.03
N TYR A 1060 27.51 6.12 19.65
CA TYR A 1060 27.31 4.77 19.10
C TYR A 1060 25.82 4.52 18.79
N GLN A 1061 24.93 4.83 19.73
CA GLN A 1061 23.49 4.69 19.51
C GLN A 1061 23.02 5.51 18.31
N LYS A 1062 23.47 6.77 18.20
CA LYS A 1062 23.05 7.67 17.12
C LYS A 1062 23.57 7.24 15.75
N LEU A 1063 24.83 6.80 15.64
CA LEU A 1063 25.34 6.22 14.40
C LEU A 1063 24.48 5.04 13.95
N LEU A 1064 24.17 4.09 14.85
CA LEU A 1064 23.31 2.95 14.52
C LEU A 1064 21.87 3.36 14.18
N GLN A 1065 21.30 4.39 14.84
CA GLN A 1065 19.98 4.94 14.50
C GLN A 1065 19.95 5.57 13.11
N VAL A 1066 20.96 6.39 12.76
CA VAL A 1066 21.07 7.07 11.46
C VAL A 1066 21.29 6.05 10.34
N LEU A 1067 22.17 5.06 10.54
CA LEU A 1067 22.36 3.94 9.60
C LEU A 1067 21.07 3.14 9.40
N HIS A 1068 20.38 2.78 10.49
CA HIS A 1068 19.09 2.08 10.41
C HIS A 1068 18.05 2.91 9.64
N ALA A 1069 17.92 4.22 9.93
CA ALA A 1069 16.96 5.08 9.25
C ALA A 1069 17.23 5.21 7.75
N LEU A 1070 18.50 5.20 7.32
CA LEU A 1070 18.89 5.15 5.92
C LEU A 1070 18.51 3.82 5.27
N PHE A 1071 18.99 2.68 5.78
CA PHE A 1071 18.77 1.38 5.11
C PHE A 1071 17.34 0.84 5.23
N ALA A 1072 16.58 1.24 6.25
CA ALA A 1072 15.15 0.95 6.38
C ALA A 1072 14.26 1.83 5.48
N TRP A 1073 14.81 2.80 4.74
CA TRP A 1073 14.03 3.68 3.87
C TRP A 1073 13.33 2.89 2.75
N LYS A 1074 11.99 2.95 2.73
CA LYS A 1074 11.16 2.22 1.74
C LYS A 1074 11.35 2.70 0.30
N GLY A 1075 11.87 3.91 0.08
CA GLY A 1075 12.13 4.43 -1.27
C GLY A 1075 13.16 3.62 -2.06
N PHE A 1076 14.02 2.84 -1.40
CA PHE A 1076 14.96 1.93 -2.06
C PHE A 1076 14.30 0.78 -2.83
N THR A 1077 13.03 0.45 -2.57
CA THR A 1077 12.27 -0.57 -3.34
C THR A 1077 11.95 -0.12 -4.77
N HIS A 1078 12.02 1.19 -5.07
CA HIS A 1078 11.73 1.72 -6.41
C HIS A 1078 12.98 1.57 -7.30
N GLN A 1079 12.82 1.02 -8.52
CA GLN A 1079 13.92 0.78 -9.46
C GLN A 1079 14.84 1.99 -9.68
N SER A 1080 14.27 3.21 -9.71
CA SER A 1080 15.02 4.48 -9.84
C SER A 1080 16.07 4.71 -8.73
N LYS A 1081 15.92 4.08 -7.55
CA LYS A 1081 16.77 4.30 -6.37
C LYS A 1081 17.74 3.15 -6.10
N HIS A 1082 17.71 2.08 -6.89
CA HIS A 1082 18.71 1.00 -6.80
C HIS A 1082 20.16 1.50 -6.97
N ARG A 1083 20.39 2.55 -7.77
CA ARG A 1083 21.72 3.18 -7.90
C ARG A 1083 22.23 3.77 -6.57
N LEU A 1084 21.35 4.41 -5.79
CA LEU A 1084 21.70 4.98 -4.49
C LEU A 1084 21.97 3.87 -3.46
N LEU A 1085 21.14 2.83 -3.46
CA LEU A 1085 21.34 1.63 -2.63
C LEU A 1085 22.66 0.92 -2.97
N HIS A 1086 23.00 0.76 -4.26
CA HIS A 1086 24.29 0.20 -4.69
C HIS A 1086 25.45 0.99 -4.11
N SER A 1087 25.48 2.32 -4.32
CA SER A 1087 26.55 3.17 -3.77
C SER A 1087 26.63 3.16 -2.24
N ALA A 1088 25.51 2.97 -1.54
CA ALA A 1088 25.49 2.87 -0.08
C ALA A 1088 26.07 1.53 0.42
N LEU A 1089 25.74 0.41 -0.24
CA LEU A 1089 26.28 -0.91 0.10
C LEU A 1089 27.76 -1.06 -0.31
N GLU A 1090 28.17 -0.45 -1.43
CA GLU A 1090 29.55 -0.40 -1.91
C GLU A 1090 30.49 0.32 -0.92
N VAL A 1091 29.99 1.34 -0.21
CA VAL A 1091 30.70 2.03 0.86
C VAL A 1091 30.83 1.20 2.15
N LEU A 1092 30.00 0.16 2.34
CA LEU A 1092 30.12 -0.80 3.43
C LEU A 1092 30.96 -2.03 3.05
N SER A 1093 30.80 -2.57 1.85
CA SER A 1093 31.55 -3.77 1.40
C SER A 1093 33.04 -3.49 1.26
N ASN A 1094 33.41 -2.28 0.81
CA ASN A 1094 34.81 -1.88 0.63
C ASN A 1094 35.65 -1.90 1.93
N ARG A 1095 35.01 -1.94 3.10
CA ARG A 1095 35.65 -2.05 4.43
C ARG A 1095 36.18 -3.44 4.74
N LEU A 1096 35.62 -4.49 4.15
CA LEU A 1096 36.13 -5.86 4.28
C LEU A 1096 37.02 -6.25 3.10
N LYS A 1097 36.64 -5.86 1.88
CA LYS A 1097 37.35 -6.24 0.66
C LYS A 1097 37.20 -5.15 -0.40
N GLN A 1098 38.32 -4.67 -0.93
CA GLN A 1098 38.34 -3.76 -2.07
C GLN A 1098 38.19 -4.55 -3.39
N MET A 1099 37.50 -3.94 -4.38
CA MET A 1099 37.24 -4.48 -5.73
C MET A 1099 36.20 -5.63 -5.75
N GLU A 1100 35.18 -5.62 -6.61
CA GLU A 1100 35.12 -5.27 -8.05
C GLU A 1100 34.00 -4.26 -8.38
N GLN A 1101 34.05 -3.64 -9.57
CA GLN A 1101 32.90 -2.87 -10.09
C GLN A 1101 31.80 -3.81 -10.60
N ASP A 1102 30.54 -3.38 -10.49
CA ASP A 1102 29.34 -4.14 -10.86
C ASP A 1102 29.14 -5.48 -10.11
N GLN A 1103 29.52 -5.55 -8.83
CA GLN A 1103 29.17 -6.69 -7.97
C GLN A 1103 27.65 -6.86 -7.81
N PRO A 1104 27.12 -8.11 -7.80
CA PRO A 1104 25.70 -8.35 -7.64
C PRO A 1104 25.24 -7.92 -6.25
N LEU A 1105 24.04 -7.30 -6.18
CA LEU A 1105 23.48 -6.72 -4.96
C LEU A 1105 23.40 -7.68 -3.77
N GLU A 1106 23.14 -8.97 -4.01
CA GLU A 1106 23.11 -9.99 -2.96
C GLU A 1106 24.48 -10.16 -2.26
N GLU A 1107 25.58 -10.05 -3.01
CA GLU A 1107 26.94 -10.11 -2.47
C GLU A 1107 27.28 -8.82 -1.73
N LEU A 1108 26.92 -7.66 -2.28
CA LEU A 1108 27.07 -6.37 -1.60
C LEU A 1108 26.31 -6.33 -0.27
N VAL A 1109 25.07 -6.86 -0.22
CA VAL A 1109 24.30 -7.05 1.03
C VAL A 1109 24.99 -8.05 1.95
N SER A 1110 25.55 -9.15 1.43
CA SER A 1110 26.28 -10.15 2.21
C SER A 1110 27.51 -9.55 2.92
N GLN A 1111 28.33 -8.80 2.19
CA GLN A 1111 29.54 -8.15 2.73
C GLN A 1111 29.19 -6.99 3.67
N SER A 1112 28.13 -6.22 3.37
CA SER A 1112 27.62 -5.18 4.28
C SER A 1112 27.14 -5.78 5.61
N PHE A 1113 26.44 -6.91 5.56
CA PHE A 1113 25.96 -7.62 6.74
C PHE A 1113 27.13 -8.17 7.57
N SER A 1114 28.15 -8.79 6.96
CA SER A 1114 29.30 -9.32 7.69
C SER A 1114 30.17 -8.22 8.30
N TYR A 1115 30.29 -7.05 7.66
CA TYR A 1115 30.96 -5.88 8.23
C TYR A 1115 30.24 -5.43 9.52
N LEU A 1116 28.93 -5.20 9.44
CA LEU A 1116 28.12 -4.72 10.56
C LEU A 1116 27.96 -5.78 11.68
N GLN A 1117 27.96 -7.07 11.35
CA GLN A 1117 27.93 -8.17 12.33
C GLN A 1117 29.09 -8.10 13.34
N ASN A 1118 30.27 -7.60 12.94
CA ASN A 1118 31.45 -7.56 13.80
C ASN A 1118 31.30 -6.60 15.00
N PHE A 1119 30.41 -5.60 14.91
CA PHE A 1119 30.27 -4.57 15.94
C PHE A 1119 29.61 -5.08 17.25
N HIS A 1120 28.89 -6.20 17.20
CA HIS A 1120 28.02 -6.70 18.29
C HIS A 1120 28.70 -6.83 19.67
N HIS A 1121 29.99 -7.18 19.73
CA HIS A 1121 30.69 -7.41 20.99
C HIS A 1121 30.89 -6.11 21.79
N SER A 1122 31.36 -5.07 21.10
CA SER A 1122 31.65 -3.72 21.67
C SER A 1122 30.41 -2.93 22.13
N VAL A 1123 29.19 -3.41 21.83
CA VAL A 1123 27.92 -2.71 22.07
C VAL A 1123 27.81 -2.27 23.54
N PRO A 1124 27.70 -0.97 23.86
CA PRO A 1124 27.70 -0.50 25.26
C PRO A 1124 26.35 -0.72 25.98
N SER A 1125 25.24 -0.63 25.24
CA SER A 1125 23.88 -0.69 25.80
C SER A 1125 22.97 -1.60 25.00
N PHE A 1126 21.95 -2.15 25.67
CA PHE A 1126 20.94 -3.00 25.05
C PHE A 1126 20.20 -2.29 23.89
N GLN A 1127 19.99 -0.98 23.99
CA GLN A 1127 19.37 -0.16 22.95
C GLN A 1127 20.25 -0.04 21.70
N CYS A 1128 21.58 0.09 21.86
CA CYS A 1128 22.51 0.01 20.73
C CYS A 1128 22.47 -1.39 20.07
N GLY A 1129 22.36 -2.46 20.86
CA GLY A 1129 22.21 -3.83 20.36
C GLY A 1129 20.95 -4.04 19.51
N LEU A 1130 19.80 -3.51 19.96
CA LEU A 1130 18.56 -3.54 19.19
C LEU A 1130 18.68 -2.76 17.86
N TYR A 1131 19.30 -1.58 17.86
CA TYR A 1131 19.48 -0.83 16.61
C TYR A 1131 20.45 -1.54 15.64
N LEU A 1132 21.47 -2.23 16.14
CA LEU A 1132 22.34 -3.08 15.31
C LEU A 1132 21.54 -4.25 14.67
N LEU A 1133 20.71 -4.96 15.44
CA LEU A 1133 19.84 -6.01 14.91
C LEU A 1133 18.87 -5.48 13.84
N ARG A 1134 18.22 -4.34 14.10
CA ARG A 1134 17.27 -3.72 13.17
C ARG A 1134 17.95 -3.22 11.88
N LEU A 1135 19.17 -2.69 11.98
CA LEU A 1135 20.00 -2.33 10.82
C LEU A 1135 20.34 -3.57 9.98
N LEU A 1136 20.78 -4.65 10.62
CA LEU A 1136 21.08 -5.92 9.95
C LEU A 1136 19.83 -6.53 9.28
N MET A 1137 18.65 -6.46 9.93
CA MET A 1137 17.36 -6.84 9.32
C MET A 1137 17.03 -5.99 8.09
N ALA A 1138 17.14 -4.66 8.19
CA ALA A 1138 16.84 -3.74 7.09
C ALA A 1138 17.71 -3.99 5.84
N LEU A 1139 18.92 -4.54 6.02
CA LEU A 1139 19.75 -5.05 4.92
C LEU A 1139 19.26 -6.39 4.37
N LEU A 1140 18.83 -7.34 5.22
CA LEU A 1140 18.27 -8.61 4.75
C LEU A 1140 16.95 -8.44 3.99
N GLU A 1141 16.14 -7.43 4.31
CA GLU A 1141 14.96 -7.05 3.51
C GLU A 1141 15.30 -6.65 2.06
N LYS A 1142 16.58 -6.39 1.73
CA LYS A 1142 17.05 -6.10 0.37
C LYS A 1142 17.71 -7.31 -0.31
N SER A 1143 17.82 -8.44 0.38
CA SER A 1143 18.34 -9.70 -0.17
C SER A 1143 17.24 -10.52 -0.83
N ALA A 1144 17.59 -11.22 -1.90
CA ALA A 1144 16.71 -12.19 -2.54
C ALA A 1144 16.72 -13.55 -1.81
N VAL A 1145 17.79 -13.84 -1.04
CA VAL A 1145 17.96 -15.12 -0.31
C VAL A 1145 18.18 -14.88 1.19
N PRO A 1146 17.15 -14.42 1.93
CA PRO A 1146 17.32 -14.04 3.34
C PRO A 1146 17.63 -15.22 4.28
N ASN A 1147 17.23 -16.44 3.94
CA ASN A 1147 17.16 -17.57 4.88
C ASN A 1147 18.49 -17.90 5.58
N GLN A 1148 19.60 -18.06 4.86
CA GLN A 1148 20.92 -18.35 5.48
C GLN A 1148 21.43 -17.25 6.44
N LYS A 1149 20.86 -16.05 6.36
CA LYS A 1149 21.24 -14.90 7.18
C LYS A 1149 20.29 -14.72 8.39
N LYS A 1150 19.17 -15.45 8.46
CA LYS A 1150 18.25 -15.49 9.62
C LYS A 1150 18.90 -16.11 10.85
N GLU A 1151 19.58 -17.27 10.68
CA GLU A 1151 20.39 -17.92 11.72
C GLU A 1151 21.37 -16.96 12.41
N LYS A 1152 21.97 -16.05 11.64
CA LYS A 1152 22.88 -15.02 12.14
C LYS A 1152 22.17 -13.94 12.97
N LEU A 1153 20.98 -13.51 12.57
CA LEU A 1153 20.16 -12.59 13.38
C LEU A 1153 19.69 -13.27 14.68
N ALA A 1154 19.23 -14.51 14.62
CA ALA A 1154 18.81 -15.28 15.78
C ALA A 1154 19.95 -15.49 16.79
N SER A 1155 21.14 -15.88 16.33
CA SER A 1155 22.31 -16.05 17.19
C SER A 1155 22.80 -14.73 17.81
N LEU A 1156 22.80 -13.62 17.06
CA LEU A 1156 23.08 -12.28 17.60
C LEU A 1156 22.03 -11.85 18.65
N ALA A 1157 20.74 -12.08 18.40
CA ALA A 1157 19.69 -11.76 19.36
C ALA A 1157 19.80 -12.61 20.64
N LYS A 1158 20.10 -13.90 20.52
CA LYS A 1158 20.38 -14.80 21.65
C LYS A 1158 21.58 -14.29 22.47
N GLN A 1159 22.65 -13.82 21.82
CA GLN A 1159 23.79 -13.20 22.52
C GLN A 1159 23.41 -11.94 23.31
N LEU A 1160 22.54 -11.06 22.79
CA LEU A 1160 22.07 -9.88 23.54
C LEU A 1160 21.21 -10.27 24.77
N LEU A 1161 20.47 -11.38 24.69
CA LEU A 1161 19.63 -11.90 25.78
C LEU A 1161 20.45 -12.64 26.86
N CYS A 1162 21.50 -13.34 26.45
CA CYS A 1162 22.43 -14.08 27.34
C CYS A 1162 23.53 -13.18 27.96
N ARG A 1163 23.77 -11.98 27.42
CA ARG A 1163 24.76 -11.02 27.95
C ARG A 1163 24.23 -10.28 29.18
N ALA A 1164 25.05 -10.17 30.22
CA ALA A 1164 24.79 -9.27 31.35
C ALA A 1164 25.05 -7.80 30.96
N TRP A 1165 24.16 -6.89 31.39
CA TRP A 1165 24.19 -5.48 31.04
C TRP A 1165 24.47 -4.59 32.26
N PRO A 1166 25.38 -3.59 32.19
CA PRO A 1166 25.90 -2.89 33.36
C PRO A 1166 24.95 -1.86 34.01
N HIS A 1167 23.65 -1.88 33.68
CA HIS A 1167 22.67 -0.84 34.05
C HIS A 1167 21.34 -1.42 34.58
N GLY A 1168 21.39 -2.50 35.37
CA GLY A 1168 20.21 -3.15 35.96
C GLY A 1168 19.29 -2.24 36.79
N GLU A 1169 19.80 -1.12 37.31
CA GLU A 1169 18.99 -0.12 38.03
C GLU A 1169 17.87 0.52 37.17
N LYS A 1170 17.88 0.34 35.85
CA LYS A 1170 16.86 0.85 34.91
C LYS A 1170 15.78 -0.17 34.49
N GLU A 1171 15.77 -1.40 35.01
CA GLU A 1171 14.78 -2.46 34.68
C GLU A 1171 13.30 -2.06 34.89
N LYS A 1172 13.03 -1.00 35.65
CA LYS A 1172 11.68 -0.46 35.89
C LYS A 1172 11.22 0.57 34.86
N ASN A 1173 12.04 0.92 33.86
CA ASN A 1173 11.61 1.83 32.79
C ASN A 1173 10.81 1.07 31.69
N PRO A 1174 9.83 1.72 31.03
CA PRO A 1174 9.08 1.07 29.95
C PRO A 1174 9.96 0.83 28.72
N THR A 1175 10.93 1.70 28.46
CA THR A 1175 11.83 1.68 27.30
C THR A 1175 12.61 0.36 27.16
N PHE A 1176 13.17 -0.17 28.24
CA PHE A 1176 13.87 -1.46 28.24
C PHE A 1176 12.90 -2.62 27.99
N ASN A 1177 11.68 -2.54 28.53
CA ASN A 1177 10.66 -3.57 28.35
C ASN A 1177 10.15 -3.65 26.91
N ASP A 1178 9.97 -2.51 26.24
CA ASP A 1178 9.63 -2.46 24.81
C ASP A 1178 10.81 -2.92 23.92
N HIS A 1179 12.05 -2.51 24.24
CA HIS A 1179 13.23 -3.00 23.51
C HIS A 1179 13.42 -4.51 23.69
N LEU A 1180 13.17 -5.05 24.88
CA LEU A 1180 13.30 -6.47 25.18
C LEU A 1180 12.22 -7.29 24.47
N HIS A 1181 11.00 -6.77 24.39
CA HIS A 1181 9.94 -7.33 23.54
C HIS A 1181 10.41 -7.44 22.08
N ASP A 1182 11.00 -6.39 21.52
CA ASP A 1182 11.43 -6.37 20.14
C ASP A 1182 12.65 -7.27 19.87
N VAL A 1183 13.65 -7.34 20.76
CA VAL A 1183 14.77 -8.32 20.63
C VAL A 1183 14.26 -9.76 20.71
N LEU A 1184 13.30 -10.06 21.59
CA LEU A 1184 12.71 -11.40 21.70
C LEU A 1184 11.86 -11.77 20.48
N TYR A 1185 11.13 -10.79 19.93
CA TYR A 1185 10.38 -10.98 18.68
C TYR A 1185 11.33 -11.30 17.52
N ILE A 1186 12.42 -10.53 17.38
CA ILE A 1186 13.46 -10.78 16.36
C ILE A 1186 14.08 -12.17 16.54
N TYR A 1187 14.44 -12.56 17.76
CA TYR A 1187 15.01 -13.89 18.05
C TYR A 1187 14.10 -15.03 17.58
N LEU A 1188 12.83 -15.02 17.99
CA LEU A 1188 11.92 -16.12 17.72
C LEU A 1188 11.41 -16.13 16.26
N GLU A 1189 11.25 -14.97 15.61
CA GLU A 1189 10.87 -14.90 14.18
C GLU A 1189 11.98 -15.38 13.23
N HIS A 1190 13.26 -15.22 13.62
CA HIS A 1190 14.42 -15.53 12.76
C HIS A 1190 15.09 -16.87 13.10
N THR A 1191 14.51 -17.68 14.00
CA THR A 1191 15.02 -19.02 14.34
C THR A 1191 14.24 -20.10 13.57
N ASP A 1192 14.92 -20.97 12.84
CA ASP A 1192 14.30 -21.97 11.94
C ASP A 1192 13.41 -23.00 12.67
N ASN A 1193 13.67 -23.23 13.96
CA ASN A 1193 12.83 -24.08 14.80
C ASN A 1193 12.43 -23.34 16.09
N VAL A 1194 11.43 -22.47 15.94
CA VAL A 1194 10.84 -21.64 17.02
C VAL A 1194 10.46 -22.47 18.25
N LEU A 1195 9.98 -23.69 18.05
CA LEU A 1195 9.55 -24.60 19.12
C LEU A 1195 10.73 -24.96 20.04
N LYS A 1196 11.85 -25.41 19.47
CA LYS A 1196 13.09 -25.66 20.24
C LYS A 1196 13.58 -24.41 20.97
N ALA A 1197 13.45 -23.21 20.39
CA ALA A 1197 13.82 -21.97 21.09
C ALA A 1197 12.90 -21.64 22.28
N ILE A 1198 11.60 -21.98 22.19
CA ILE A 1198 10.67 -21.89 23.32
C ILE A 1198 10.99 -22.96 24.38
N GLU A 1199 11.36 -24.17 23.97
CA GLU A 1199 11.84 -25.24 24.87
C GLU A 1199 13.13 -24.85 25.60
N GLU A 1200 14.09 -24.19 24.95
CA GLU A 1200 15.32 -23.69 25.59
C GLU A 1200 15.01 -22.65 26.68
N ILE A 1201 14.23 -21.62 26.36
CA ILE A 1201 13.85 -20.56 27.31
C ILE A 1201 13.09 -21.17 28.49
N THR A 1202 12.16 -22.08 28.20
CA THR A 1202 11.23 -22.63 29.22
C THR A 1202 11.82 -23.79 30.01
N GLY A 1203 12.76 -24.55 29.44
CA GLY A 1203 13.42 -25.68 30.09
C GLY A 1203 14.68 -25.31 30.88
N VAL A 1204 15.32 -24.18 30.57
CA VAL A 1204 16.53 -23.69 31.26
C VAL A 1204 16.26 -22.38 31.99
N GLY A 1205 15.91 -21.31 31.26
CA GLY A 1205 15.80 -19.96 31.84
C GLY A 1205 14.71 -19.81 32.90
N VAL A 1206 13.53 -20.38 32.68
CA VAL A 1206 12.43 -20.27 33.66
C VAL A 1206 12.69 -21.08 34.94
N PRO A 1207 13.14 -22.35 34.91
CA PRO A 1207 13.52 -23.09 36.12
C PRO A 1207 14.63 -22.42 36.94
N GLU A 1208 15.64 -21.85 36.28
CA GLU A 1208 16.67 -21.04 36.95
C GLU A 1208 16.03 -19.90 37.75
N LEU A 1209 15.21 -19.07 37.12
CA LEU A 1209 14.52 -17.94 37.78
C LEU A 1209 13.57 -18.40 38.91
N VAL A 1210 12.93 -19.56 38.79
CA VAL A 1210 12.06 -20.11 39.85
C VAL A 1210 12.89 -20.54 41.07
N SER A 1211 14.08 -21.09 40.85
CA SER A 1211 15.02 -21.46 41.91
C SER A 1211 15.77 -20.27 42.52
N ALA A 1212 15.90 -19.17 41.76
CA ALA A 1212 16.63 -17.99 42.16
C ALA A 1212 15.89 -17.13 43.21
N PRO A 1213 16.61 -16.32 44.01
CA PRO A 1213 16.03 -15.32 44.91
C PRO A 1213 15.00 -14.40 44.24
N LYS A 1214 14.15 -13.72 45.05
CA LYS A 1214 13.03 -12.92 44.53
C LYS A 1214 13.44 -11.83 43.55
N ASP A 1215 14.62 -11.24 43.77
CA ASP A 1215 15.15 -10.10 43.02
C ASP A 1215 16.31 -10.49 42.09
N ALA A 1216 16.46 -11.79 41.79
CA ALA A 1216 17.53 -12.32 40.93
C ALA A 1216 17.03 -12.66 39.51
N ALA A 1217 17.95 -12.58 38.55
CA ALA A 1217 17.76 -13.02 37.17
C ALA A 1217 18.11 -14.51 36.99
N SER A 1218 17.73 -15.08 35.84
CA SER A 1218 18.27 -16.35 35.34
C SER A 1218 19.77 -16.21 35.00
N SER A 1219 20.55 -17.28 35.22
CA SER A 1219 21.99 -17.31 34.90
C SER A 1219 22.29 -17.46 33.41
N THR A 1220 21.47 -18.21 32.68
CA THR A 1220 21.60 -18.42 31.22
C THR A 1220 21.01 -17.23 30.43
N PHE A 1221 19.97 -16.58 30.96
CA PHE A 1221 19.35 -15.38 30.39
C PHE A 1221 19.26 -14.28 31.47
N PRO A 1222 20.31 -13.49 31.72
CA PRO A 1222 20.30 -12.41 32.71
C PRO A 1222 19.29 -11.29 32.39
N THR A 1223 18.74 -11.25 31.17
CA THR A 1223 17.60 -10.39 30.80
C THR A 1223 16.24 -10.91 31.31
N LEU A 1224 16.16 -12.14 31.80
CA LEU A 1224 14.95 -12.80 32.30
C LEU A 1224 14.89 -12.68 33.84
N THR A 1225 14.04 -11.76 34.31
CA THR A 1225 13.76 -11.45 35.73
C THR A 1225 12.26 -11.57 36.01
N ARG A 1226 11.84 -11.52 37.27
CA ARG A 1226 10.42 -11.71 37.63
C ARG A 1226 9.49 -10.63 37.05
N HIS A 1227 10.05 -9.47 36.71
CA HIS A 1227 9.33 -8.40 36.00
C HIS A 1227 9.33 -8.65 34.48
N THR A 1228 10.47 -8.97 33.87
CA THR A 1228 10.56 -9.15 32.41
C THR A 1228 9.94 -10.46 31.91
N PHE A 1229 9.72 -11.46 32.77
CA PHE A 1229 9.06 -12.73 32.43
C PHE A 1229 7.72 -12.53 31.69
N VAL A 1230 6.94 -11.51 32.05
CA VAL A 1230 5.65 -11.17 31.41
C VAL A 1230 5.82 -10.84 29.91
N ILE A 1231 7.00 -10.35 29.52
CA ILE A 1231 7.36 -10.00 28.14
C ILE A 1231 7.74 -11.26 27.38
N PHE A 1232 8.72 -12.03 27.88
CA PHE A 1232 9.09 -13.35 27.35
C PHE A 1232 7.85 -14.22 27.12
N PHE A 1233 7.01 -14.35 28.14
CA PHE A 1233 5.79 -15.15 28.08
C PHE A 1233 4.79 -14.66 27.03
N ARG A 1234 4.65 -13.35 26.85
CA ARG A 1234 3.79 -12.73 25.83
C ARG A 1234 4.30 -13.01 24.41
N VAL A 1235 5.61 -12.89 24.19
CA VAL A 1235 6.21 -13.12 22.85
C VAL A 1235 6.20 -14.61 22.51
N MET A 1236 6.61 -15.49 23.42
CA MET A 1236 6.56 -16.96 23.21
C MET A 1236 5.14 -17.44 22.85
N MET A 1237 4.11 -17.00 23.58
CA MET A 1237 2.71 -17.37 23.29
C MET A 1237 2.19 -16.77 21.97
N ALA A 1238 2.73 -15.64 21.52
CA ALA A 1238 2.35 -15.02 20.25
C ALA A 1238 3.05 -15.70 19.05
N GLU A 1239 4.33 -15.99 19.16
CA GLU A 1239 5.08 -16.64 18.07
C GLU A 1239 4.73 -18.12 17.95
N LEU A 1240 4.35 -18.79 19.05
CA LEU A 1240 3.72 -20.11 19.00
C LEU A 1240 2.36 -20.06 18.27
N GLU A 1241 1.52 -19.05 18.51
CA GLU A 1241 0.26 -18.86 17.74
C GLU A 1241 0.53 -18.68 16.24
N LYS A 1242 1.53 -17.88 15.89
CA LYS A 1242 1.93 -17.59 14.50
C LYS A 1242 2.51 -18.82 13.80
N THR A 1243 3.44 -19.52 14.45
CA THR A 1243 4.05 -20.76 13.94
C THR A 1243 3.01 -21.85 13.70
N VAL A 1244 2.13 -22.08 14.70
CA VAL A 1244 1.02 -23.04 14.60
C VAL A 1244 0.09 -22.72 13.42
N LYS A 1245 -0.22 -21.44 13.21
CA LYS A 1245 -1.06 -21.01 12.07
C LYS A 1245 -0.38 -21.15 10.71
N GLY A 1246 0.95 -21.14 10.65
CA GLY A 1246 1.70 -21.41 9.42
C GLY A 1246 1.62 -22.87 8.95
N LEU A 1247 1.26 -23.81 9.84
CA LEU A 1247 1.12 -25.22 9.48
C LEU A 1247 -0.11 -25.45 8.60
N GLN A 1248 0.11 -25.67 7.31
CA GLN A 1248 -0.96 -26.00 6.37
C GLN A 1248 -1.69 -27.29 6.79
N ALA A 1249 -3.03 -27.21 6.87
CA ALA A 1249 -3.89 -28.38 7.06
C ALA A 1249 -3.59 -29.40 5.96
N GLY A 1250 -3.21 -30.63 6.34
CA GLY A 1250 -2.89 -31.67 5.37
C GLY A 1250 -4.13 -32.22 4.69
N THR A 1251 -3.97 -32.61 3.42
CA THR A 1251 -5.02 -33.23 2.63
C THR A 1251 -4.93 -34.76 2.70
N ALA A 1252 -5.96 -35.44 2.21
CA ALA A 1252 -5.96 -36.88 2.00
C ALA A 1252 -4.96 -37.35 0.93
N ALA A 1253 -4.38 -36.42 0.14
CA ALA A 1253 -3.44 -36.70 -0.94
C ALA A 1253 -1.97 -36.39 -0.57
N ASP A 1254 -1.69 -35.77 0.58
CA ASP A 1254 -0.33 -35.57 1.08
C ASP A 1254 0.34 -36.96 1.31
N SER A 1255 1.67 -37.04 1.13
CA SER A 1255 2.40 -38.29 1.37
C SER A 1255 2.50 -38.62 2.87
N GLN A 1256 2.68 -39.91 3.20
CA GLN A 1256 2.78 -40.36 4.60
C GLN A 1256 3.90 -39.66 5.39
N GLN A 1257 5.04 -39.40 4.76
CA GLN A 1257 6.16 -38.69 5.39
C GLN A 1257 5.74 -37.27 5.79
N VAL A 1258 4.97 -36.57 4.94
CA VAL A 1258 4.42 -35.25 5.25
C VAL A 1258 3.36 -35.31 6.36
N HIS A 1259 2.59 -36.39 6.47
CA HIS A 1259 1.70 -36.62 7.63
C HIS A 1259 2.50 -36.84 8.93
N GLU A 1260 3.54 -37.68 8.89
CA GLU A 1260 4.42 -37.99 10.04
C GLU A 1260 5.17 -36.74 10.53
N GLU A 1261 5.76 -35.96 9.62
CA GLU A 1261 6.44 -34.69 9.93
C GLU A 1261 5.48 -33.64 10.52
N LYS A 1262 4.29 -33.47 9.92
CA LYS A 1262 3.25 -32.57 10.46
C LYS A 1262 2.82 -33.01 11.86
N LEU A 1263 2.58 -34.31 12.08
CA LEU A 1263 2.22 -34.86 13.40
C LEU A 1263 3.30 -34.60 14.45
N LEU A 1264 4.59 -34.77 14.10
CA LEU A 1264 5.71 -34.49 15.00
C LEU A 1264 5.74 -33.00 15.42
N TYR A 1265 5.58 -32.08 14.46
CA TYR A 1265 5.48 -30.64 14.74
C TYR A 1265 4.27 -30.29 15.61
N TRP A 1266 3.10 -30.89 15.38
CA TRP A 1266 1.93 -30.69 16.23
C TRP A 1266 2.13 -31.25 17.64
N ASN A 1267 2.80 -32.40 17.79
CA ASN A 1267 3.16 -32.97 19.09
C ASN A 1267 4.09 -32.04 19.89
N MET A 1268 5.12 -31.48 19.26
CA MET A 1268 5.97 -30.46 19.87
C MET A 1268 5.15 -29.22 20.25
N ALA A 1269 4.34 -28.66 19.35
CA ALA A 1269 3.56 -27.45 19.62
C ALA A 1269 2.55 -27.63 20.78
N VAL A 1270 1.91 -28.80 20.88
CA VAL A 1270 0.96 -29.14 21.96
C VAL A 1270 1.69 -29.38 23.30
N ARG A 1271 2.91 -29.92 23.27
CA ARG A 1271 3.79 -30.02 24.44
C ARG A 1271 4.22 -28.63 24.92
N ASP A 1272 4.74 -27.78 24.05
CA ASP A 1272 5.30 -26.47 24.44
C ASP A 1272 4.18 -25.56 24.98
N PHE A 1273 2.99 -25.62 24.37
CA PHE A 1273 1.77 -25.01 24.89
C PHE A 1273 1.37 -25.58 26.28
N SER A 1274 1.58 -26.87 26.53
CA SER A 1274 1.39 -27.48 27.85
C SER A 1274 2.35 -26.92 28.90
N ILE A 1275 3.64 -26.80 28.55
CA ILE A 1275 4.65 -26.29 29.48
C ILE A 1275 4.36 -24.83 29.81
N LEU A 1276 4.10 -23.99 28.79
CA LEU A 1276 3.72 -22.58 28.94
C LEU A 1276 2.44 -22.41 29.80
N LEU A 1277 1.41 -23.23 29.62
CA LEU A 1277 0.22 -23.21 30.47
C LEU A 1277 0.49 -23.64 31.92
N ASN A 1278 1.46 -24.52 32.17
CA ASN A 1278 1.83 -24.88 33.54
C ASN A 1278 2.63 -23.78 34.26
N LEU A 1279 3.39 -22.93 33.54
CA LEU A 1279 4.05 -21.76 34.14
C LEU A 1279 3.08 -20.81 34.86
N MET A 1280 1.82 -20.76 34.42
CA MET A 1280 0.76 -19.95 35.04
C MET A 1280 0.55 -20.23 36.53
N LYS A 1281 0.82 -21.47 36.97
CA LYS A 1281 0.69 -21.88 38.38
C LYS A 1281 1.79 -21.28 39.27
N VAL A 1282 2.91 -20.88 38.65
CA VAL A 1282 4.06 -20.25 39.30
C VAL A 1282 4.00 -18.72 39.18
N PHE A 1283 3.41 -18.21 38.10
CA PHE A 1283 3.29 -16.78 37.80
C PHE A 1283 1.82 -16.39 37.54
N ASP A 1284 1.03 -16.26 38.61
CA ASP A 1284 -0.43 -16.03 38.58
C ASP A 1284 -0.84 -14.57 38.27
N SER A 1285 0.11 -13.74 37.85
CA SER A 1285 -0.10 -12.31 37.61
C SER A 1285 -1.13 -12.04 36.50
N TYR A 1286 -1.98 -11.03 36.70
CA TYR A 1286 -3.02 -10.59 35.76
C TYR A 1286 -2.60 -10.61 34.27
N PRO A 1287 -1.47 -10.04 33.83
CA PRO A 1287 -1.11 -10.01 32.41
C PRO A 1287 -0.77 -11.40 31.85
N VAL A 1288 -0.22 -12.32 32.66
CA VAL A 1288 0.03 -13.72 32.26
C VAL A 1288 -1.31 -14.45 32.09
N LEU A 1289 -2.25 -14.28 33.02
CA LEU A 1289 -3.61 -14.85 32.90
C LEU A 1289 -4.33 -14.35 31.63
N HIS A 1290 -4.24 -13.06 31.33
CA HIS A 1290 -4.81 -12.45 30.13
C HIS A 1290 -4.17 -12.98 28.83
N VAL A 1291 -2.84 -13.13 28.79
CA VAL A 1291 -2.13 -13.74 27.65
C VAL A 1291 -2.64 -15.15 27.40
N CYS A 1292 -2.74 -16.01 28.43
CA CYS A 1292 -3.22 -17.38 28.26
C CYS A 1292 -4.68 -17.49 27.80
N LEU A 1293 -5.58 -16.66 28.34
CA LEU A 1293 -6.97 -16.61 27.86
C LEU A 1293 -7.07 -16.15 26.39
N LYS A 1294 -6.27 -15.16 25.99
CA LYS A 1294 -6.26 -14.62 24.62
C LYS A 1294 -5.67 -15.62 23.62
N TYR A 1295 -4.45 -16.08 23.85
CA TYR A 1295 -3.68 -16.91 22.93
C TYR A 1295 -4.10 -18.38 22.99
N GLY A 1296 -4.46 -18.91 24.17
CA GLY A 1296 -4.91 -20.28 24.31
C GLY A 1296 -6.20 -20.59 23.54
N ARG A 1297 -7.14 -19.64 23.49
CA ARG A 1297 -8.31 -19.72 22.58
C ARG A 1297 -7.88 -19.81 21.12
N ARG A 1298 -6.95 -18.95 20.68
CA ARG A 1298 -6.49 -18.91 19.28
C ARG A 1298 -5.70 -20.15 18.88
N PHE A 1299 -4.95 -20.73 19.80
CA PHE A 1299 -4.28 -22.03 19.64
C PHE A 1299 -5.32 -23.15 19.45
N VAL A 1300 -6.36 -23.20 20.30
CA VAL A 1300 -7.47 -24.16 20.18
C VAL A 1300 -8.25 -23.96 18.86
N GLU A 1301 -8.50 -22.72 18.43
CA GLU A 1301 -9.14 -22.41 17.15
C GLU A 1301 -8.28 -22.82 15.93
N ALA A 1302 -6.95 -22.68 16.00
CA ALA A 1302 -6.04 -23.15 14.96
C ALA A 1302 -5.98 -24.68 14.92
N PHE A 1303 -5.83 -25.32 16.07
CA PHE A 1303 -5.88 -26.78 16.23
C PHE A 1303 -7.16 -27.39 15.64
N LEU A 1304 -8.31 -26.78 15.93
CA LEU A 1304 -9.61 -27.17 15.38
C LEU A 1304 -9.68 -27.12 13.85
N LYS A 1305 -8.99 -26.16 13.22
CA LYS A 1305 -9.04 -25.92 11.77
C LYS A 1305 -7.96 -26.67 10.98
N GLN A 1306 -6.79 -26.86 11.57
CA GLN A 1306 -5.58 -27.35 10.87
C GLN A 1306 -5.14 -28.75 11.34
N CYS A 1307 -5.21 -29.03 12.64
CA CYS A 1307 -4.81 -30.34 13.16
C CYS A 1307 -5.95 -31.38 13.12
N MET A 1308 -7.21 -31.00 13.38
CA MET A 1308 -8.31 -31.99 13.34
C MET A 1308 -8.45 -32.70 11.97
N PRO A 1309 -8.33 -32.02 10.80
CA PRO A 1309 -8.31 -32.70 9.51
C PRO A 1309 -7.12 -33.67 9.33
N LEU A 1310 -5.93 -33.32 9.84
CA LEU A 1310 -4.78 -34.23 9.85
C LEU A 1310 -5.08 -35.50 10.68
N LEU A 1311 -5.62 -35.34 11.88
CA LEU A 1311 -5.96 -36.48 12.74
C LEU A 1311 -7.03 -37.37 12.10
N ASP A 1312 -7.99 -36.79 11.37
CA ASP A 1312 -9.05 -37.55 10.70
C ASP A 1312 -8.51 -38.59 9.70
N PHE A 1313 -7.40 -38.28 9.01
CA PHE A 1313 -6.73 -39.21 8.10
C PHE A 1313 -5.70 -40.08 8.81
N SER A 1314 -4.81 -39.48 9.61
CA SER A 1314 -3.64 -40.17 10.15
C SER A 1314 -3.95 -41.14 11.29
N PHE A 1315 -5.09 -40.99 12.00
CA PHE A 1315 -5.46 -41.87 13.13
C PHE A 1315 -5.46 -43.37 12.77
N ARG A 1316 -5.74 -43.74 11.51
CA ARG A 1316 -5.78 -45.15 11.09
C ARG A 1316 -4.40 -45.80 10.95
N LYS A 1317 -3.33 -45.02 10.84
CA LYS A 1317 -1.94 -45.51 10.75
C LYS A 1317 -1.14 -45.18 12.01
N HIS A 1318 -1.24 -43.94 12.50
CA HIS A 1318 -0.44 -43.40 13.60
C HIS A 1318 -1.22 -43.42 14.92
N ARG A 1319 -1.69 -44.63 15.29
CA ARG A 1319 -2.42 -44.99 16.53
C ARG A 1319 -1.96 -44.16 17.74
N GLU A 1320 -0.68 -44.33 18.05
CA GLU A 1320 -0.11 -44.00 19.34
C GLU A 1320 0.36 -42.53 19.40
N ASP A 1321 0.85 -42.00 18.28
CA ASP A 1321 1.18 -40.58 18.11
C ASP A 1321 -0.08 -39.71 18.26
N VAL A 1322 -1.19 -40.11 17.63
CA VAL A 1322 -2.44 -39.34 17.72
C VAL A 1322 -3.09 -39.45 19.10
N LEU A 1323 -3.02 -40.62 19.76
CA LEU A 1323 -3.54 -40.77 21.13
C LEU A 1323 -2.71 -40.00 22.16
N SER A 1324 -1.38 -40.00 22.07
CA SER A 1324 -0.51 -39.24 22.98
C SER A 1324 -0.67 -37.72 22.80
N LEU A 1325 -0.81 -37.25 21.55
CA LEU A 1325 -1.16 -35.87 21.22
C LEU A 1325 -2.48 -35.45 21.89
N LEU A 1326 -3.53 -36.27 21.72
CA LEU A 1326 -4.86 -36.00 22.30
C LEU A 1326 -4.87 -36.06 23.83
N GLN A 1327 -4.05 -36.92 24.47
CA GLN A 1327 -3.90 -36.96 25.92
C GLN A 1327 -3.24 -35.69 26.46
N THR A 1328 -2.14 -35.24 25.86
CA THR A 1328 -1.47 -33.97 26.23
C THR A 1328 -2.43 -32.78 26.05
N LEU A 1329 -3.19 -32.77 24.95
CA LEU A 1329 -4.18 -31.72 24.70
C LEU A 1329 -5.39 -31.78 25.66
N GLN A 1330 -5.76 -32.96 26.15
CA GLN A 1330 -6.79 -33.11 27.19
C GLN A 1330 -6.31 -32.49 28.52
N LEU A 1331 -5.03 -32.64 28.88
CA LEU A 1331 -4.45 -31.96 30.04
C LEU A 1331 -4.50 -30.43 29.87
N ASN A 1332 -4.10 -29.93 28.70
CA ASN A 1332 -4.16 -28.50 28.36
C ASN A 1332 -5.60 -27.94 28.43
N THR A 1333 -6.57 -28.73 27.95
CA THR A 1333 -8.01 -28.40 28.04
C THR A 1333 -8.48 -28.28 29.49
N ARG A 1334 -8.02 -29.16 30.39
CA ARG A 1334 -8.33 -29.06 31.84
C ARG A 1334 -7.71 -27.81 32.45
N LEU A 1335 -6.44 -27.51 32.16
CA LEU A 1335 -5.75 -26.29 32.63
C LEU A 1335 -6.49 -25.01 32.19
N LEU A 1336 -6.90 -24.93 30.92
CA LEU A 1336 -7.68 -23.80 30.39
C LEU A 1336 -9.07 -23.71 31.04
N HIS A 1337 -9.70 -24.83 31.40
CA HIS A 1337 -10.98 -24.82 32.13
C HIS A 1337 -10.82 -24.35 33.58
N HIS A 1338 -9.75 -24.74 34.27
CA HIS A 1338 -9.41 -24.26 35.61
C HIS A 1338 -9.08 -22.76 35.61
N LEU A 1339 -8.32 -22.28 34.62
CA LEU A 1339 -8.11 -20.85 34.36
C LEU A 1339 -9.44 -20.09 34.15
N CYS A 1340 -10.39 -20.68 33.40
CA CYS A 1340 -11.73 -20.11 33.25
C CYS A 1340 -12.54 -20.05 34.56
N GLY A 1341 -12.33 -20.99 35.48
CA GLY A 1341 -12.93 -20.99 36.81
C GLY A 1341 -12.32 -19.90 37.70
N HIS A 1342 -11.00 -19.90 37.85
CA HIS A 1342 -10.25 -18.88 38.59
C HIS A 1342 -10.52 -17.45 38.10
N SER A 1343 -10.59 -17.24 36.77
CA SER A 1343 -10.95 -15.95 36.16
C SER A 1343 -12.37 -15.48 36.49
N LYS A 1344 -13.30 -16.37 36.85
CA LYS A 1344 -14.62 -15.98 37.36
C LYS A 1344 -14.59 -15.66 38.85
N ILE A 1345 -13.79 -16.38 39.65
CA ILE A 1345 -13.64 -16.12 41.09
C ILE A 1345 -13.03 -14.75 41.36
N ARG A 1346 -11.96 -14.37 40.66
CA ARG A 1346 -11.33 -13.05 40.83
C ARG A 1346 -12.21 -11.87 40.38
N GLN A 1347 -13.35 -12.13 39.71
CA GLN A 1347 -14.27 -11.12 39.16
C GLN A 1347 -13.60 -10.08 38.22
N ASP A 1348 -12.43 -10.39 37.68
CA ASP A 1348 -11.68 -9.55 36.75
C ASP A 1348 -12.46 -9.38 35.43
N THR A 1349 -13.27 -8.32 35.30
CA THR A 1349 -14.13 -8.05 34.12
C THR A 1349 -13.36 -8.16 32.80
N ARG A 1350 -12.11 -7.68 32.79
CA ARG A 1350 -11.20 -7.69 31.65
C ARG A 1350 -10.66 -9.09 31.29
N LEU A 1351 -10.69 -10.07 32.21
CA LEU A 1351 -10.41 -11.48 31.93
C LEU A 1351 -11.71 -12.23 31.55
N THR A 1352 -12.80 -11.99 32.29
CA THR A 1352 -14.10 -12.64 32.10
C THR A 1352 -14.61 -12.51 30.66
N LYS A 1353 -14.35 -11.39 29.98
CA LYS A 1353 -14.73 -11.20 28.55
C LYS A 1353 -14.15 -12.23 27.58
N HIS A 1354 -13.06 -12.92 27.92
CA HIS A 1354 -12.47 -13.98 27.09
C HIS A 1354 -13.04 -15.39 27.39
N VAL A 1355 -13.57 -15.60 28.60
CA VAL A 1355 -13.97 -16.92 29.11
C VAL A 1355 -15.08 -17.60 28.29
N PRO A 1356 -16.18 -16.93 27.88
CA PRO A 1356 -17.25 -17.58 27.11
C PRO A 1356 -16.77 -18.14 25.76
N LEU A 1357 -15.95 -17.38 25.04
CA LEU A 1357 -15.44 -17.78 23.72
C LEU A 1357 -14.39 -18.89 23.84
N LEU A 1358 -13.56 -18.86 24.88
CA LEU A 1358 -12.64 -19.95 25.19
C LEU A 1358 -13.42 -21.24 25.54
N LYS A 1359 -14.41 -21.19 26.45
CA LYS A 1359 -15.23 -22.37 26.78
C LYS A 1359 -15.91 -22.97 25.55
N LYS A 1360 -16.55 -22.15 24.71
CA LYS A 1360 -17.15 -22.60 23.44
C LYS A 1360 -16.13 -23.30 22.52
N SER A 1361 -14.89 -22.79 22.43
CA SER A 1361 -13.83 -23.44 21.63
C SER A 1361 -13.38 -24.79 22.20
N LEU A 1362 -13.31 -24.94 23.53
CA LEU A 1362 -12.98 -26.20 24.19
C LEU A 1362 -14.12 -27.23 24.06
N GLU A 1363 -15.38 -26.79 24.18
CA GLU A 1363 -16.57 -27.62 23.98
C GLU A 1363 -16.63 -28.18 22.55
N LEU A 1364 -16.40 -27.33 21.55
CA LEU A 1364 -16.30 -27.74 20.14
C LEU A 1364 -15.16 -28.75 19.91
N LEU A 1365 -14.00 -28.55 20.53
CA LEU A 1365 -12.87 -29.48 20.45
C LEU A 1365 -13.20 -30.84 21.07
N VAL A 1366 -13.77 -30.86 22.29
CA VAL A 1366 -14.19 -32.11 22.94
C VAL A 1366 -15.26 -32.84 22.12
N CYS A 1367 -16.19 -32.12 21.49
CA CYS A 1367 -17.18 -32.72 20.60
C CYS A 1367 -16.57 -33.25 19.30
N ARG A 1368 -15.60 -32.55 18.69
CA ARG A 1368 -14.95 -33.01 17.45
C ARG A 1368 -14.02 -34.20 17.67
N VAL A 1369 -13.31 -34.25 18.80
CA VAL A 1369 -12.52 -35.43 19.21
C VAL A 1369 -13.41 -36.64 19.47
N LYS A 1370 -14.54 -36.48 20.18
CA LYS A 1370 -15.55 -37.56 20.33
C LYS A 1370 -16.01 -38.10 18.98
N ALA A 1371 -16.35 -37.21 18.03
CA ALA A 1371 -16.82 -37.62 16.70
C ALA A 1371 -15.75 -38.44 15.96
N MET A 1372 -14.50 -37.97 15.96
CA MET A 1372 -13.36 -38.68 15.35
C MET A 1372 -13.13 -40.08 15.95
N LEU A 1373 -13.17 -40.20 17.28
CA LEU A 1373 -12.96 -41.48 17.97
C LEU A 1373 -14.17 -42.45 17.83
N VAL A 1374 -15.38 -41.93 17.63
CA VAL A 1374 -16.55 -42.75 17.24
C VAL A 1374 -16.41 -43.24 15.79
N LEU A 1375 -15.98 -42.39 14.86
CA LEU A 1375 -15.79 -42.74 13.43
C LEU A 1375 -14.69 -43.79 13.18
N ASN A 1376 -13.84 -44.07 14.15
CA ASN A 1376 -12.79 -45.11 14.07
C ASN A 1376 -12.94 -46.21 15.14
N ASN A 1377 -14.15 -46.42 15.67
CA ASN A 1377 -14.50 -47.52 16.58
C ASN A 1377 -13.62 -47.63 17.85
N CYS A 1378 -13.00 -46.53 18.29
CA CYS A 1378 -12.06 -46.49 19.41
C CYS A 1378 -12.63 -45.73 20.62
N ARG A 1379 -13.97 -45.79 20.80
CA ARG A 1379 -14.73 -45.07 21.84
C ARG A 1379 -14.26 -45.38 23.27
N GLU A 1380 -13.74 -46.57 23.51
CA GLU A 1380 -13.18 -47.00 24.80
C GLU A 1380 -11.92 -46.22 25.22
N ALA A 1381 -11.20 -45.62 24.26
CA ALA A 1381 -10.02 -44.80 24.53
C ALA A 1381 -10.34 -43.40 25.10
N PHE A 1382 -11.62 -43.02 25.26
CA PHE A 1382 -12.03 -41.66 25.63
C PHE A 1382 -13.03 -41.59 26.78
N TRP A 1383 -12.52 -41.41 27.99
CA TRP A 1383 -13.34 -41.16 29.18
C TRP A 1383 -13.67 -39.67 29.36
N LEU A 1384 -14.96 -39.35 29.37
CA LEU A 1384 -15.47 -38.00 29.64
C LEU A 1384 -15.90 -37.86 31.11
N GLY A 1385 -14.96 -37.50 31.98
CA GLY A 1385 -15.25 -37.21 33.38
C GLY A 1385 -15.99 -35.89 33.60
N THR A 1386 -16.80 -35.82 34.65
CA THR A 1386 -17.47 -34.60 35.11
C THR A 1386 -16.43 -33.56 35.55
N LEU A 1387 -16.41 -32.40 34.88
CA LEU A 1387 -15.50 -31.29 35.17
C LEU A 1387 -15.96 -30.51 36.42
N LYS A 1388 -15.57 -30.98 37.61
CA LYS A 1388 -15.60 -30.19 38.84
C LYS A 1388 -14.83 -28.87 38.64
N ASN A 1389 -15.43 -27.75 39.02
CA ASN A 1389 -14.79 -26.44 38.93
C ASN A 1389 -13.67 -26.36 39.99
N ARG A 1390 -12.47 -26.00 39.56
CA ARG A 1390 -11.26 -25.84 40.41
C ARG A 1390 -10.51 -24.57 40.04
N ASP A 1391 -9.75 -24.05 40.98
CA ASP A 1391 -8.82 -22.93 40.78
C ASP A 1391 -7.51 -23.35 40.08
N LEU A 1392 -6.48 -22.49 40.09
CA LEU A 1392 -5.18 -22.79 39.45
C LEU A 1392 -4.32 -23.78 40.25
N GLN A 1393 -4.53 -23.84 41.56
CA GLN A 1393 -3.84 -24.69 42.53
C GLN A 1393 -4.41 -26.12 42.49
N GLY A 1394 -5.69 -26.27 42.14
CA GLY A 1394 -6.43 -27.52 42.03
C GLY A 1394 -7.49 -27.71 43.12
N GLU A 1395 -7.70 -26.71 43.97
CA GLU A 1395 -8.71 -26.74 45.03
C GLU A 1395 -10.12 -26.63 44.42
N GLU A 1396 -11.10 -27.30 45.03
CA GLU A 1396 -12.45 -27.36 44.49
C GLU A 1396 -13.28 -26.13 44.85
N ILE A 1397 -13.99 -25.59 43.85
CA ILE A 1397 -14.76 -24.35 43.99
C ILE A 1397 -16.12 -24.68 44.62
N ILE A 1398 -16.17 -24.62 45.95
CA ILE A 1398 -17.30 -25.05 46.81
C ILE A 1398 -18.62 -24.29 46.53
N SER A 1399 -18.59 -23.17 45.78
CA SER A 1399 -19.74 -22.29 45.54
C SER A 1399 -20.85 -22.86 44.60
N GLN A 1400 -21.02 -24.18 44.52
CA GLN A 1400 -21.99 -24.84 43.63
C GLN A 1400 -22.71 -26.08 44.22
N ASP A 1401 -22.49 -26.47 45.48
CA ASP A 1401 -23.24 -27.58 46.12
C ASP A 1401 -24.45 -27.04 46.91
N PRO A 1402 -25.71 -27.38 46.56
CA PRO A 1402 -26.89 -27.00 47.34
C PRO A 1402 -27.17 -27.91 48.54
N SER A 1403 -26.36 -28.95 48.76
CA SER A 1403 -26.67 -30.10 49.62
C SER A 1403 -25.66 -30.35 50.75
N SER A 1404 -25.04 -29.28 51.26
CA SER A 1404 -24.08 -29.34 52.39
C SER A 1404 -24.56 -28.55 53.63
N SER A 1405 -25.87 -28.52 53.88
CA SER A 1405 -26.48 -27.76 54.97
C SER A 1405 -27.62 -28.52 55.66
N GLU A 1406 -27.39 -29.77 56.08
CA GLU A 1406 -28.31 -30.48 56.98
C GLU A 1406 -27.55 -31.47 57.89
N SER A 1407 -28.03 -31.60 59.14
CA SER A 1407 -27.62 -32.56 60.18
C SER A 1407 -26.11 -32.83 60.40
N ASN A 1408 -25.52 -32.07 61.32
CA ASN A 1408 -25.10 -32.67 62.60
C ASN A 1408 -25.66 -31.78 63.72
N ALA A 1409 -26.25 -32.40 64.73
CA ALA A 1409 -27.03 -31.73 65.78
C ALA A 1409 -26.39 -31.94 67.17
N GLU A 1410 -26.91 -31.19 68.15
CA GLU A 1410 -26.61 -31.28 69.59
C GLU A 1410 -25.14 -30.94 69.98
N ASP A 1411 -24.84 -30.18 71.04
CA ASP A 1411 -25.70 -29.70 72.13
C ASP A 1411 -25.18 -28.40 72.78
N SER A 1412 -25.98 -27.83 73.69
CA SER A 1412 -25.71 -26.68 74.60
C SER A 1412 -25.57 -25.26 74.01
N GLU A 1413 -25.95 -24.18 74.72
CA GLU A 1413 -27.16 -23.85 75.50
C GLU A 1413 -27.12 -22.35 75.89
N ASP A 1414 -28.28 -21.69 76.04
CA ASP A 1414 -28.55 -20.37 76.65
C ASP A 1414 -27.80 -19.08 76.22
N GLY A 1415 -28.51 -17.92 76.22
CA GLY A 1415 -27.90 -16.62 75.87
C GLY A 1415 -28.76 -15.34 75.88
N VAL A 1416 -30.09 -15.42 75.75
CA VAL A 1416 -31.11 -14.39 76.16
C VAL A 1416 -31.05 -12.98 75.52
N THR A 1417 -31.94 -12.71 74.54
CA THR A 1417 -32.48 -11.36 74.11
C THR A 1417 -31.51 -10.32 73.51
N SER A 1418 -31.89 -9.29 72.74
CA SER A 1418 -33.00 -8.91 71.82
C SER A 1418 -32.49 -7.67 71.00
N HIS A 1419 -33.13 -7.05 69.99
CA HIS A 1419 -34.44 -7.11 69.30
C HIS A 1419 -34.16 -6.76 67.79
N VAL A 1420 -35.00 -6.31 66.85
CA VAL A 1420 -36.38 -5.78 66.69
C VAL A 1420 -37.06 -6.55 65.54
N SER A 1421 -38.39 -6.58 65.48
CA SER A 1421 -39.16 -7.46 64.57
C SER A 1421 -39.43 -6.91 63.15
N ARG A 1422 -39.95 -7.82 62.31
CA ARG A 1422 -40.27 -7.71 60.88
C ARG A 1422 -41.71 -7.21 60.64
N ASN A 1423 -41.99 -6.78 59.40
CA ASN A 1423 -43.29 -6.40 58.80
C ASN A 1423 -43.84 -4.97 59.08
N ARG A 1424 -44.77 -4.39 58.30
CA ARG A 1424 -45.07 -4.37 56.83
C ARG A 1424 -46.37 -3.56 56.61
N ALA A 1425 -46.36 -2.43 55.90
CA ALA A 1425 -47.54 -1.64 55.44
C ALA A 1425 -47.08 -0.36 54.72
N THR A 1426 -47.78 0.27 53.75
CA THR A 1426 -48.86 -0.16 52.82
C THR A 1426 -48.92 0.82 51.62
N GLU A 1427 -49.34 0.31 50.45
CA GLU A 1427 -50.27 0.90 49.45
C GLU A 1427 -50.03 2.25 48.69
N ASP A 1428 -50.63 2.24 47.48
CA ASP A 1428 -51.08 3.32 46.56
C ASP A 1428 -50.13 4.04 45.56
N GLY A 1429 -50.58 4.07 44.30
CA GLY A 1429 -49.97 4.77 43.14
C GLY A 1429 -50.17 4.06 41.79
N GLU A 1430 -51.21 4.44 41.03
CA GLU A 1430 -51.53 4.00 39.64
C GLU A 1430 -50.58 4.69 38.60
N ASP A 1431 -50.49 4.39 37.28
CA ASP A 1431 -51.48 4.04 36.23
C ASP A 1431 -50.89 3.20 35.05
N GLU A 1432 -51.80 2.56 34.27
CA GLU A 1432 -51.87 2.24 32.81
C GLU A 1432 -50.61 2.11 31.89
N ALA A 1433 -50.55 1.32 30.78
CA ALA A 1433 -51.45 0.39 30.05
C ALA A 1433 -50.55 -0.60 29.20
N SER A 1434 -50.89 -1.89 28.93
CA SER A 1434 -51.81 -2.45 27.90
C SER A 1434 -51.32 -2.22 26.43
N ASP A 1435 -51.40 -3.09 25.38
CA ASP A 1435 -51.91 -4.47 25.08
C ASP A 1435 -51.33 -4.92 23.68
N GLU A 1436 -51.35 -6.16 23.13
CA GLU A 1436 -51.53 -7.55 23.60
C GLU A 1436 -51.05 -8.64 22.56
N GLN A 1437 -50.89 -9.90 23.02
CA GLN A 1437 -51.28 -11.25 22.48
C GLN A 1437 -51.63 -11.49 20.95
N LYS A 1438 -51.51 -12.69 20.32
CA LYS A 1438 -50.97 -14.04 20.65
C LYS A 1438 -50.87 -15.03 19.45
N ASP A 1439 -50.00 -16.05 19.63
CA ASP A 1439 -50.09 -17.52 19.38
C ASP A 1439 -50.77 -18.21 18.16
N GLN A 1440 -50.18 -19.39 17.82
CA GLN A 1440 -50.73 -20.67 17.31
C GLN A 1440 -50.80 -21.03 15.80
N ASP A 1441 -49.73 -21.71 15.35
CA ASP A 1441 -49.67 -23.09 14.80
C ASP A 1441 -50.86 -23.71 14.04
N SER A 1442 -50.63 -24.19 12.81
CA SER A 1442 -50.74 -25.64 12.44
C SER A 1442 -50.24 -25.93 11.02
N ASP A 1443 -49.85 -27.19 10.75
CA ASP A 1443 -49.21 -27.68 9.51
C ASP A 1443 -50.18 -28.26 8.45
N GLU A 1444 -49.68 -28.39 7.21
CA GLU A 1444 -50.12 -29.30 6.11
C GLU A 1444 -51.53 -29.07 5.48
N SER A 1445 -51.77 -29.29 4.18
CA SER A 1445 -50.90 -29.66 3.03
C SER A 1445 -51.55 -29.35 1.65
N ASP A 1446 -50.71 -29.36 0.61
CA ASP A 1446 -50.93 -29.62 -0.83
C ASP A 1446 -51.91 -28.82 -1.75
N ASP A 1447 -51.36 -28.53 -2.94
CA ASP A 1447 -51.98 -28.38 -4.27
C ASP A 1447 -53.10 -27.35 -4.56
N SER A 1448 -52.75 -26.24 -5.25
CA SER A 1448 -52.67 -26.20 -6.73
C SER A 1448 -52.95 -24.82 -7.39
N SER A 1449 -52.32 -24.61 -8.56
CA SER A 1449 -52.65 -23.58 -9.58
C SER A 1449 -52.59 -22.08 -9.24
N SER A 1450 -51.43 -21.45 -9.46
CA SER A 1450 -51.24 -20.41 -10.49
C SER A 1450 -49.77 -20.04 -10.68
#